data_AF-T0QRT0-F1
#
_entry.id   AF-T0QRT0-F1
#
_cell.length_a   1.000
_cell.length_b   1.000
_cell.length_c   1.000
_cell.angle_alpha   90.00
_cell.angle_beta   90.00
_cell.angle_gamma   90.00
#
_symmetry.space_group_name_H-M   'P 1'
#
loop_
_entity.id
_entity.type
_entity.pdbx_description
1 polymer ?
#
loop_
_entity_poly.entity_id
_entity_poly.type
_entity_poly.pdbx_seq_one_letter_code
_entity_poly.pdbx_strand_id
1 'polypeptide(L)'
;MATPAIVVSGVSSGVGKTSLAIGLMAALTKRGLRVQPFKVGPDFLDPMHHTLACGVASVNLDGFMMGRDECLATYHRACVATRADIAVIEGCMGLFDGTNGASDGGSSAEIAKWLHAPVVLVVDAWCIGRSAAAMVHGYCSFDRNVSFAGVVFNKIGGDAHAQWLRDAMQSSPLTQSVRVLGCVPKDVSIVVPERHLGLHMPDNAAHIHGLARLVEAHICVDTLLAMHSKLCMPVDEPLTPRATTRSPPVRLGVARDEAFCFYYADNLRVLEAVGFTLEFFSPLLDVKVPNVHALYFGGGYPELHATALEANASMRASVRTFAASGKLVYAECGGLMYLAQKLFEKGKAVAMAGVLPIDVSMTPRMTMGYCVAELSVALATLLQLPRATALACHQYHFSELTYKDQPAALLDADGAVVQLAGVEAPAYQCRMERPDAAFAPEGVVLGGTIASYCHLHFGSHPAFASALLATAKRRLPLVSFEPSATEIVGAIWDSRLPCDNDDETTRRAAKKALLCAVSEFCDAPAHYTTGVPRITKSLITATTSEAIEAQVQAFHAQGIRDLHVIDTTLLATCRSGVVFTQDACDRCSAVDSAVALALDAAHLPRDVAFPIQPRTVSDVLDGILAVGRVLGEDARATQLHAALTTRLDAVVAKVDGLGRPRVLGLESVFPLVASGQWLPDMRCRAGGSEALADSSPGCPPRRLSWPDDIVPSRPDVLVVACCGKSAFETVRDMEQYLLSQDGFWQLPAMLATPPRLFAVDHGVLSRPGPNIILGIEILAGLLHSTSLEAPPELKHVCILQYRGPRFATGEAFVSHFEPVLASTERAPPSTEPAWRTLEASGPPALAAHAVVASRDTLYLVGGEDTASTRTSAVWQWTPSQSWELLPCATVYGEDDVPTARSNHAAALWHHILLVFGGWDQDGLQPLGQLELLNLDTRCWTHGSTTGAAPSSRGNPTLVVDAQRSMAIVFGGWNKIERFNDVHLLDLRTWAWREVRSTAVAPQKRTDHAAVWADDRMFVLGGSTCDGPMNDVWVWSPSTEAWSELHCSGDLPAPRTSHAAAVCGRHILMTGGQSHTTARGTSVFASSYALNIDSLEWTALPNLPLSICRHGTAVLGDVVYAFGGYDGHHVTHGLHELSVSAAALPSSPVPASDTKQAVASPAVANEVLPVVSWAPTTPLTLNDLVNDPSMADDLAEIDEVELDEQPSERYRLLHKVACDRGYLQYVDPASGYTVFTAIFLKKRACCGYKCRHCPWGHKNVAKNKTTNTHTNASLEW
;
A
#
# COMPACT_ATOMS: atom_id res chain seq x y z
N MET A 1 -3.02 26.18 44.46
CA MET A 1 -3.67 25.60 45.65
C MET A 1 -4.69 24.59 45.16
N ALA A 2 -4.86 23.45 45.81
CA ALA A 2 -5.88 22.49 45.38
C ALA A 2 -7.29 23.05 45.67
N THR A 3 -8.24 22.75 44.79
CA THR A 3 -9.66 23.03 45.02
C THR A 3 -10.13 22.25 46.26
N PRO A 4 -10.86 22.89 47.20
CA PRO A 4 -11.39 22.19 48.36
C PRO A 4 -12.54 21.24 48.00
N ALA A 5 -12.64 20.09 48.67
CA ALA A 5 -13.67 19.08 48.43
C ALA A 5 -14.57 18.81 49.63
N ILE A 6 -15.82 18.42 49.37
CA ILE A 6 -16.79 17.86 50.34
C ILE A 6 -17.47 16.63 49.72
N VAL A 7 -17.57 15.54 50.47
CA VAL A 7 -18.33 14.33 50.06
C VAL A 7 -19.70 14.34 50.72
N VAL A 8 -20.77 14.18 49.95
CA VAL A 8 -22.14 13.98 50.46
C VAL A 8 -22.50 12.51 50.30
N SER A 9 -22.62 11.77 51.41
CA SER A 9 -22.92 10.32 51.38
C SER A 9 -23.93 9.93 52.45
N GLY A 10 -24.54 8.76 52.31
CA GLY A 10 -25.64 8.29 53.17
C GLY A 10 -25.26 7.14 54.10
N VAL A 11 -26.14 6.84 55.06
CA VAL A 11 -26.09 5.55 55.79
C VAL A 11 -26.62 4.37 54.96
N SER A 12 -27.36 4.64 53.88
CA SER A 12 -27.81 3.63 52.91
C SER A 12 -28.31 4.33 51.64
N SER A 13 -28.64 3.56 50.61
CA SER A 13 -29.52 4.03 49.53
C SER A 13 -30.87 4.52 50.07
N GLY A 14 -31.55 5.41 49.33
CA GLY A 14 -32.91 5.92 49.67
C GLY A 14 -33.01 7.01 50.75
N VAL A 15 -31.91 7.36 51.43
CA VAL A 15 -31.90 8.39 52.50
C VAL A 15 -32.01 9.84 51.97
N GLY A 16 -32.03 10.04 50.65
CA GLY A 16 -32.10 11.35 49.99
C GLY A 16 -30.75 12.06 49.80
N LYS A 17 -29.64 11.30 49.83
CA LYS A 17 -28.27 11.83 49.60
C LYS A 17 -28.15 12.65 48.31
N THR A 18 -28.77 12.16 47.23
CA THR A 18 -28.70 12.73 45.88
C THR A 18 -29.43 14.06 45.78
N SER A 19 -30.66 14.13 46.30
CA SER A 19 -31.42 15.38 46.42
C SER A 19 -30.67 16.45 47.21
N LEU A 20 -29.98 16.06 48.29
CA LEU A 20 -29.17 16.97 49.10
C LEU A 20 -27.89 17.42 48.39
N ALA A 21 -27.22 16.53 47.65
CA ALA A 21 -26.05 16.88 46.86
C ALA A 21 -26.41 17.86 45.72
N ILE A 22 -27.44 17.56 44.93
CA ILE A 22 -27.97 18.44 43.89
C ILE A 22 -28.39 19.80 44.48
N GLY A 23 -29.09 19.80 45.62
CA GLY A 23 -29.50 21.03 46.31
C GLY A 23 -28.32 21.86 46.82
N LEU A 24 -27.28 21.22 47.35
CA LEU A 24 -26.05 21.88 47.80
C LEU A 24 -25.28 22.47 46.62
N MET A 25 -25.09 21.69 45.55
CA MET A 25 -24.48 22.16 44.31
C MET A 25 -25.21 23.40 43.77
N ALA A 26 -26.53 23.32 43.61
CA ALA A 26 -27.34 24.44 43.11
C ALA A 26 -27.34 25.66 44.03
N ALA A 27 -27.34 25.48 45.36
CA ALA A 27 -27.21 26.58 46.32
C ALA A 27 -25.84 27.28 46.20
N LEU A 28 -24.75 26.51 46.12
CA LEU A 28 -23.39 27.04 45.97
C LEU A 28 -23.20 27.77 44.63
N THR A 29 -23.71 27.21 43.52
CA THR A 29 -23.73 27.87 42.21
C THR A 29 -24.54 29.17 42.25
N LYS A 30 -25.70 29.17 42.91
CA LYS A 30 -26.53 30.38 43.11
C LYS A 30 -25.84 31.46 43.96
N ARG A 31 -24.96 31.06 44.89
CA ARG A 31 -24.06 31.96 45.64
C ARG A 31 -22.89 32.51 44.81
N GLY A 32 -22.78 32.12 43.54
CA GLY A 32 -21.75 32.61 42.61
C GLY A 32 -20.44 31.83 42.63
N LEU A 33 -20.38 30.67 43.30
CA LEU A 33 -19.20 29.81 43.33
C LEU A 33 -19.16 28.89 42.12
N ARG A 34 -17.96 28.65 41.57
CA ARG A 34 -17.74 27.65 40.53
C ARG A 34 -17.63 26.27 41.18
N VAL A 35 -18.74 25.55 41.18
CA VAL A 35 -18.81 24.19 41.71
C VAL A 35 -18.37 23.19 40.65
N GLN A 36 -17.40 22.34 40.95
CA GLN A 36 -17.16 21.11 40.16
C GLN A 36 -17.92 19.95 40.81
N PRO A 37 -18.98 19.44 40.17
CA PRO A 37 -19.65 18.24 40.64
C PRO A 37 -18.87 16.97 40.29
N PHE A 38 -18.92 16.00 41.20
CA PHE A 38 -18.49 14.63 40.97
C PHE A 38 -19.52 13.62 41.49
N LYS A 39 -19.44 12.40 40.97
CA LYS A 39 -20.22 11.25 41.40
C LYS A 39 -19.29 10.07 41.69
N VAL A 40 -19.43 9.41 42.85
CA VAL A 40 -18.75 8.14 43.10
C VAL A 40 -19.50 7.01 42.41
N GLY A 41 -18.76 6.12 41.74
CA GLY A 41 -19.29 4.95 41.05
C GLY A 41 -19.73 5.18 39.60
N PRO A 42 -20.27 4.15 38.92
CA PRO A 42 -20.51 4.12 37.47
C PRO A 42 -21.87 4.69 37.05
N ASP A 43 -22.43 5.64 37.80
CA ASP A 43 -23.77 6.18 37.54
C ASP A 43 -23.77 7.21 36.39
N PHE A 44 -24.79 7.19 35.54
CA PHE A 44 -24.96 8.15 34.43
C PHE A 44 -26.04 9.21 34.67
N LEU A 45 -27.00 8.97 35.56
CA LEU A 45 -28.20 9.79 35.74
C LEU A 45 -27.97 10.89 36.77
N ASP A 46 -27.35 10.56 37.91
CA ASP A 46 -26.97 11.52 38.94
C ASP A 46 -26.03 12.63 38.36
N PRO A 47 -25.00 12.32 37.54
CA PRO A 47 -24.23 13.31 36.81
C PRO A 47 -25.03 14.26 35.91
N MET A 48 -26.17 13.85 35.33
CA MET A 48 -26.99 14.72 34.50
C MET A 48 -27.71 15.78 35.34
N HIS A 49 -28.25 15.41 36.50
CA HIS A 49 -28.83 16.37 37.46
C HIS A 49 -27.77 17.31 38.02
N HIS A 50 -26.59 16.80 38.38
CA HIS A 50 -25.45 17.61 38.80
C HIS A 50 -25.04 18.64 37.73
N THR A 51 -25.01 18.22 36.46
CA THR A 51 -24.64 19.08 35.33
C THR A 51 -25.66 20.20 35.15
N LEU A 52 -26.96 19.91 35.26
CA LEU A 52 -28.02 20.93 35.22
C LEU A 52 -27.97 21.87 36.44
N ALA A 53 -27.50 21.40 37.60
CA ALA A 53 -27.35 22.21 38.81
C ALA A 53 -26.11 23.14 38.81
N CYS A 54 -25.01 22.72 38.18
CA CYS A 54 -23.74 23.47 38.19
C CYS A 54 -23.46 24.24 36.90
N GLY A 55 -24.12 23.89 35.79
CA GLY A 55 -23.80 24.42 34.45
C GLY A 55 -22.49 23.88 33.85
N VAL A 56 -21.83 22.93 34.51
CA VAL A 56 -20.61 22.26 34.08
C VAL A 56 -20.76 20.75 34.25
N ALA A 57 -20.12 19.96 33.38
CA ALA A 57 -20.25 18.51 33.37
C ALA A 57 -19.74 17.87 34.67
N SER A 58 -20.59 17.04 35.29
CA SER A 58 -20.21 16.15 36.39
C SER A 58 -19.33 15.01 35.90
N VAL A 59 -18.43 14.57 36.78
CA VAL A 59 -17.39 13.59 36.46
C VAL A 59 -17.43 12.45 37.47
N ASN A 60 -17.27 11.22 36.99
CA ASN A 60 -17.29 10.03 37.84
C ASN A 60 -15.92 9.80 38.49
N LEU A 61 -15.92 9.29 39.72
CA LEU A 61 -14.75 8.83 40.46
C LEU A 61 -15.03 7.39 40.92
N ASP A 62 -14.36 6.42 40.31
CA ASP A 62 -14.63 5.01 40.51
C ASP A 62 -13.36 4.25 40.93
N GLY A 63 -13.30 3.86 42.20
CA GLY A 63 -12.13 3.19 42.75
C GLY A 63 -11.85 1.81 42.14
N PHE A 64 -12.87 1.12 41.61
CA PHE A 64 -12.70 -0.18 40.95
C PHE A 64 -12.23 -0.02 39.51
N MET A 65 -12.90 0.83 38.72
CA MET A 65 -12.54 1.00 37.31
C MET A 65 -11.26 1.78 37.13
N MET A 66 -11.08 2.89 37.84
CA MET A 66 -9.98 3.84 37.62
C MET A 66 -8.78 3.61 38.54
N GLY A 67 -9.01 3.03 39.72
CA GLY A 67 -8.01 2.99 40.77
C GLY A 67 -7.68 4.37 41.36
N ARG A 68 -6.74 4.38 42.32
CA ARG A 68 -6.43 5.57 43.14
C ARG A 68 -5.89 6.74 42.34
N ASP A 69 -4.81 6.51 41.60
CA ASP A 69 -4.01 7.61 41.07
C ASP A 69 -4.74 8.33 39.91
N GLU A 70 -5.50 7.60 39.10
CA GLU A 70 -6.36 8.21 38.06
C GLU A 70 -7.60 8.90 38.67
N CYS A 71 -8.21 8.39 39.75
CA CYS A 71 -9.26 9.15 40.46
C CYS A 71 -8.74 10.52 40.94
N LEU A 72 -7.52 10.56 41.48
CA LEU A 72 -6.87 11.81 41.89
C LEU A 72 -6.54 12.72 40.71
N ALA A 73 -6.06 12.13 39.59
CA ALA A 73 -5.78 12.87 38.37
C ALA A 73 -7.04 13.44 37.72
N THR A 74 -8.10 12.64 37.52
CA THR A 74 -9.42 13.09 37.04
C THR A 74 -9.99 14.20 37.92
N TYR A 75 -9.94 14.05 39.26
CA TYR A 75 -10.36 15.10 40.19
C TYR A 75 -9.62 16.42 39.94
N HIS A 76 -8.29 16.36 39.85
CA HIS A 76 -7.46 17.55 39.62
C HIS A 76 -7.73 18.18 38.25
N ARG A 77 -7.72 17.38 37.17
CA ARG A 77 -7.98 17.83 35.80
C ARG A 77 -9.33 18.56 35.68
N ALA A 78 -10.40 17.97 36.23
CA ALA A 78 -11.73 18.57 36.20
C ALA A 78 -11.79 19.90 36.97
N CYS A 79 -11.25 19.95 38.19
CA CYS A 79 -11.22 21.17 39.00
C CYS A 79 -10.39 22.30 38.36
N VAL A 80 -9.26 21.97 37.72
CA VAL A 80 -8.43 22.95 36.98
C VAL A 80 -9.16 23.47 35.75
N ALA A 81 -9.80 22.59 34.97
CA ALA A 81 -10.52 22.95 33.75
C ALA A 81 -11.68 23.93 34.01
N THR A 82 -12.46 23.70 35.07
CA THR A 82 -13.56 24.60 35.48
C THR A 82 -13.11 25.75 36.38
N ARG A 83 -11.83 25.78 36.77
CA ARG A 83 -11.26 26.70 37.78
C ARG A 83 -12.09 26.72 39.07
N ALA A 84 -12.47 25.53 39.55
CA ALA A 84 -13.45 25.35 40.59
C ALA A 84 -13.03 25.97 41.94
N ASP A 85 -13.98 26.70 42.55
CA ASP A 85 -13.87 27.26 43.90
C ASP A 85 -14.14 26.19 44.97
N ILE A 86 -14.95 25.18 44.64
CA ILE A 86 -15.25 24.03 45.49
C ILE A 86 -15.65 22.82 44.63
N ALA A 87 -15.27 21.62 45.07
CA ALA A 87 -15.75 20.36 44.55
C ALA A 87 -16.79 19.73 45.49
N VAL A 88 -17.91 19.27 44.92
CA VAL A 88 -18.94 18.52 45.66
C VAL A 88 -19.05 17.13 45.04
N ILE A 89 -18.77 16.10 45.85
CA ILE A 89 -18.75 14.71 45.44
C ILE A 89 -19.97 14.00 46.04
N GLU A 90 -20.91 13.54 45.23
CA GLU A 90 -21.98 12.67 45.72
C GLU A 90 -21.51 11.22 45.81
N GLY A 91 -21.79 10.55 46.92
CA GLY A 91 -21.48 9.14 47.12
C GLY A 91 -22.34 8.17 46.30
N CYS A 92 -21.80 6.96 46.11
CA CYS A 92 -22.58 5.77 45.78
C CYS A 92 -23.21 5.19 47.06
N MET A 93 -24.33 4.46 46.91
CA MET A 93 -24.99 3.63 47.95
C MET A 93 -24.98 4.27 49.36
N GLY A 94 -24.60 3.52 50.41
CA GLY A 94 -24.15 4.04 51.69
C GLY A 94 -22.62 4.25 51.73
N LEU A 95 -22.14 4.97 52.75
CA LEU A 95 -20.75 5.44 52.84
C LEU A 95 -19.68 4.35 52.66
N PHE A 96 -19.87 3.19 53.29
CA PHE A 96 -18.93 2.06 53.29
C PHE A 96 -19.30 0.96 52.28
N ASP A 97 -20.37 1.15 51.49
CA ASP A 97 -20.80 0.16 50.51
C ASP A 97 -19.95 0.27 49.25
N GLY A 98 -19.31 -0.83 48.85
CA GLY A 98 -18.44 -0.90 47.68
C GLY A 98 -18.60 -2.22 46.91
N THR A 99 -17.52 -2.69 46.30
CA THR A 99 -17.48 -3.93 45.49
C THR A 99 -17.74 -5.21 46.30
N ASN A 100 -17.37 -5.23 47.58
CA ASN A 100 -17.57 -6.35 48.50
C ASN A 100 -17.67 -5.87 49.95
N GLY A 101 -18.12 -6.74 50.86
CA GLY A 101 -18.27 -6.41 52.28
C GLY A 101 -17.01 -6.59 53.15
N ALA A 102 -15.83 -6.81 52.56
CA ALA A 102 -14.57 -7.07 53.27
C ALA A 102 -13.55 -5.92 53.18
N SER A 103 -13.83 -4.89 52.36
CA SER A 103 -12.94 -3.76 52.11
C SER A 103 -13.74 -2.54 51.64
N ASP A 104 -13.14 -1.35 51.72
CA ASP A 104 -13.76 -0.11 51.20
C ASP A 104 -13.69 0.02 49.66
N GLY A 105 -13.17 -0.98 48.94
CA GLY A 105 -12.85 -0.88 47.51
C GLY A 105 -14.09 -0.56 46.65
N GLY A 106 -14.07 0.59 45.97
CA GLY A 106 -15.19 1.12 45.18
C GLY A 106 -16.27 1.87 45.98
N SER A 107 -16.03 2.14 47.27
CA SER A 107 -16.98 2.86 48.15
C SER A 107 -16.80 4.38 48.17
N SER A 108 -17.80 5.08 48.70
CA SER A 108 -17.71 6.52 48.99
C SER A 108 -16.61 6.85 50.02
N ALA A 109 -16.36 5.97 50.99
CA ALA A 109 -15.35 6.14 52.04
C ALA A 109 -13.92 6.09 51.48
N GLU A 110 -13.67 5.25 50.47
CA GLU A 110 -12.37 5.17 49.78
C GLU A 110 -12.03 6.48 49.07
N ILE A 111 -12.94 7.01 48.25
CA ILE A 111 -12.76 8.30 47.56
C ILE A 111 -12.60 9.45 48.57
N ALA A 112 -13.38 9.48 49.64
CA ALA A 112 -13.26 10.47 50.71
C ALA A 112 -11.87 10.44 51.37
N LYS A 113 -11.31 9.25 51.61
CA LYS A 113 -9.97 9.07 52.18
C LYS A 113 -8.87 9.53 51.22
N TRP A 114 -8.96 9.19 49.93
CA TRP A 114 -7.98 9.62 48.92
C TRP A 114 -7.96 11.14 48.71
N LEU A 115 -9.13 11.79 48.71
CA LEU A 115 -9.26 13.24 48.58
C LEU A 115 -9.11 14.01 49.91
N HIS A 116 -8.86 13.31 51.02
CA HIS A 116 -8.97 13.80 52.41
C HIS A 116 -10.19 14.73 52.63
N ALA A 117 -11.29 14.41 51.95
CA ALA A 117 -12.47 15.24 51.85
C ALA A 117 -13.44 14.89 52.98
N PRO A 118 -13.88 15.85 53.81
CA PRO A 118 -14.78 15.56 54.91
C PRO A 118 -16.17 15.18 54.40
N VAL A 119 -16.75 14.16 55.04
CA VAL A 119 -18.04 13.58 54.70
C VAL A 119 -19.18 14.32 55.43
N VAL A 120 -20.18 14.74 54.67
CA VAL A 120 -21.52 15.11 55.15
C VAL A 120 -22.36 13.85 55.14
N LEU A 121 -22.62 13.29 56.33
CA LEU A 121 -23.39 12.07 56.47
C LEU A 121 -24.89 12.38 56.45
N VAL A 122 -25.62 11.80 55.51
CA VAL A 122 -27.07 11.91 55.40
C VAL A 122 -27.75 10.74 56.10
N VAL A 123 -28.62 11.08 57.06
CA VAL A 123 -29.42 10.12 57.82
C VAL A 123 -30.89 10.39 57.55
N ASP A 124 -31.64 9.37 57.14
CA ASP A 124 -33.10 9.43 57.11
C ASP A 124 -33.64 9.42 58.54
N ALA A 125 -34.22 10.54 58.98
CA ALA A 125 -34.77 10.69 60.32
C ALA A 125 -36.24 10.23 60.42
N TRP A 126 -36.82 9.68 59.34
CA TRP A 126 -38.21 9.20 59.35
C TRP A 126 -38.43 8.19 60.48
N CYS A 127 -39.29 8.56 61.43
CA CYS A 127 -39.63 7.78 62.63
C CYS A 127 -38.46 7.41 63.58
N ILE A 128 -37.31 8.11 63.54
CA ILE A 128 -36.21 7.90 64.51
C ILE A 128 -35.88 9.16 65.31
N GLY A 129 -35.78 9.03 66.64
CA GLY A 129 -35.35 10.09 67.55
C GLY A 129 -33.94 9.83 68.09
N ARG A 130 -33.83 9.49 69.38
CA ARG A 130 -32.54 9.27 70.07
C ARG A 130 -31.62 8.23 69.38
N SER A 131 -32.20 7.23 68.71
CA SER A 131 -31.45 6.20 67.97
C SER A 131 -30.57 6.77 66.85
N ALA A 132 -30.88 7.95 66.32
CA ALA A 132 -30.06 8.64 65.33
C ALA A 132 -28.63 8.89 65.85
N ALA A 133 -28.46 9.21 67.13
CA ALA A 133 -27.14 9.40 67.73
C ALA A 133 -26.33 8.09 67.78
N ALA A 134 -26.97 6.95 68.04
CA ALA A 134 -26.29 5.65 68.01
C ALA A 134 -25.84 5.27 66.59
N MET A 135 -26.67 5.55 65.58
CA MET A 135 -26.32 5.35 64.17
C MET A 135 -25.14 6.23 63.74
N VAL A 136 -25.20 7.54 64.00
CA VAL A 136 -24.12 8.48 63.65
C VAL A 136 -22.82 8.13 64.38
N HIS A 137 -22.89 7.73 65.66
CA HIS A 137 -21.72 7.23 66.40
C HIS A 137 -21.07 6.03 65.72
N GLY A 138 -21.86 5.05 65.28
CA GLY A 138 -21.37 3.88 64.55
C GLY A 138 -20.57 4.29 63.31
N TYR A 139 -21.17 5.08 62.41
CA TYR A 139 -20.50 5.54 61.19
C TYR A 139 -19.24 6.37 61.47
N CYS A 140 -19.28 7.28 62.45
CA CYS A 140 -18.15 8.16 62.77
C CYS A 140 -17.01 7.47 63.54
N SER A 141 -17.20 6.24 64.03
CA SER A 141 -16.18 5.49 64.79
C SER A 141 -15.72 4.19 64.13
N PHE A 142 -16.42 3.72 63.09
CA PHE A 142 -16.13 2.49 62.35
C PHE A 142 -14.76 2.53 61.66
N ASP A 143 -14.55 3.50 60.75
CA ASP A 143 -13.23 3.81 60.19
C ASP A 143 -12.78 5.22 60.61
N ARG A 144 -11.73 5.27 61.43
CA ARG A 144 -11.15 6.53 61.95
C ARG A 144 -10.37 7.33 60.91
N ASN A 145 -10.13 6.77 59.73
CA ASN A 145 -9.46 7.46 58.63
C ASN A 145 -10.45 8.32 57.81
N VAL A 146 -11.77 8.11 57.95
CA VAL A 146 -12.80 8.95 57.34
C VAL A 146 -13.05 10.18 58.20
N SER A 147 -12.82 11.37 57.63
CA SER A 147 -13.16 12.65 58.26
C SER A 147 -14.62 12.98 58.02
N PHE A 148 -15.33 13.50 59.04
CA PHE A 148 -16.73 13.90 58.94
C PHE A 148 -16.87 15.41 59.17
N ALA A 149 -17.53 16.12 58.26
CA ALA A 149 -17.96 17.50 58.47
C ALA A 149 -19.11 17.57 59.49
N GLY A 150 -19.98 16.56 59.49
CA GLY A 150 -21.14 16.45 60.36
C GLY A 150 -22.26 15.62 59.74
N VAL A 151 -23.44 15.70 60.35
CA VAL A 151 -24.66 14.98 59.94
C VAL A 151 -25.75 15.95 59.45
N VAL A 152 -26.47 15.55 58.40
CA VAL A 152 -27.74 16.14 57.97
C VAL A 152 -28.85 15.13 58.20
N PHE A 153 -29.86 15.52 58.98
CA PHE A 153 -31.06 14.70 59.20
C PHE A 153 -32.12 15.05 58.16
N ASN A 154 -32.49 14.09 57.33
CA ASN A 154 -33.48 14.26 56.27
C ASN A 154 -34.87 13.75 56.70
N LYS A 155 -35.94 14.19 56.02
CA LYS A 155 -37.33 13.77 56.23
C LYS A 155 -37.84 13.99 57.68
N ILE A 156 -37.39 15.05 58.36
CA ILE A 156 -37.87 15.35 59.72
C ILE A 156 -39.36 15.72 59.74
N GLY A 157 -39.98 15.60 60.92
CA GLY A 157 -41.40 15.87 61.16
C GLY A 157 -41.76 17.29 61.60
N GLY A 158 -40.77 18.20 61.65
CA GLY A 158 -40.93 19.59 62.12
C GLY A 158 -39.93 19.96 63.23
N ASP A 159 -39.97 21.21 63.70
CA ASP A 159 -38.92 21.80 64.55
C ASP A 159 -38.72 21.09 65.90
N ALA A 160 -39.80 20.60 66.53
CA ALA A 160 -39.70 19.82 67.76
C ALA A 160 -38.89 18.52 67.55
N HIS A 161 -39.06 17.87 66.40
CA HIS A 161 -38.28 16.70 66.02
C HIS A 161 -36.82 17.10 65.70
N ALA A 162 -36.60 18.22 64.99
CA ALA A 162 -35.25 18.75 64.76
C ALA A 162 -34.50 18.99 66.08
N GLN A 163 -35.18 19.52 67.11
CA GLN A 163 -34.58 19.75 68.41
C GLN A 163 -34.25 18.44 69.14
N TRP A 164 -35.15 17.47 69.16
CA TRP A 164 -34.87 16.14 69.76
C TRP A 164 -33.65 15.45 69.13
N LEU A 165 -33.44 15.61 67.81
CA LEU A 165 -32.26 15.06 67.12
C LEU A 165 -30.97 15.78 67.55
N ARG A 166 -31.00 17.11 67.73
CA ARG A 166 -29.86 17.88 68.27
C ARG A 166 -29.57 17.50 69.72
N ASP A 167 -30.59 17.42 70.56
CA ASP A 167 -30.47 17.02 71.96
C ASP A 167 -29.90 15.60 72.07
N ALA A 168 -30.34 14.66 71.22
CA ALA A 168 -29.80 13.31 71.16
C ALA A 168 -28.29 13.31 70.85
N MET A 169 -27.87 14.06 69.83
CA MET A 169 -26.45 14.20 69.45
C MET A 169 -25.60 14.83 70.55
N GLN A 170 -26.12 15.81 71.29
CA GLN A 170 -25.42 16.46 72.40
C GLN A 170 -25.45 15.66 73.72
N SER A 171 -26.41 14.75 73.89
CA SER A 171 -26.60 13.98 75.14
C SER A 171 -25.52 12.93 75.44
N SER A 172 -24.57 12.71 74.54
CA SER A 172 -23.55 11.67 74.66
C SER A 172 -22.15 12.19 74.31
N PRO A 173 -21.11 11.93 75.15
CA PRO A 173 -19.73 12.25 74.82
C PRO A 173 -19.22 11.62 73.52
N LEU A 174 -19.88 10.56 73.06
CA LEU A 174 -19.55 9.80 71.84
C LEU A 174 -20.03 10.47 70.55
N THR A 175 -20.91 11.47 70.64
CA THR A 175 -21.52 12.17 69.49
C THR A 175 -21.48 13.70 69.58
N GLN A 176 -21.21 14.27 70.76
CA GLN A 176 -21.18 15.73 70.98
C GLN A 176 -20.21 16.48 70.03
N SER A 177 -19.15 15.81 69.55
CA SER A 177 -18.18 16.35 68.59
C SER A 177 -18.67 16.38 67.14
N VAL A 178 -19.69 15.58 66.80
CA VAL A 178 -20.27 15.52 65.45
C VAL A 178 -21.29 16.64 65.29
N ARG A 179 -21.03 17.57 64.37
CA ARG A 179 -21.89 18.73 64.14
C ARG A 179 -23.19 18.31 63.44
N VAL A 180 -24.33 18.78 63.93
CA VAL A 180 -25.58 18.74 63.18
C VAL A 180 -25.58 19.92 62.21
N LEU A 181 -25.41 19.64 60.93
CA LEU A 181 -25.26 20.64 59.86
C LEU A 181 -26.61 21.17 59.37
N GLY A 182 -27.66 20.36 59.48
CA GLY A 182 -29.01 20.72 59.08
C GLY A 182 -30.04 19.65 59.42
N CYS A 183 -31.31 20.07 59.45
CA CYS A 183 -32.46 19.18 59.66
C CYS A 183 -33.52 19.53 58.61
N VAL A 184 -33.66 18.71 57.58
CA VAL A 184 -34.45 18.97 56.37
C VAL A 184 -35.84 18.32 56.50
N PRO A 185 -36.93 19.09 56.39
CA PRO A 185 -38.28 18.57 56.54
C PRO A 185 -38.67 17.65 55.37
N LYS A 186 -39.63 16.76 55.61
CA LYS A 186 -40.24 15.97 54.55
C LYS A 186 -41.11 16.88 53.66
N ASP A 187 -40.59 17.28 52.51
CA ASP A 187 -41.34 17.99 51.48
C ASP A 187 -41.71 17.05 50.33
N VAL A 188 -43.03 16.86 50.11
CA VAL A 188 -43.55 16.01 49.03
C VAL A 188 -43.54 16.71 47.66
N SER A 189 -43.36 18.04 47.61
CA SER A 189 -43.30 18.81 46.37
C SER A 189 -41.92 18.79 45.70
N ILE A 190 -40.91 18.23 46.38
CA ILE A 190 -39.51 18.16 45.94
C ILE A 190 -39.02 16.69 45.90
N VAL A 191 -39.93 15.75 45.69
CA VAL A 191 -39.60 14.35 45.41
C VAL A 191 -39.04 14.25 43.99
N VAL A 192 -37.80 13.76 43.83
CA VAL A 192 -37.33 13.32 42.51
C VAL A 192 -38.04 12.00 42.20
N PRO A 193 -38.67 11.82 41.02
CA PRO A 193 -39.21 10.53 40.63
C PRO A 193 -38.09 9.48 40.54
N GLU A 194 -38.21 8.42 41.34
CA GLU A 194 -37.34 7.24 41.25
C GLU A 194 -37.91 6.28 40.20
N ARG A 195 -37.08 5.92 39.22
CA ARG A 195 -37.29 4.74 38.36
C ARG A 195 -36.77 3.51 39.12
N HIS A 196 -37.03 2.30 38.60
CA HIS A 196 -36.82 1.04 39.33
C HIS A 196 -35.41 0.80 39.91
N LEU A 197 -34.37 1.53 39.47
CA LEU A 197 -33.03 1.52 40.07
C LEU A 197 -32.22 2.82 39.83
N GLY A 198 -32.87 3.99 39.81
CA GLY A 198 -32.18 5.28 39.61
C GLY A 198 -33.13 6.47 39.46
N LEU A 199 -32.61 7.69 39.34
CA LEU A 199 -33.45 8.88 39.09
C LEU A 199 -34.01 8.87 37.66
N HIS A 200 -35.11 9.58 37.43
CA HIS A 200 -35.50 9.96 36.06
C HIS A 200 -34.48 10.94 35.44
N MET A 201 -34.47 11.04 34.11
CA MET A 201 -33.76 12.11 33.38
C MET A 201 -34.21 13.50 33.90
N PRO A 202 -33.35 14.53 33.88
CA PRO A 202 -33.71 15.87 34.36
C PRO A 202 -34.65 16.61 33.40
N ASP A 203 -35.95 16.59 33.69
CA ASP A 203 -36.98 17.20 32.82
C ASP A 203 -36.99 18.75 32.85
N ASN A 204 -36.66 19.39 33.98
CA ASN A 204 -36.59 20.86 34.09
C ASN A 204 -35.78 21.38 35.30
N ALA A 205 -35.33 22.63 35.20
CA ALA A 205 -34.58 23.30 36.27
C ALA A 205 -35.43 23.75 37.48
N ALA A 206 -36.77 23.73 37.41
CA ALA A 206 -37.61 24.22 38.51
C ALA A 206 -37.51 23.32 39.76
N HIS A 207 -37.33 22.02 39.57
CA HIS A 207 -37.05 21.07 40.65
C HIS A 207 -35.75 21.40 41.39
N ILE A 208 -34.66 21.65 40.66
CA ILE A 208 -33.34 21.98 41.21
C ILE A 208 -33.39 23.31 42.00
N HIS A 209 -34.12 24.31 41.51
CA HIS A 209 -34.38 25.53 42.28
C HIS A 209 -35.17 25.28 43.58
N GLY A 210 -36.04 24.26 43.61
CA GLY A 210 -36.70 23.77 44.82
C GLY A 210 -35.70 23.22 45.83
N LEU A 211 -34.85 22.26 45.40
CA LEU A 211 -33.79 21.68 46.23
C LEU A 211 -32.82 22.74 46.78
N ALA A 212 -32.40 23.70 45.96
CA ALA A 212 -31.52 24.80 46.38
C ALA A 212 -32.14 25.64 47.51
N ARG A 213 -33.44 25.98 47.43
CA ARG A 213 -34.15 26.71 48.50
C ARG A 213 -34.26 25.88 49.77
N LEU A 214 -34.53 24.57 49.64
CA LEU A 214 -34.65 23.66 50.78
C LEU A 214 -33.31 23.53 51.53
N VAL A 215 -32.20 23.42 50.80
CA VAL A 215 -30.85 23.38 51.39
C VAL A 215 -30.50 24.70 52.07
N GLU A 216 -30.69 25.84 51.41
CA GLU A 216 -30.41 27.18 52.00
C GLU A 216 -31.23 27.47 53.27
N ALA A 217 -32.47 26.97 53.35
CA ALA A 217 -33.34 27.19 54.50
C ALA A 217 -33.02 26.28 55.71
N HIS A 218 -32.46 25.09 55.48
CA HIS A 218 -32.40 24.03 56.50
C HIS A 218 -30.99 23.47 56.77
N ILE A 219 -29.96 23.88 56.00
CA ILE A 219 -28.57 23.44 56.15
C ILE A 219 -27.65 24.66 56.26
N CYS A 220 -26.71 24.63 57.20
CA CYS A 220 -25.75 25.70 57.40
C CYS A 220 -24.62 25.65 56.35
N VAL A 221 -24.90 26.14 55.14
CA VAL A 221 -23.96 26.16 54.00
C VAL A 221 -22.67 26.91 54.32
N ASP A 222 -22.73 28.00 55.10
CA ASP A 222 -21.54 28.75 55.52
C ASP A 222 -20.59 27.93 56.41
N THR A 223 -21.15 27.06 57.25
CA THR A 223 -20.36 26.12 58.05
C THR A 223 -19.71 25.06 57.17
N LEU A 224 -20.41 24.55 56.15
CA LEU A 224 -19.85 23.61 55.18
C LEU A 224 -18.68 24.23 54.40
N LEU A 225 -18.83 25.46 53.92
CA LEU A 225 -17.78 26.19 53.21
C LEU A 225 -16.52 26.42 54.07
N ALA A 226 -16.66 26.58 55.38
CA ALA A 226 -15.54 26.67 56.31
C ALA A 226 -14.87 25.32 56.65
N MET A 227 -15.52 24.19 56.32
CA MET A 227 -15.09 22.82 56.67
C MET A 227 -14.50 22.10 55.45
N HIS A 228 -13.44 22.69 54.87
CA HIS A 228 -12.91 22.24 53.59
C HIS A 228 -11.53 21.57 53.72
N SER A 229 -11.24 20.61 52.82
CA SER A 229 -9.94 19.92 52.81
C SER A 229 -8.78 20.85 52.40
N LYS A 230 -7.56 20.50 52.80
CA LYS A 230 -6.30 21.13 52.38
C LYS A 230 -5.38 20.08 51.73
N LEU A 231 -5.77 19.55 50.58
CA LEU A 231 -4.78 18.85 49.75
C LEU A 231 -3.77 19.85 49.20
N CYS A 232 -2.53 19.39 49.07
CA CYS A 232 -1.55 20.01 48.20
C CYS A 232 -0.91 18.87 47.41
N MET A 233 -1.56 18.50 46.30
CA MET A 233 -0.98 17.51 45.37
C MET A 233 0.14 18.16 44.57
N PRO A 234 1.15 17.38 44.13
CA PRO A 234 2.04 17.79 43.05
C PRO A 234 1.20 18.18 41.84
N VAL A 235 1.52 19.32 41.24
CA VAL A 235 0.95 19.70 39.95
C VAL A 235 1.83 19.07 38.88
N ASP A 236 1.46 17.86 38.46
CA ASP A 236 1.84 17.44 37.11
C ASP A 236 1.11 18.35 36.12
N GLU A 237 1.81 18.75 35.06
CA GLU A 237 1.24 19.60 34.03
C GLU A 237 -0.04 18.96 33.47
N PRO A 238 -1.03 19.76 33.04
CA PRO A 238 -2.19 19.22 32.35
C PRO A 238 -1.75 18.33 31.17
N LEU A 239 -2.61 17.40 30.76
CA LEU A 239 -2.51 16.71 29.48
C LEU A 239 -2.78 17.69 28.32
N THR A 240 -1.98 18.76 28.23
CA THR A 240 -1.83 19.55 27.01
C THR A 240 -1.17 18.63 25.98
N PRO A 241 -1.80 18.43 24.81
CA PRO A 241 -1.13 17.75 23.71
C PRO A 241 0.19 18.44 23.44
N ARG A 242 1.30 17.69 23.55
CA ARG A 242 2.65 18.23 23.35
C ARG A 242 2.83 18.45 21.84
N ALA A 243 2.34 19.60 21.37
CA ALA A 243 2.18 19.92 19.96
C ALA A 243 3.54 20.16 19.29
N THR A 244 4.15 19.09 18.79
CA THR A 244 5.38 19.15 17.98
C THR A 244 5.14 18.87 16.49
N THR A 245 4.04 18.22 16.11
CA THR A 245 3.53 18.16 14.72
C THR A 245 2.00 18.11 14.71
N ARG A 246 1.33 18.99 13.97
CA ARG A 246 -0.13 18.89 13.72
C ARG A 246 -0.39 17.74 12.74
N SER A 247 -0.82 16.59 13.25
CA SER A 247 -1.44 15.55 12.41
C SER A 247 -2.86 15.99 11.98
N PRO A 248 -3.37 15.53 10.83
CA PRO A 248 -4.76 15.72 10.44
C PRO A 248 -5.75 15.28 11.54
N PRO A 249 -6.81 16.06 11.82
CA PRO A 249 -7.73 15.76 12.91
C PRO A 249 -8.63 14.57 12.57
N VAL A 250 -8.73 13.61 13.49
CA VAL A 250 -9.63 12.47 13.33
C VAL A 250 -11.00 12.83 13.89
N ARG A 251 -11.98 13.04 13.01
CA ARG A 251 -13.35 13.41 13.43
C ARG A 251 -14.10 12.17 13.92
N LEU A 252 -14.67 12.24 15.12
CA LEU A 252 -15.47 11.18 15.76
C LEU A 252 -16.91 11.64 15.94
N GLY A 253 -17.83 11.00 15.23
CA GLY A 253 -19.26 11.26 15.41
C GLY A 253 -19.76 10.60 16.69
N VAL A 254 -20.25 11.38 17.66
CA VAL A 254 -20.78 10.88 18.93
C VAL A 254 -22.30 11.00 18.93
N ALA A 255 -23.01 9.87 18.98
CA ALA A 255 -24.46 9.81 18.96
C ALA A 255 -25.04 10.34 20.29
N ARG A 256 -25.73 11.48 20.30
CA ARG A 256 -26.12 12.17 21.53
C ARG A 256 -27.51 12.79 21.44
N ASP A 257 -28.47 12.12 22.07
CA ASP A 257 -29.87 12.54 22.24
C ASP A 257 -30.52 11.79 23.42
N GLU A 258 -31.84 11.78 23.54
CA GLU A 258 -32.54 11.07 24.62
C GLU A 258 -32.34 9.54 24.59
N ALA A 259 -32.14 8.95 23.39
CA ALA A 259 -31.88 7.53 23.25
C ALA A 259 -30.42 7.15 23.55
N PHE A 260 -29.48 8.06 23.28
CA PHE A 260 -28.03 7.86 23.49
C PHE A 260 -27.47 8.94 24.44
N CYS A 261 -27.65 8.72 25.74
CA CYS A 261 -27.36 9.71 26.79
C CYS A 261 -26.32 9.26 27.82
N PHE A 262 -25.89 8.00 27.84
CA PHE A 262 -24.92 7.50 28.82
C PHE A 262 -23.49 7.66 28.32
N TYR A 263 -22.81 8.67 28.86
CA TYR A 263 -21.41 8.98 28.58
C TYR A 263 -20.71 9.44 29.84
N TYR A 264 -19.51 8.90 30.09
CA TYR A 264 -18.58 9.53 31.03
C TYR A 264 -18.02 10.81 30.42
N ALA A 265 -18.19 11.94 31.12
CA ALA A 265 -17.67 13.22 30.66
C ALA A 265 -16.14 13.21 30.51
N ASP A 266 -15.41 12.41 31.29
CA ASP A 266 -13.95 12.26 31.16
C ASP A 266 -13.55 11.39 29.95
N ASN A 267 -14.36 10.40 29.53
CA ASN A 267 -14.09 9.63 28.30
C ASN A 267 -14.03 10.54 27.08
N LEU A 268 -14.98 11.49 26.97
CA LEU A 268 -15.03 12.44 25.87
C LEU A 268 -13.77 13.33 25.86
N ARG A 269 -13.34 13.83 27.03
CA ARG A 269 -12.09 14.59 27.17
C ARG A 269 -10.84 13.76 26.85
N VAL A 270 -10.81 12.49 27.24
CA VAL A 270 -9.70 11.57 26.93
C VAL A 270 -9.62 11.32 25.42
N LEU A 271 -10.76 11.13 24.73
CA LEU A 271 -10.81 11.01 23.27
C LEU A 271 -10.28 12.28 22.58
N GLU A 272 -10.67 13.47 23.05
CA GLU A 272 -10.12 14.74 22.57
C GLU A 272 -8.60 14.85 22.83
N ALA A 273 -8.15 14.49 24.03
CA ALA A 273 -6.74 14.58 24.44
C ALA A 273 -5.82 13.63 23.67
N VAL A 274 -6.28 12.43 23.27
CA VAL A 274 -5.47 11.54 22.41
C VAL A 274 -5.43 12.03 20.95
N GLY A 275 -6.41 12.84 20.51
CA GLY A 275 -6.40 13.50 19.20
C GLY A 275 -7.66 13.36 18.34
N PHE A 276 -8.80 12.91 18.89
CA PHE A 276 -10.07 13.02 18.18
C PHE A 276 -10.63 14.44 18.21
N THR A 277 -11.41 14.82 17.20
CA THR A 277 -12.30 15.98 17.22
C THR A 277 -13.74 15.47 17.28
N LEU A 278 -14.49 15.83 18.33
CA LEU A 278 -15.83 15.30 18.54
C LEU A 278 -16.88 16.08 17.76
N GLU A 279 -17.78 15.38 17.09
CA GLU A 279 -18.93 15.94 16.37
C GLU A 279 -20.21 15.24 16.85
N PHE A 280 -21.07 15.94 17.59
CA PHE A 280 -22.29 15.36 18.15
C PHE A 280 -23.43 15.34 17.12
N PHE A 281 -24.17 14.24 17.04
CA PHE A 281 -25.33 14.08 16.15
C PHE A 281 -26.43 13.26 16.85
N SER A 282 -27.69 13.42 16.45
CA SER A 282 -28.84 12.70 17.02
C SER A 282 -29.35 11.60 16.07
N PRO A 283 -29.24 10.31 16.42
CA PRO A 283 -29.92 9.26 15.68
C PRO A 283 -31.46 9.38 15.63
N LEU A 284 -32.07 10.08 16.59
CA LEU A 284 -33.51 10.38 16.57
C LEU A 284 -33.91 11.46 15.56
N LEU A 285 -33.12 12.53 15.42
CA LEU A 285 -33.52 13.74 14.71
C LEU A 285 -32.79 13.97 13.37
N ASP A 286 -31.51 13.61 13.28
CA ASP A 286 -30.71 13.83 12.07
C ASP A 286 -30.98 12.75 11.01
N VAL A 287 -30.90 13.13 9.73
CA VAL A 287 -31.23 12.21 8.61
C VAL A 287 -30.03 11.39 8.10
N LYS A 288 -28.80 11.75 8.47
CA LYS A 288 -27.55 11.10 8.03
C LYS A 288 -26.45 11.27 9.07
N VAL A 289 -25.44 10.41 9.06
CA VAL A 289 -24.24 10.61 9.89
C VAL A 289 -23.46 11.85 9.43
N PRO A 290 -22.77 12.57 10.35
CA PRO A 290 -21.90 13.70 10.01
C PRO A 290 -20.67 13.27 9.17
N ASN A 291 -19.88 14.24 8.70
CA ASN A 291 -18.68 13.95 7.89
C ASN A 291 -17.49 13.55 8.77
N VAL A 292 -17.53 12.31 9.26
CA VAL A 292 -16.61 11.79 10.29
C VAL A 292 -15.81 10.56 9.83
N HIS A 293 -14.76 10.27 10.60
CA HIS A 293 -13.81 9.18 10.37
C HIS A 293 -14.12 7.94 11.23
N ALA A 294 -14.74 8.13 12.40
CA ALA A 294 -15.25 7.08 13.28
C ALA A 294 -16.61 7.45 13.89
N LEU A 295 -17.32 6.48 14.46
CA LEU A 295 -18.55 6.69 15.26
C LEU A 295 -18.42 6.11 16.67
N TYR A 296 -19.05 6.77 17.65
CA TYR A 296 -19.26 6.29 19.02
C TYR A 296 -20.75 6.37 19.37
N PHE A 297 -21.33 5.22 19.71
CA PHE A 297 -22.66 5.11 20.31
C PHE A 297 -22.51 4.67 21.77
N GLY A 298 -22.68 5.60 22.70
CA GLY A 298 -22.76 5.29 24.13
C GLY A 298 -24.03 4.53 24.50
N GLY A 299 -24.22 4.31 25.80
CA GLY A 299 -25.45 3.72 26.32
C GLY A 299 -26.64 4.69 26.31
N GLY A 300 -27.78 4.20 26.78
CA GLY A 300 -29.00 4.97 26.93
C GLY A 300 -30.21 4.05 26.84
N TYR A 301 -31.32 4.58 26.33
CA TYR A 301 -32.63 3.93 26.35
C TYR A 301 -33.28 3.79 24.95
N PRO A 302 -32.63 3.14 23.97
CA PRO A 302 -33.18 3.00 22.62
C PRO A 302 -34.54 2.28 22.59
N GLU A 303 -34.86 1.45 23.61
CA GLU A 303 -36.15 0.79 23.74
C GLU A 303 -37.32 1.76 23.97
N LEU A 304 -37.07 2.88 24.68
CA LEU A 304 -38.09 3.91 24.92
C LEU A 304 -38.39 4.74 23.66
N HIS A 305 -37.41 4.84 22.76
CA HIS A 305 -37.51 5.61 21.53
C HIS A 305 -37.58 4.73 20.26
N ALA A 306 -37.80 3.43 20.43
CA ALA A 306 -37.65 2.43 19.36
C ALA A 306 -38.49 2.74 18.11
N THR A 307 -39.70 3.29 18.27
CA THR A 307 -40.57 3.67 17.13
C THR A 307 -40.02 4.87 16.35
N ALA A 308 -39.36 5.83 17.01
CA ALA A 308 -38.72 6.96 16.34
C ALA A 308 -37.44 6.52 15.61
N LEU A 309 -36.62 5.67 16.24
CA LEU A 309 -35.44 5.08 15.62
C LEU A 309 -35.79 4.21 14.40
N GLU A 310 -36.86 3.42 14.47
CA GLU A 310 -37.39 2.65 13.33
C GLU A 310 -37.82 3.56 12.17
N ALA A 311 -38.53 4.65 12.46
CA ALA A 311 -39.02 5.62 11.48
C ALA A 311 -37.88 6.38 10.78
N ASN A 312 -36.75 6.64 11.45
CA ASN A 312 -35.58 7.28 10.85
C ASN A 312 -34.76 6.32 9.96
N ALA A 313 -35.40 5.83 8.90
CA ALA A 313 -34.81 4.88 7.95
C ALA A 313 -33.54 5.43 7.25
N SER A 314 -33.46 6.75 7.02
CA SER A 314 -32.31 7.42 6.41
C SER A 314 -31.07 7.38 7.31
N MET A 315 -31.22 7.66 8.62
CA MET A 315 -30.11 7.54 9.56
C MET A 315 -29.68 6.08 9.71
N ARG A 316 -30.62 5.14 9.85
CA ARG A 316 -30.31 3.71 9.93
C ARG A 316 -29.57 3.20 8.70
N ALA A 317 -29.94 3.65 7.50
CA ALA A 317 -29.21 3.35 6.27
C ALA A 317 -27.80 3.98 6.29
N SER A 318 -27.69 5.25 6.69
CA SER A 318 -26.43 5.99 6.75
C SER A 318 -25.41 5.36 7.72
N VAL A 319 -25.84 4.92 8.90
CA VAL A 319 -25.02 4.19 9.87
C VAL A 319 -24.56 2.84 9.31
N ARG A 320 -25.45 2.11 8.62
CA ARG A 320 -25.12 0.83 7.97
C ARG A 320 -24.08 0.99 6.87
N THR A 321 -24.23 2.00 6.00
CA THR A 321 -23.24 2.33 4.97
C THR A 321 -21.90 2.74 5.58
N PHE A 322 -21.91 3.51 6.68
CA PHE A 322 -20.69 3.88 7.39
C PHE A 322 -19.93 2.66 7.92
N ALA A 323 -20.61 1.75 8.62
CA ALA A 323 -20.01 0.52 9.14
C ALA A 323 -19.53 -0.41 8.00
N ALA A 324 -20.31 -0.53 6.92
CA ALA A 324 -19.96 -1.33 5.74
C ALA A 324 -18.71 -0.81 4.99
N SER A 325 -18.38 0.49 5.11
CA SER A 325 -17.13 1.05 4.59
C SER A 325 -15.87 0.66 5.41
N GLY A 326 -16.02 -0.19 6.43
CA GLY A 326 -14.92 -0.70 7.25
C GLY A 326 -14.39 0.28 8.31
N LYS A 327 -14.92 1.51 8.36
CA LYS A 327 -14.59 2.53 9.36
C LYS A 327 -14.88 2.07 10.79
N LEU A 328 -14.21 2.69 11.76
CA LEU A 328 -14.36 2.38 13.18
C LEU A 328 -15.76 2.79 13.69
N VAL A 329 -16.48 1.85 14.28
CA VAL A 329 -17.71 2.11 15.04
C VAL A 329 -17.56 1.46 16.41
N TYR A 330 -17.58 2.26 17.47
CA TYR A 330 -17.55 1.77 18.85
C TYR A 330 -18.94 1.95 19.49
N ALA A 331 -19.46 0.92 20.16
CA ALA A 331 -20.81 0.92 20.70
C ALA A 331 -20.92 0.23 22.06
N GLU A 332 -21.57 0.89 23.01
CA GLU A 332 -21.80 0.42 24.39
C GLU A 332 -23.29 0.30 24.69
N CYS A 333 -23.72 -0.81 25.29
CA CYS A 333 -25.10 -1.12 25.73
C CYS A 333 -26.19 -0.69 24.73
N GLY A 334 -26.82 0.47 24.93
CA GLY A 334 -27.84 1.01 24.02
C GLY A 334 -27.34 1.18 22.58
N GLY A 335 -26.06 1.52 22.40
CA GLY A 335 -25.39 1.50 21.10
C GLY A 335 -25.41 0.11 20.45
N LEU A 336 -25.07 -0.95 21.19
CA LEU A 336 -25.16 -2.34 20.70
C LEU A 336 -26.60 -2.69 20.29
N MET A 337 -27.60 -2.28 21.08
CA MET A 337 -29.02 -2.55 20.81
C MET A 337 -29.48 -1.89 19.50
N TYR A 338 -29.01 -0.67 19.22
CA TYR A 338 -29.32 0.04 17.98
C TYR A 338 -28.56 -0.49 16.76
N LEU A 339 -27.38 -1.09 16.93
CA LEU A 339 -26.63 -1.71 15.83
C LEU A 339 -27.11 -3.11 15.46
N ALA A 340 -27.93 -3.77 16.29
CA ALA A 340 -28.60 -5.04 16.01
C ALA A 340 -29.55 -4.96 14.79
N GLN A 341 -30.03 -6.10 14.28
CA GLN A 341 -31.03 -6.12 13.21
C GLN A 341 -32.40 -5.64 13.71
N LYS A 342 -32.86 -6.17 14.83
CA LYS A 342 -34.10 -5.78 15.49
C LYS A 342 -33.94 -5.69 17.00
N LEU A 343 -34.78 -4.87 17.59
CA LEU A 343 -35.04 -4.83 19.03
C LEU A 343 -36.45 -5.38 19.28
N PHE A 344 -36.58 -6.39 20.14
CA PHE A 344 -37.86 -6.93 20.59
C PHE A 344 -38.23 -6.30 21.93
N GLU A 345 -39.27 -5.45 21.92
CA GLU A 345 -39.81 -4.79 23.11
C GLU A 345 -41.32 -5.06 23.20
N LYS A 346 -41.77 -5.51 24.38
CA LYS A 346 -43.18 -5.92 24.64
C LYS A 346 -43.80 -6.84 23.56
N GLY A 347 -42.99 -7.73 22.97
CA GLY A 347 -43.40 -8.64 21.91
C GLY A 347 -43.54 -8.03 20.51
N LYS A 348 -43.26 -6.72 20.34
CA LYS A 348 -43.12 -6.08 19.02
C LYS A 348 -41.64 -6.13 18.61
N ALA A 349 -41.38 -6.69 17.43
CA ALA A 349 -40.09 -6.53 16.76
C ALA A 349 -40.01 -5.14 16.09
N VAL A 350 -38.90 -4.44 16.29
CA VAL A 350 -38.67 -3.08 15.80
C VAL A 350 -37.35 -3.04 15.03
N ALA A 351 -37.35 -2.54 13.79
CA ALA A 351 -36.18 -2.56 12.92
C ALA A 351 -35.11 -1.54 13.35
N MET A 352 -33.90 -2.04 13.65
CA MET A 352 -32.74 -1.26 14.09
C MET A 352 -31.75 -1.03 12.93
N ALA A 353 -30.55 -0.54 13.19
CA ALA A 353 -29.59 -0.17 12.14
C ALA A 353 -29.05 -1.37 11.36
N GLY A 354 -29.12 -2.59 11.90
CA GLY A 354 -28.79 -3.85 11.23
C GLY A 354 -27.37 -3.88 10.67
N VAL A 355 -26.42 -3.48 11.50
CA VAL A 355 -24.98 -3.62 11.27
C VAL A 355 -24.51 -4.98 11.77
N LEU A 356 -25.04 -5.44 12.92
CA LEU A 356 -24.65 -6.69 13.56
C LEU A 356 -25.57 -7.85 13.10
N PRO A 357 -25.08 -9.10 12.99
CA PRO A 357 -25.83 -10.27 12.54
C PRO A 357 -26.72 -10.91 13.63
N ILE A 358 -27.18 -10.11 14.59
CA ILE A 358 -27.90 -10.53 15.80
C ILE A 358 -29.12 -9.63 16.05
N ASP A 359 -30.08 -10.16 16.82
CA ASP A 359 -31.20 -9.42 17.38
C ASP A 359 -30.97 -9.16 18.87
N VAL A 360 -31.75 -8.25 19.47
CA VAL A 360 -31.78 -8.02 20.92
C VAL A 360 -33.20 -8.11 21.44
N SER A 361 -33.39 -8.80 22.57
CA SER A 361 -34.67 -8.92 23.26
C SER A 361 -34.63 -8.29 24.63
N MET A 362 -35.65 -7.50 24.99
CA MET A 362 -35.83 -6.98 26.35
C MET A 362 -36.30 -8.10 27.30
N THR A 363 -35.73 -8.14 28.51
CA THR A 363 -35.97 -9.16 29.53
C THR A 363 -36.41 -8.52 30.85
N PRO A 364 -37.18 -9.24 31.70
CA PRO A 364 -37.59 -8.73 33.02
C PRO A 364 -36.45 -8.79 34.06
N ARG A 365 -35.30 -9.39 33.74
CA ARG A 365 -34.18 -9.60 34.66
C ARG A 365 -33.04 -8.66 34.32
N MET A 366 -32.71 -7.76 35.25
CA MET A 366 -31.56 -6.88 35.12
C MET A 366 -30.24 -7.64 35.25
N THR A 367 -29.29 -7.34 34.38
CA THR A 367 -27.85 -7.56 34.62
C THR A 367 -27.23 -6.24 35.07
N MET A 368 -26.59 -6.25 36.23
CA MET A 368 -25.89 -5.09 36.78
C MET A 368 -24.68 -5.54 37.61
N GLY A 369 -23.56 -4.84 37.47
CA GLY A 369 -22.39 -4.98 38.34
C GLY A 369 -21.08 -4.68 37.64
N TYR A 370 -20.00 -4.63 38.43
CA TYR A 370 -18.65 -4.50 37.92
C TYR A 370 -18.19 -5.77 37.20
N CYS A 371 -17.27 -5.61 36.25
CA CYS A 371 -16.69 -6.67 35.45
C CYS A 371 -15.20 -6.43 35.15
N VAL A 372 -14.52 -7.51 34.80
CA VAL A 372 -13.21 -7.46 34.14
C VAL A 372 -13.36 -8.06 32.75
N ALA A 373 -13.00 -7.29 31.72
CA ALA A 373 -13.09 -7.68 30.32
C ALA A 373 -11.69 -7.80 29.70
N GLU A 374 -11.27 -9.02 29.39
CA GLU A 374 -10.05 -9.28 28.60
C GLU A 374 -10.36 -9.19 27.10
N LEU A 375 -9.42 -8.67 26.30
CA LEU A 375 -9.63 -8.56 24.85
C LEU A 375 -9.74 -9.95 24.19
N SER A 376 -10.69 -10.12 23.29
CA SER A 376 -10.69 -11.28 22.38
C SER A 376 -9.50 -11.21 21.40
N VAL A 377 -9.21 -12.32 20.71
CA VAL A 377 -8.21 -12.33 19.63
C VAL A 377 -8.57 -11.32 18.54
N ALA A 378 -9.85 -11.24 18.15
CA ALA A 378 -10.30 -10.31 17.12
C ALA A 378 -10.14 -8.84 17.53
N LEU A 379 -10.52 -8.50 18.77
CA LEU A 379 -10.39 -7.13 19.27
C LEU A 379 -8.93 -6.73 19.51
N ALA A 380 -8.11 -7.63 20.05
CA ALA A 380 -6.67 -7.43 20.24
C ALA A 380 -5.97 -7.16 18.90
N THR A 381 -6.26 -7.93 17.85
CA THR A 381 -5.73 -7.72 16.50
C THR A 381 -6.20 -6.40 15.89
N LEU A 382 -7.50 -6.07 15.98
CA LEU A 382 -8.06 -4.83 15.43
C LEU A 382 -7.41 -3.58 16.05
N LEU A 383 -7.26 -3.58 17.37
CA LEU A 383 -6.68 -2.47 18.12
C LEU A 383 -5.14 -2.46 18.12
N GLN A 384 -4.49 -3.57 17.77
CA GLN A 384 -3.04 -3.83 17.98
C GLN A 384 -2.63 -3.73 19.46
N LEU A 385 -3.46 -4.27 20.36
CA LEU A 385 -3.20 -4.33 21.81
C LEU A 385 -2.88 -5.77 22.27
N PRO A 386 -2.10 -5.95 23.35
CA PRO A 386 -1.87 -7.28 23.93
C PRO A 386 -3.20 -7.93 24.35
N ARG A 387 -3.40 -9.22 24.03
CA ARG A 387 -4.61 -9.96 24.43
C ARG A 387 -4.83 -9.96 25.96
N ALA A 388 -3.74 -9.99 26.73
CA ALA A 388 -3.76 -9.92 28.19
C ALA A 388 -4.13 -8.52 28.76
N THR A 389 -4.55 -7.57 27.92
CA THR A 389 -5.11 -6.29 28.39
C THR A 389 -6.47 -6.57 29.03
N ALA A 390 -6.52 -6.51 30.35
CA ALA A 390 -7.74 -6.64 31.14
C ALA A 390 -8.30 -5.25 31.46
N LEU A 391 -9.54 -4.99 31.08
CA LEU A 391 -10.22 -3.70 31.26
C LEU A 391 -11.24 -3.83 32.40
N ALA A 392 -11.13 -2.96 33.41
CA ALA A 392 -12.14 -2.84 34.44
C ALA A 392 -13.36 -2.08 33.88
N CYS A 393 -14.54 -2.67 34.05
CA CYS A 393 -15.78 -2.24 33.41
C CYS A 393 -16.98 -2.38 34.35
N HIS A 394 -18.15 -1.96 33.89
CA HIS A 394 -19.42 -2.43 34.44
C HIS A 394 -20.40 -2.75 33.32
N GLN A 395 -21.42 -3.54 33.63
CA GLN A 395 -22.58 -3.79 32.77
C GLN A 395 -23.85 -3.30 33.48
N TYR A 396 -24.79 -2.76 32.71
CA TYR A 396 -26.12 -2.36 33.18
C TYR A 396 -27.14 -2.49 32.02
N HIS A 397 -27.98 -3.52 32.04
CA HIS A 397 -28.99 -3.72 30.99
C HIS A 397 -30.16 -4.62 31.42
N PHE A 398 -31.29 -4.46 30.72
CA PHE A 398 -32.50 -5.29 30.82
C PHE A 398 -32.75 -6.04 29.50
N SER A 399 -31.69 -6.52 28.86
CA SER A 399 -31.76 -7.10 27.51
C SER A 399 -30.79 -8.26 27.34
N GLU A 400 -31.05 -9.13 26.38
CA GLU A 400 -30.15 -10.21 25.99
C GLU A 400 -29.98 -10.27 24.48
N LEU A 401 -28.84 -10.80 24.02
CA LEU A 401 -28.61 -11.06 22.60
C LEU A 401 -29.42 -12.29 22.18
N THR A 402 -30.09 -12.21 21.03
CA THR A 402 -30.85 -13.32 20.47
C THR A 402 -30.44 -13.61 19.02
N TYR A 403 -30.54 -14.88 18.64
CA TYR A 403 -30.25 -15.36 17.29
C TYR A 403 -31.29 -16.42 16.91
N LYS A 404 -32.04 -16.16 15.84
CA LYS A 404 -33.15 -17.01 15.37
C LYS A 404 -34.17 -17.32 16.49
N ASP A 405 -34.64 -16.27 17.16
CA ASP A 405 -35.65 -16.30 18.23
C ASP A 405 -35.25 -17.12 19.49
N GLN A 406 -33.96 -17.42 19.67
CA GLN A 406 -33.42 -18.04 20.89
C GLN A 406 -32.31 -17.17 21.50
N PRO A 407 -32.01 -17.30 22.81
CA PRO A 407 -30.85 -16.66 23.43
C PRO A 407 -29.57 -17.02 22.66
N ALA A 408 -28.74 -16.02 22.36
CA ALA A 408 -27.49 -16.26 21.64
C ALA A 408 -26.45 -16.99 22.51
N ALA A 409 -26.55 -16.91 23.83
CA ALA A 409 -25.64 -17.60 24.75
C ALA A 409 -25.78 -19.12 24.65
N LEU A 410 -24.74 -19.78 24.11
CA LEU A 410 -24.62 -21.23 24.08
C LEU A 410 -23.90 -21.71 25.35
N LEU A 411 -24.56 -22.61 26.07
CA LEU A 411 -24.11 -23.13 27.36
C LEU A 411 -23.43 -24.49 27.22
N ASP A 412 -22.42 -24.75 28.06
CA ASP A 412 -21.86 -26.10 28.26
C ASP A 412 -22.68 -26.94 29.26
N ALA A 413 -22.16 -28.13 29.60
CA ALA A 413 -22.82 -29.07 30.51
C ALA A 413 -22.90 -28.57 31.97
N ASP A 414 -22.02 -27.65 32.36
CA ASP A 414 -21.98 -27.04 33.70
C ASP A 414 -22.77 -25.71 33.74
N GLY A 415 -23.31 -25.27 32.60
CA GLY A 415 -24.14 -24.07 32.45
C GLY A 415 -23.37 -22.79 32.22
N ALA A 416 -22.06 -22.87 31.90
CA ALA A 416 -21.25 -21.70 31.56
C ALA A 416 -21.42 -21.33 30.09
N VAL A 417 -21.38 -20.02 29.77
CA VAL A 417 -21.48 -19.54 28.39
C VAL A 417 -20.14 -19.76 27.69
N VAL A 418 -20.12 -20.60 26.66
CA VAL A 418 -18.90 -20.92 25.89
C VAL A 418 -18.84 -20.23 24.52
N GLN A 419 -19.99 -19.86 23.96
CA GLN A 419 -20.07 -19.19 22.65
C GLN A 419 -21.33 -18.31 22.55
N LEU A 420 -21.30 -17.34 21.64
CA LEU A 420 -22.47 -16.56 21.21
C LEU A 420 -22.89 -16.97 19.79
N ALA A 421 -24.10 -17.50 19.63
CA ALA A 421 -24.66 -17.89 18.34
C ALA A 421 -24.87 -16.66 17.43
N GLY A 422 -24.49 -16.79 16.16
CA GLY A 422 -24.49 -15.67 15.20
C GLY A 422 -23.30 -14.71 15.34
N VAL A 423 -22.42 -14.91 16.32
CA VAL A 423 -21.23 -14.08 16.57
C VAL A 423 -19.97 -14.91 16.33
N GLU A 424 -19.29 -14.66 15.21
CA GLU A 424 -18.03 -15.35 14.87
C GLU A 424 -16.86 -14.86 15.74
N ALA A 425 -16.86 -13.56 16.07
CA ALA A 425 -15.81 -12.90 16.83
C ALA A 425 -16.41 -12.10 17.99
N PRO A 426 -16.35 -12.58 19.26
CA PRO A 426 -16.75 -11.78 20.40
C PRO A 426 -15.78 -10.60 20.61
N ALA A 427 -16.21 -9.56 21.30
CA ALA A 427 -15.35 -8.41 21.64
C ALA A 427 -14.42 -8.74 22.83
N TYR A 428 -14.97 -9.36 23.87
CA TYR A 428 -14.26 -9.61 25.12
C TYR A 428 -14.45 -11.04 25.62
N GLN A 429 -13.59 -11.45 26.53
CA GLN A 429 -13.89 -12.45 27.55
C GLN A 429 -14.16 -11.68 28.85
N CYS A 430 -15.40 -11.72 29.34
CA CYS A 430 -15.86 -10.92 30.46
C CYS A 430 -16.17 -11.79 31.68
N ARG A 431 -15.70 -11.37 32.86
CA ARG A 431 -16.03 -11.97 34.15
C ARG A 431 -16.67 -10.92 35.05
N MET A 432 -17.85 -11.21 35.58
CA MET A 432 -18.50 -10.36 36.58
C MET A 432 -17.78 -10.46 37.93
N GLU A 433 -17.68 -9.36 38.66
CA GLU A 433 -17.05 -9.34 39.99
C GLU A 433 -18.04 -9.81 41.06
N ARG A 434 -18.21 -11.14 41.16
CA ARG A 434 -19.01 -11.84 42.16
C ARG A 434 -18.45 -13.25 42.41
N PRO A 435 -18.78 -13.92 43.54
CA PRO A 435 -18.39 -15.30 43.77
C PRO A 435 -18.78 -16.22 42.62
N ASP A 436 -17.91 -17.19 42.32
CA ASP A 436 -18.09 -18.27 41.34
C ASP A 436 -18.36 -17.82 39.88
N ALA A 437 -18.09 -16.56 39.53
CA ALA A 437 -18.19 -16.08 38.16
C ALA A 437 -17.00 -16.54 37.29
N ALA A 438 -17.30 -17.31 36.25
CA ALA A 438 -16.36 -17.62 35.17
C ALA A 438 -16.25 -16.47 34.14
N PHE A 439 -15.21 -16.51 33.31
CA PHE A 439 -15.13 -15.72 32.09
C PHE A 439 -16.09 -16.29 31.02
N ALA A 440 -16.75 -15.41 30.28
CA ALA A 440 -17.67 -15.73 29.20
C ALA A 440 -17.44 -14.81 27.98
N PRO A 441 -17.71 -15.26 26.74
CA PRO A 441 -17.65 -14.39 25.56
C PRO A 441 -18.71 -13.29 25.64
N GLU A 442 -18.31 -12.05 25.35
CA GLU A 442 -19.18 -10.88 25.40
C GLU A 442 -18.94 -9.96 24.18
N GLY A 443 -20.00 -9.31 23.71
CA GLY A 443 -19.95 -8.36 22.61
C GLY A 443 -19.66 -8.98 21.25
N VAL A 444 -19.44 -8.12 20.25
CA VAL A 444 -19.22 -8.48 18.84
C VAL A 444 -18.12 -7.59 18.25
N VAL A 445 -17.19 -8.20 17.51
CA VAL A 445 -16.33 -7.51 16.55
C VAL A 445 -16.76 -7.91 15.14
N LEU A 446 -17.05 -6.94 14.28
CA LEU A 446 -17.39 -7.16 12.87
C LEU A 446 -16.76 -6.07 11.99
N GLY A 447 -15.69 -6.43 11.27
CA GLY A 447 -14.95 -5.50 10.42
C GLY A 447 -14.30 -4.36 11.23
N GLY A 448 -14.86 -3.15 11.13
CA GLY A 448 -14.48 -2.00 11.96
C GLY A 448 -15.40 -1.75 13.16
N THR A 449 -16.46 -2.54 13.34
CA THR A 449 -17.45 -2.36 14.41
C THR A 449 -17.09 -3.16 15.65
N ILE A 450 -17.14 -2.52 16.82
CA ILE A 450 -16.98 -3.09 18.15
C ILE A 450 -18.24 -2.73 18.94
N ALA A 451 -19.00 -3.73 19.38
CA ALA A 451 -20.24 -3.52 20.13
C ALA A 451 -20.29 -4.42 21.37
N SER A 452 -20.69 -3.89 22.53
CA SER A 452 -20.61 -4.61 23.82
C SER A 452 -21.59 -4.02 24.85
N TYR A 453 -22.02 -4.81 25.84
CA TYR A 453 -22.72 -4.30 27.03
C TYR A 453 -21.79 -3.68 28.09
N CYS A 454 -20.47 -3.84 27.95
CA CYS A 454 -19.48 -3.29 28.87
C CYS A 454 -19.29 -1.79 28.64
N HIS A 455 -19.57 -1.00 29.69
CA HIS A 455 -19.23 0.41 29.76
C HIS A 455 -17.80 0.57 30.33
N LEU A 456 -16.94 1.27 29.60
CA LEU A 456 -15.54 1.50 29.95
C LEU A 456 -15.31 2.94 30.43
N HIS A 457 -14.38 3.15 31.38
CA HIS A 457 -13.87 4.49 31.69
C HIS A 457 -12.45 4.65 31.14
N PHE A 458 -12.26 5.39 30.05
CA PHE A 458 -10.98 5.45 29.32
C PHE A 458 -9.82 6.03 30.12
N GLY A 459 -10.07 6.81 31.17
CA GLY A 459 -9.03 7.22 32.12
C GLY A 459 -8.30 6.04 32.76
N SER A 460 -9.00 4.91 32.99
CA SER A 460 -8.39 3.68 33.55
C SER A 460 -7.38 3.04 32.59
N HIS A 461 -7.61 3.17 31.28
CA HIS A 461 -6.84 2.51 30.24
C HIS A 461 -6.64 3.47 29.04
N PRO A 462 -5.80 4.52 29.16
CA PRO A 462 -5.59 5.51 28.09
C PRO A 462 -5.04 4.90 26.78
N ALA A 463 -4.36 3.75 26.88
CA ALA A 463 -3.93 2.95 25.74
C ALA A 463 -5.11 2.46 24.87
N PHE A 464 -6.27 2.18 25.46
CA PHE A 464 -7.47 1.76 24.72
C PHE A 464 -8.02 2.90 23.85
N ALA A 465 -8.16 4.12 24.41
CA ALA A 465 -8.56 5.30 23.65
C ALA A 465 -7.56 5.66 22.54
N SER A 466 -6.25 5.53 22.84
CA SER A 466 -5.18 5.71 21.86
C SER A 466 -5.24 4.68 20.73
N ALA A 467 -5.57 3.42 21.05
CA ALA A 467 -5.74 2.35 20.08
C ALA A 467 -7.00 2.52 19.20
N LEU A 468 -8.10 3.06 19.76
CA LEU A 468 -9.27 3.49 18.96
C LEU A 468 -8.86 4.56 17.94
N LEU A 469 -8.09 5.58 18.35
CA LEU A 469 -7.59 6.61 17.43
C LEU A 469 -6.69 6.02 16.34
N ALA A 470 -5.73 5.18 16.70
CA ALA A 470 -4.85 4.52 15.74
C ALA A 470 -5.65 3.62 14.76
N THR A 471 -6.67 2.91 15.25
CA THR A 471 -7.56 2.09 14.41
C THR A 471 -8.36 2.94 13.42
N ALA A 472 -8.84 4.11 13.84
CA ALA A 472 -9.51 5.05 12.94
C ALA A 472 -8.54 5.61 11.87
N LYS A 473 -7.31 5.98 12.27
CA LYS A 473 -6.25 6.44 11.34
C LYS A 473 -5.89 5.39 10.29
N ARG A 474 -5.74 4.12 10.70
CA ARG A 474 -5.47 2.97 9.81
C ARG A 474 -6.58 2.67 8.78
N ARG A 475 -7.67 3.46 8.78
CA ARG A 475 -8.85 3.34 7.90
C ARG A 475 -9.20 4.66 7.21
N LEU A 476 -8.33 5.67 7.29
CA LEU A 476 -8.51 6.91 6.54
C LEU A 476 -8.17 6.69 5.06
N PRO A 477 -9.00 7.17 4.12
CA PRO A 477 -8.60 7.31 2.73
C PRO A 477 -7.50 8.36 2.61
N LEU A 478 -6.47 8.04 1.82
CA LEU A 478 -5.26 8.80 1.63
C LEU A 478 -5.19 9.28 0.18
N VAL A 479 -4.75 10.52 0.00
CA VAL A 479 -4.24 11.01 -1.29
C VAL A 479 -2.80 11.47 -1.08
N SER A 480 -1.93 11.20 -2.05
CA SER A 480 -0.55 11.67 -2.00
C SER A 480 -0.19 12.48 -3.24
N PHE A 481 0.12 13.76 -3.07
CA PHE A 481 0.72 14.57 -4.12
C PHE A 481 2.23 14.29 -4.29
N GLU A 482 2.80 13.43 -3.43
CA GLU A 482 4.22 13.40 -3.11
C GLU A 482 4.80 11.97 -3.21
N PRO A 483 5.79 11.71 -4.08
CA PRO A 483 6.36 10.37 -4.27
C PRO A 483 7.00 9.78 -3.00
N SER A 484 7.69 10.59 -2.21
CA SER A 484 8.43 10.16 -1.01
C SER A 484 7.48 9.76 0.11
N ALA A 485 6.40 10.51 0.33
CA ALA A 485 5.31 10.14 1.22
C ALA A 485 4.71 8.80 0.82
N THR A 486 4.53 8.57 -0.48
CA THR A 486 4.02 7.29 -1.02
C THR A 486 5.00 6.13 -0.77
N GLU A 487 6.31 6.37 -0.93
CA GLU A 487 7.37 5.42 -0.62
C GLU A 487 7.42 5.09 0.90
N ILE A 488 7.36 6.12 1.76
CA ILE A 488 7.30 5.99 3.23
C ILE A 488 6.07 5.20 3.66
N VAL A 489 4.88 5.55 3.15
CA VAL A 489 3.61 4.84 3.40
C VAL A 489 3.74 3.37 3.02
N GLY A 490 4.27 3.07 1.83
CA GLY A 490 4.49 1.71 1.36
C GLY A 490 5.44 0.90 2.24
N ALA A 491 6.61 1.47 2.58
CA ALA A 491 7.59 0.81 3.43
C ALA A 491 7.07 0.55 4.86
N ILE A 492 6.30 1.49 5.43
CA ILE A 492 5.61 1.29 6.71
C ILE A 492 4.61 0.13 6.61
N TRP A 493 3.82 0.04 5.54
CA TRP A 493 2.84 -1.04 5.37
C TRP A 493 3.48 -2.41 5.10
N ASP A 494 4.62 -2.46 4.39
CA ASP A 494 5.32 -3.72 4.13
C ASP A 494 6.04 -4.27 5.38
N SER A 495 6.54 -3.40 6.27
CA SER A 495 7.15 -3.77 7.55
C SER A 495 6.23 -4.68 8.39
N ARG A 496 6.68 -5.90 8.75
CA ARG A 496 5.87 -6.89 9.50
C ARG A 496 6.00 -6.73 11.02
N LEU A 497 4.86 -6.72 11.71
CA LEU A 497 4.78 -6.87 13.17
C LEU A 497 4.60 -8.35 13.57
N PRO A 498 4.98 -8.76 14.80
CA PRO A 498 4.78 -10.14 15.29
C PRO A 498 3.31 -10.60 15.37
N CYS A 499 2.35 -9.66 15.29
CA CYS A 499 0.91 -9.95 15.29
C CYS A 499 0.30 -10.09 13.88
N ASP A 500 1.08 -9.92 12.81
CA ASP A 500 0.61 -10.06 11.43
C ASP A 500 0.38 -11.54 11.09
N ASN A 501 -0.85 -12.01 11.28
CA ASN A 501 -1.28 -13.38 10.95
C ASN A 501 -1.87 -13.54 9.54
N ASP A 502 -2.19 -12.42 8.87
CA ASP A 502 -2.78 -12.42 7.52
C ASP A 502 -1.73 -12.72 6.44
N ASP A 503 -2.17 -13.31 5.32
CA ASP A 503 -1.33 -13.43 4.13
C ASP A 503 -0.90 -12.04 3.60
N GLU A 504 0.33 -11.97 3.10
CA GLU A 504 0.94 -10.71 2.64
C GLU A 504 0.16 -10.07 1.49
N THR A 505 -0.45 -10.88 0.62
CA THR A 505 -1.28 -10.43 -0.51
C THR A 505 -2.55 -9.75 0.00
N THR A 506 -3.25 -10.38 0.95
CA THR A 506 -4.48 -9.84 1.56
C THR A 506 -4.20 -8.55 2.30
N ARG A 507 -3.13 -8.51 3.09
CA ARG A 507 -2.66 -7.30 3.81
C ARG A 507 -2.36 -6.17 2.82
N ARG A 508 -1.61 -6.45 1.75
CA ARG A 508 -1.28 -5.47 0.70
C ARG A 508 -2.51 -4.95 -0.01
N ALA A 509 -3.46 -5.81 -0.40
CA ALA A 509 -4.70 -5.40 -1.05
C ALA A 509 -5.54 -4.48 -0.15
N ALA A 510 -5.70 -4.82 1.13
CA ALA A 510 -6.44 -4.00 2.09
C ALA A 510 -5.78 -2.63 2.33
N LYS A 511 -4.45 -2.56 2.35
CA LYS A 511 -3.70 -1.29 2.45
C LYS A 511 -3.77 -0.45 1.18
N LYS A 512 -3.64 -1.08 0.01
CA LYS A 512 -3.78 -0.43 -1.30
C LYS A 512 -5.14 0.27 -1.46
N ALA A 513 -6.21 -0.34 -0.98
CA ALA A 513 -7.56 0.25 -1.02
C ALA A 513 -7.70 1.58 -0.24
N LEU A 514 -6.76 1.89 0.67
CA LEU A 514 -6.71 3.19 1.37
C LEU A 514 -6.05 4.29 0.54
N LEU A 515 -5.26 3.96 -0.48
CA LEU A 515 -4.56 4.92 -1.33
C LEU A 515 -5.45 5.27 -2.53
N CYS A 516 -6.26 6.32 -2.38
CA CYS A 516 -7.35 6.61 -3.30
C CYS A 516 -6.92 7.32 -4.59
N ALA A 517 -5.89 8.17 -4.50
CA ALA A 517 -5.24 8.77 -5.66
C ALA A 517 -3.82 9.22 -5.31
N VAL A 518 -2.96 9.32 -6.33
CA VAL A 518 -1.55 9.75 -6.19
C VAL A 518 -1.14 10.73 -7.29
N SER A 519 -0.08 11.52 -7.13
CA SER A 519 0.46 12.32 -8.24
C SER A 519 1.04 11.42 -9.34
N GLU A 520 1.22 11.98 -10.54
CA GLU A 520 1.80 11.27 -11.69
C GLU A 520 3.20 10.71 -11.42
N PHE A 521 3.98 11.34 -10.52
CA PHE A 521 5.34 10.94 -10.16
C PHE A 521 5.42 9.85 -9.07
N CYS A 522 4.29 9.48 -8.44
CA CYS A 522 4.26 8.43 -7.42
C CYS A 522 4.31 7.03 -8.05
N ASP A 523 5.49 6.53 -8.37
CA ASP A 523 5.70 5.20 -8.93
C ASP A 523 6.04 4.12 -7.87
N ALA A 524 6.59 4.52 -6.71
CA ALA A 524 7.13 3.60 -5.72
C ALA A 524 6.29 3.50 -4.42
N PRO A 525 6.17 2.29 -3.82
CA PRO A 525 6.49 0.99 -4.43
C PRO A 525 5.34 0.54 -5.36
N ALA A 526 5.71 -0.07 -6.49
CA ALA A 526 4.80 -0.34 -7.61
C ALA A 526 3.55 -1.15 -7.22
N HIS A 527 3.62 -2.06 -6.25
CA HIS A 527 2.46 -2.87 -5.83
C HIS A 527 1.34 -2.06 -5.19
N TYR A 528 1.66 -0.96 -4.49
CA TYR A 528 0.65 -0.04 -3.95
C TYR A 528 0.20 1.00 -4.98
N THR A 529 1.08 1.52 -5.85
CA THR A 529 0.76 2.62 -6.79
C THR A 529 0.12 2.18 -8.11
N THR A 530 0.39 0.95 -8.58
CA THR A 530 -0.12 0.46 -9.88
C THR A 530 -1.65 0.38 -9.87
N GLY A 531 -2.30 1.04 -10.84
CA GLY A 531 -3.76 1.08 -10.94
C GLY A 531 -4.45 2.04 -9.96
N VAL A 532 -3.70 2.84 -9.19
CA VAL A 532 -4.25 3.95 -8.42
C VAL A 532 -4.44 5.18 -9.34
N PRO A 533 -5.59 5.88 -9.29
CA PRO A 533 -5.83 7.09 -10.07
C PRO A 533 -4.74 8.17 -9.91
N ARG A 534 -4.43 8.87 -11.01
CA ARG A 534 -3.49 10.00 -11.00
C ARG A 534 -4.25 11.32 -10.79
N ILE A 535 -3.91 12.05 -9.72
CA ILE A 535 -4.59 13.28 -9.32
C ILE A 535 -3.91 14.56 -9.84
N THR A 536 -2.65 14.46 -10.28
CA THR A 536 -1.92 15.55 -10.93
C THR A 536 -1.71 15.26 -12.41
N LYS A 537 -1.59 16.34 -13.19
CA LYS A 537 -1.06 16.30 -14.55
C LYS A 537 -0.12 17.49 -14.77
N SER A 538 1.10 17.22 -15.19
CA SER A 538 2.11 18.24 -15.49
C SER A 538 1.72 19.09 -16.70
N LEU A 539 1.96 20.40 -16.60
CA LEU A 539 1.92 21.35 -17.71
C LEU A 539 3.21 21.32 -18.55
N ILE A 540 4.28 20.70 -18.04
CA ILE A 540 5.53 20.50 -18.78
C ILE A 540 5.33 19.33 -19.75
N THR A 541 5.48 19.60 -21.04
CA THR A 541 5.30 18.64 -22.14
C THR A 541 6.59 18.41 -22.94
N ALA A 542 7.61 19.23 -22.73
CA ALA A 542 8.94 19.04 -23.28
C ALA A 542 9.67 17.83 -22.66
N THR A 543 10.54 17.19 -23.45
CA THR A 543 11.27 15.96 -23.06
C THR A 543 12.80 16.13 -22.98
N THR A 544 13.36 17.19 -23.56
CA THR A 544 14.80 17.51 -23.44
C THR A 544 15.02 18.56 -22.36
N SER A 545 16.17 18.53 -21.68
CA SER A 545 16.45 19.43 -20.54
C SER A 545 16.41 20.91 -20.94
N GLU A 546 16.87 21.24 -22.15
CA GLU A 546 16.79 22.58 -22.71
C GLU A 546 15.34 23.02 -22.99
N ALA A 547 14.53 22.17 -23.61
CA ALA A 547 13.14 22.50 -23.90
C ALA A 547 12.27 22.56 -22.61
N ILE A 548 12.56 21.72 -21.62
CA ILE A 548 11.93 21.77 -20.28
C ILE A 548 12.27 23.10 -19.61
N GLU A 549 13.55 23.48 -19.56
CA GLU A 549 13.97 24.77 -18.99
C GLU A 549 13.32 25.96 -19.70
N ALA A 550 13.28 25.96 -21.03
CA ALA A 550 12.62 27.00 -21.81
C ALA A 550 11.11 27.08 -21.55
N GLN A 551 10.43 25.94 -21.45
CA GLN A 551 8.99 25.88 -21.15
C GLN A 551 8.68 26.38 -19.73
N VAL A 552 9.46 25.97 -18.72
CA VAL A 552 9.34 26.45 -17.33
C VAL A 552 9.58 27.96 -17.26
N GLN A 553 10.62 28.48 -17.93
CA GLN A 553 10.86 29.93 -18.00
C GLN A 553 9.71 30.68 -18.67
N ALA A 554 9.11 30.12 -19.74
CA ALA A 554 7.96 30.72 -20.43
C ALA A 554 6.72 30.79 -19.52
N PHE A 555 6.39 29.70 -18.81
CA PHE A 555 5.33 29.72 -17.80
C PHE A 555 5.61 30.75 -16.70
N HIS A 556 6.85 30.81 -16.20
CA HIS A 556 7.22 31.76 -15.16
C HIS A 556 7.13 33.23 -15.62
N ALA A 557 7.45 33.51 -16.89
CA ALA A 557 7.27 34.84 -17.50
C ALA A 557 5.79 35.22 -17.67
N GLN A 558 4.90 34.25 -17.86
CA GLN A 558 3.44 34.44 -17.90
C GLN A 558 2.79 34.58 -16.52
N GLY A 559 3.58 34.49 -15.43
CA GLY A 559 3.08 34.55 -14.05
C GLY A 559 2.53 33.22 -13.52
N ILE A 560 2.56 32.15 -14.32
CA ILE A 560 2.25 30.79 -13.88
C ILE A 560 3.38 30.34 -12.94
N ARG A 561 3.01 29.64 -11.85
CA ARG A 561 3.93 29.21 -10.78
C ARG A 561 3.67 27.79 -10.31
N ASP A 562 2.42 27.37 -10.31
CA ASP A 562 2.10 25.94 -10.27
C ASP A 562 2.22 25.37 -11.68
N LEU A 563 2.97 24.28 -11.81
CA LEU A 563 3.21 23.58 -13.07
C LEU A 563 2.38 22.28 -13.17
N HIS A 564 1.46 22.06 -12.24
CA HIS A 564 0.58 20.89 -12.19
C HIS A 564 -0.90 21.31 -12.22
N VAL A 565 -1.73 20.51 -12.89
CA VAL A 565 -3.20 20.60 -12.78
C VAL A 565 -3.66 19.54 -11.79
N ILE A 566 -4.50 19.92 -10.82
CA ILE A 566 -5.06 19.03 -9.81
C ILE A 566 -6.51 18.68 -10.15
N ASP A 567 -6.85 17.39 -10.19
CA ASP A 567 -8.24 16.92 -10.33
C ASP A 567 -9.01 17.08 -9.01
N THR A 568 -9.76 18.18 -8.90
CA THR A 568 -10.61 18.49 -7.73
C THR A 568 -11.83 17.58 -7.61
N THR A 569 -12.30 16.98 -8.71
CA THR A 569 -13.48 16.10 -8.74
C THR A 569 -13.10 14.72 -8.20
N LEU A 570 -11.95 14.19 -8.61
CA LEU A 570 -11.34 13.01 -8.01
C LEU A 570 -11.05 13.26 -6.53
N LEU A 571 -10.43 14.39 -6.17
CA LEU A 571 -10.13 14.76 -4.77
C LEU A 571 -11.38 14.74 -3.87
N ALA A 572 -12.48 15.34 -4.34
CA ALA A 572 -13.77 15.34 -3.64
C ALA A 572 -14.37 13.93 -3.51
N THR A 573 -14.21 13.09 -4.55
CA THR A 573 -14.71 11.71 -4.59
C THR A 573 -13.95 10.80 -3.63
N CYS A 574 -12.63 10.97 -3.50
CA CYS A 574 -11.79 10.22 -2.55
C CYS A 574 -12.19 10.45 -1.09
N ARG A 575 -12.77 11.61 -0.76
CA ARG A 575 -13.12 12.04 0.61
C ARG A 575 -11.96 11.85 1.61
N SER A 576 -10.77 12.22 1.17
CA SER A 576 -9.50 11.93 1.83
C SER A 576 -9.45 12.48 3.26
N GLY A 577 -9.10 11.62 4.22
CA GLY A 577 -8.85 12.02 5.60
C GLY A 577 -7.42 12.53 5.82
N VAL A 578 -6.52 12.26 4.87
CA VAL A 578 -5.13 12.72 4.82
C VAL A 578 -4.77 13.03 3.38
N VAL A 579 -4.08 14.16 3.17
CA VAL A 579 -3.50 14.56 1.89
C VAL A 579 -2.02 14.87 2.10
N PHE A 580 -1.12 14.02 1.60
CA PHE A 580 0.32 14.28 1.69
C PHE A 580 0.77 15.32 0.65
N THR A 581 1.53 16.33 1.08
CA THR A 581 2.08 17.40 0.23
C THR A 581 3.57 17.64 0.50
N GLN A 582 4.20 18.47 -0.32
CA GLN A 582 5.57 18.95 -0.13
C GLN A 582 5.77 20.25 -0.89
N ASP A 583 6.56 21.16 -0.32
CA ASP A 583 7.02 22.40 -0.95
C ASP A 583 8.55 22.36 -1.07
N ALA A 584 9.03 21.52 -2.00
CA ALA A 584 10.46 21.31 -2.24
C ALA A 584 10.89 21.57 -3.69
N CYS A 585 10.00 21.35 -4.68
CA CYS A 585 10.28 21.56 -6.09
C CYS A 585 9.00 21.87 -6.88
N ASP A 586 8.96 23.02 -7.55
CA ASP A 586 7.84 23.48 -8.39
C ASP A 586 7.65 22.67 -9.69
N ARG A 587 8.60 21.80 -10.04
CA ARG A 587 8.56 20.90 -11.22
C ARG A 587 8.10 19.48 -10.91
N CYS A 588 8.20 19.05 -9.65
CA CYS A 588 8.04 17.64 -9.25
C CYS A 588 6.93 17.44 -8.23
N SER A 589 6.36 18.53 -7.69
CA SER A 589 5.29 18.52 -6.70
C SER A 589 4.38 19.73 -6.93
N ALA A 590 3.07 19.53 -6.80
CA ALA A 590 2.12 20.63 -6.78
C ALA A 590 2.36 21.50 -5.53
N VAL A 591 2.49 22.81 -5.72
CA VAL A 591 2.81 23.75 -4.65
C VAL A 591 1.68 23.83 -3.61
N ASP A 592 2.03 24.01 -2.33
CA ASP A 592 1.06 23.99 -1.21
C ASP A 592 -0.11 24.98 -1.39
N SER A 593 0.12 26.12 -2.08
CA SER A 593 -0.93 27.09 -2.40
C SER A 593 -1.98 26.56 -3.39
N ALA A 594 -1.59 25.72 -4.35
CA ALA A 594 -2.48 25.08 -5.29
C ALA A 594 -3.25 23.92 -4.65
N VAL A 595 -2.58 23.11 -3.81
CA VAL A 595 -3.26 22.07 -3.04
C VAL A 595 -4.30 22.69 -2.10
N ALA A 596 -4.02 23.83 -1.47
CA ALA A 596 -5.00 24.55 -0.65
C ALA A 596 -6.22 25.02 -1.45
N LEU A 597 -6.05 25.51 -2.68
CA LEU A 597 -7.15 25.88 -3.57
C LEU A 597 -7.95 24.65 -4.04
N ALA A 598 -7.26 23.54 -4.33
CA ALA A 598 -7.90 22.28 -4.72
C ALA A 598 -8.74 21.67 -3.58
N LEU A 599 -8.27 21.77 -2.33
CA LEU A 599 -9.02 21.35 -1.14
C LEU A 599 -10.29 22.19 -0.95
N ASP A 600 -10.21 23.52 -1.07
CA ASP A 600 -11.38 24.39 -1.00
C ASP A 600 -12.43 24.05 -2.09
N ALA A 601 -11.96 23.83 -3.33
CA ALA A 601 -12.79 23.45 -4.47
C ALA A 601 -13.42 22.06 -4.30
N ALA A 602 -12.70 21.11 -3.70
CA ALA A 602 -13.19 19.79 -3.34
C ALA A 602 -14.08 19.79 -2.06
N HIS A 603 -14.30 20.95 -1.44
CA HIS A 603 -14.99 21.13 -0.16
C HIS A 603 -14.40 20.28 0.99
N LEU A 604 -13.09 20.04 0.94
CA LEU A 604 -12.35 19.36 1.99
C LEU A 604 -11.73 20.37 2.97
N PRO A 605 -11.73 20.08 4.29
CA PRO A 605 -11.03 20.91 5.26
C PRO A 605 -9.53 21.02 4.94
N ARG A 606 -8.96 22.22 4.95
CA ARG A 606 -7.51 22.41 4.71
C ARG A 606 -6.61 21.72 5.75
N ASP A 607 -7.16 21.32 6.91
CA ASP A 607 -6.44 20.60 7.96
C ASP A 607 -6.22 19.09 7.68
N VAL A 608 -6.70 18.57 6.55
CA VAL A 608 -6.32 17.22 6.06
C VAL A 608 -4.93 17.19 5.40
N ALA A 609 -4.38 18.34 5.02
CA ALA A 609 -3.06 18.43 4.39
C ALA A 609 -1.93 18.18 5.40
N PHE A 610 -0.99 17.32 5.03
CA PHE A 610 0.19 16.99 5.81
C PHE A 610 1.47 17.15 4.96
N PRO A 611 2.20 18.27 5.12
CA PRO A 611 3.41 18.53 4.36
C PRO A 611 4.61 17.74 4.89
N ILE A 612 5.42 17.16 3.99
CA ILE A 612 6.71 16.55 4.29
C ILE A 612 7.82 17.39 3.63
N GLN A 613 8.69 18.01 4.42
CA GLN A 613 9.76 18.90 3.94
C GLN A 613 11.13 18.49 4.49
N PRO A 614 11.69 17.34 4.04
CA PRO A 614 12.97 16.85 4.52
C PRO A 614 14.11 17.66 3.89
N ARG A 615 15.05 18.15 4.71
CA ARG A 615 16.26 18.85 4.23
C ARG A 615 17.53 18.06 4.49
N THR A 616 17.49 17.08 5.38
CA THR A 616 18.61 16.23 5.79
C THR A 616 18.18 14.77 5.81
N VAL A 617 19.13 13.84 5.86
CA VAL A 617 18.83 12.40 6.03
C VAL A 617 18.13 12.15 7.36
N SER A 618 18.42 12.96 8.39
CA SER A 618 17.71 12.93 9.66
C SER A 618 16.24 13.34 9.53
N ASP A 619 15.92 14.39 8.76
CA ASP A 619 14.53 14.78 8.53
C ASP A 619 13.74 13.71 7.74
N VAL A 620 14.39 12.93 6.87
CA VAL A 620 13.74 11.78 6.19
C VAL A 620 13.36 10.70 7.19
N LEU A 621 14.27 10.36 8.12
CA LEU A 621 14.02 9.38 9.18
C LEU A 621 12.92 9.86 10.14
N ASP A 622 12.96 11.12 10.58
CA ASP A 622 11.88 11.72 11.39
C ASP A 622 10.55 11.78 10.63
N GLY A 623 10.60 11.97 9.31
CA GLY A 623 9.46 11.88 8.39
C GLY A 623 8.77 10.52 8.44
N ILE A 624 9.51 9.41 8.51
CA ILE A 624 8.94 8.06 8.68
C ILE A 624 8.11 7.98 9.97
N LEU A 625 8.63 8.48 11.08
CA LEU A 625 7.93 8.50 12.37
C LEU A 625 6.69 9.41 12.33
N ALA A 626 6.77 10.54 11.62
CA ALA A 626 5.67 11.48 11.47
C ALA A 626 4.53 10.91 10.60
N VAL A 627 4.85 10.30 9.46
CA VAL A 627 3.89 9.57 8.61
C VAL A 627 3.29 8.39 9.37
N GLY A 628 4.08 7.64 10.13
CA GLY A 628 3.58 6.56 11.01
C GLY A 628 2.49 7.02 11.97
N ARG A 629 2.71 8.16 12.65
CA ARG A 629 1.72 8.82 13.53
C ARG A 629 0.45 9.25 12.80
N VAL A 630 0.55 9.65 11.54
CA VAL A 630 -0.60 10.04 10.70
C VAL A 630 -1.40 8.80 10.27
N LEU A 631 -0.72 7.71 9.91
CA LEU A 631 -1.32 6.43 9.51
C LEU A 631 -1.87 5.61 10.70
N GLY A 632 -1.46 5.89 11.94
CA GLY A 632 -1.77 5.04 13.11
C GLY A 632 -0.99 3.72 13.10
N GLU A 633 0.23 3.75 12.57
CA GLU A 633 1.16 2.62 12.41
C GLU A 633 2.50 2.90 13.13
N ASP A 634 2.45 3.60 14.27
CA ASP A 634 3.59 4.02 15.09
C ASP A 634 4.60 2.89 15.34
N ALA A 635 4.12 1.67 15.62
CA ALA A 635 4.98 0.51 15.86
C ALA A 635 5.80 0.12 14.61
N ARG A 636 5.17 0.08 13.43
CA ARG A 636 5.85 -0.24 12.16
C ARG A 636 6.82 0.86 11.77
N ALA A 637 6.43 2.12 11.91
CA ALA A 637 7.29 3.26 11.62
C ALA A 637 8.53 3.29 12.54
N THR A 638 8.36 2.98 13.83
CA THR A 638 9.47 2.88 14.79
C THR A 638 10.42 1.74 14.44
N GLN A 639 9.88 0.57 14.05
CA GLN A 639 10.67 -0.58 13.60
C GLN A 639 11.46 -0.28 12.32
N LEU A 640 10.82 0.34 11.31
CA LEU A 640 11.45 0.76 10.06
C LEU A 640 12.55 1.80 10.31
N HIS A 641 12.25 2.84 11.10
CA HIS A 641 13.22 3.85 11.52
C HIS A 641 14.45 3.21 12.18
N ALA A 642 14.25 2.30 13.15
CA ALA A 642 15.35 1.64 13.84
C ALA A 642 16.22 0.78 12.90
N ALA A 643 15.60 0.06 11.97
CA ALA A 643 16.31 -0.75 10.97
C ALA A 643 17.15 0.12 10.01
N LEU A 644 16.58 1.23 9.52
CA LEU A 644 17.26 2.18 8.63
C LEU A 644 18.39 2.94 9.35
N THR A 645 18.17 3.34 10.61
CA THR A 645 19.20 3.98 11.44
C THR A 645 20.38 3.03 11.67
N THR A 646 20.11 1.76 11.99
CA THR A 646 21.16 0.74 12.19
C THR A 646 22.02 0.55 10.92
N ARG A 647 21.41 0.55 9.74
CA ARG A 647 22.12 0.51 8.45
C ARG A 647 22.99 1.76 8.23
N LEU A 648 22.43 2.94 8.49
CA LEU A 648 23.13 4.22 8.35
C LEU A 648 24.37 4.29 9.26
N ASP A 649 24.21 3.94 10.53
CA ASP A 649 25.30 3.91 11.51
C ASP A 649 26.40 2.93 11.10
N ALA A 650 26.03 1.79 10.51
CA ALA A 650 27.00 0.82 9.98
C ALA A 650 27.78 1.35 8.77
N VAL A 651 27.19 2.20 7.91
CA VAL A 651 27.94 2.88 6.83
C VAL A 651 28.88 3.93 7.42
N VAL A 652 28.37 4.79 8.33
CA VAL A 652 29.17 5.84 8.96
C VAL A 652 30.39 5.24 9.69
N ALA A 653 30.22 4.13 10.40
CA ALA A 653 31.32 3.41 11.05
C ALA A 653 32.32 2.77 10.06
N LYS A 654 31.88 2.36 8.86
CA LYS A 654 32.77 1.82 7.80
C LYS A 654 33.62 2.89 7.12
N VAL A 655 33.13 4.12 7.02
CA VAL A 655 33.86 5.25 6.40
C VAL A 655 34.64 6.09 7.40
N ASP A 656 34.44 5.89 8.71
CA ASP A 656 35.20 6.60 9.73
C ASP A 656 36.70 6.29 9.63
N GLY A 657 37.53 7.32 9.79
CA GLY A 657 38.97 7.25 9.55
C GLY A 657 39.42 7.14 8.08
N LEU A 658 38.52 6.97 7.10
CA LEU A 658 38.89 7.01 5.68
C LEU A 658 39.13 8.46 5.20
N GLY A 659 40.01 8.62 4.21
CA GLY A 659 40.26 9.92 3.58
C GLY A 659 39.04 10.37 2.77
N ARG A 660 38.51 11.57 3.06
CA ARG A 660 37.24 12.06 2.51
C ARG A 660 37.46 12.77 1.15
N PRO A 661 37.10 12.17 -0.01
CA PRO A 661 37.25 12.83 -1.30
C PRO A 661 36.33 14.05 -1.43
N ARG A 662 36.70 15.02 -2.26
CA ARG A 662 35.86 16.18 -2.57
C ARG A 662 34.90 15.84 -3.70
N VAL A 663 33.61 15.83 -3.40
CA VAL A 663 32.55 15.35 -4.29
C VAL A 663 31.72 16.52 -4.79
N LEU A 664 31.48 16.57 -6.10
CA LEU A 664 30.49 17.45 -6.71
C LEU A 664 29.30 16.61 -7.21
N GLY A 665 28.13 16.82 -6.60
CA GLY A 665 26.87 16.22 -7.03
C GLY A 665 26.06 17.18 -7.88
N LEU A 666 25.68 16.78 -9.09
CA LEU A 666 24.83 17.56 -10.01
C LEU A 666 23.45 16.92 -10.15
N GLU A 667 22.39 17.71 -9.91
CA GLU A 667 20.99 17.30 -10.14
C GLU A 667 20.45 17.75 -11.51
N SER A 668 21.19 18.61 -12.21
CA SER A 668 21.05 18.84 -13.65
C SER A 668 22.36 19.35 -14.25
N VAL A 669 22.60 19.02 -15.51
CA VAL A 669 23.68 19.58 -16.33
C VAL A 669 23.19 20.68 -17.28
N PHE A 670 21.88 20.80 -17.49
CA PHE A 670 21.27 21.93 -18.20
C PHE A 670 19.88 22.29 -17.62
N PRO A 671 19.71 23.49 -17.02
CA PRO A 671 20.78 24.36 -16.54
C PRO A 671 21.69 23.61 -15.56
N LEU A 672 22.93 24.05 -15.41
CA LEU A 672 23.89 23.43 -14.51
C LEU A 672 23.49 23.70 -13.04
N VAL A 673 23.16 22.66 -12.27
CA VAL A 673 22.65 22.79 -10.89
C VAL A 673 23.35 21.80 -9.94
N ALA A 674 23.93 22.35 -8.87
CA ALA A 674 24.42 21.59 -7.72
C ALA A 674 23.24 21.02 -6.92
N SER A 675 23.33 19.73 -6.63
CA SER A 675 22.38 18.99 -5.79
C SER A 675 22.30 19.52 -4.36
N GLY A 676 21.08 19.84 -3.92
CA GLY A 676 20.80 20.37 -2.58
C GLY A 676 20.03 19.42 -1.65
N GLN A 677 19.36 20.01 -0.65
CA GLN A 677 18.60 19.35 0.40
C GLN A 677 19.43 18.28 1.13
N TRP A 678 18.96 17.02 1.12
CA TRP A 678 19.60 15.89 1.79
C TRP A 678 20.83 15.36 1.02
N LEU A 679 21.02 15.70 -0.26
CA LEU A 679 22.09 15.14 -1.10
C LEU A 679 23.52 15.47 -0.59
N PRO A 680 23.82 16.71 -0.13
CA PRO A 680 25.06 16.99 0.61
C PRO A 680 25.22 16.18 1.91
N ASP A 681 24.13 15.94 2.65
CA ASP A 681 24.17 15.13 3.89
C ASP A 681 24.49 13.66 3.58
N MET A 682 23.86 13.10 2.53
CA MET A 682 24.19 11.76 2.03
C MET A 682 25.68 11.62 1.70
N ARG A 683 26.25 12.59 0.94
CA ARG A 683 27.68 12.57 0.57
C ARG A 683 28.59 12.68 1.78
N CYS A 684 28.24 13.51 2.76
CA CYS A 684 28.99 13.62 4.02
C CYS A 684 28.97 12.29 4.80
N ARG A 685 27.81 11.63 4.92
CA ARG A 685 27.64 10.36 5.64
C ARG A 685 28.26 9.16 4.91
N ALA A 686 28.32 9.23 3.58
CA ALA A 686 29.04 8.29 2.72
C ALA A 686 30.58 8.47 2.75
N GLY A 687 31.12 9.29 3.65
CA GLY A 687 32.56 9.50 3.80
C GLY A 687 33.17 10.53 2.84
N GLY A 688 32.36 11.23 2.05
CA GLY A 688 32.80 12.35 1.22
C GLY A 688 32.95 13.67 1.98
N SER A 689 33.34 14.70 1.23
CA SER A 689 33.28 16.12 1.59
C SER A 689 32.79 16.92 0.37
N GLU A 690 32.16 18.07 0.58
CA GLU A 690 31.64 18.89 -0.52
C GLU A 690 32.77 19.57 -1.31
N ALA A 691 32.69 19.53 -2.65
CA ALA A 691 33.63 20.24 -3.51
C ALA A 691 33.38 21.76 -3.52
N LEU A 692 32.12 22.18 -3.45
CA LEU A 692 31.70 23.59 -3.40
C LEU A 692 31.76 24.10 -1.95
N ALA A 693 32.39 25.25 -1.74
CA ALA A 693 32.61 25.81 -0.40
C ALA A 693 31.33 26.32 0.29
N ASP A 694 30.26 26.53 -0.47
CA ASP A 694 28.95 26.99 -0.01
C ASP A 694 27.88 25.87 0.02
N SER A 695 28.29 24.62 -0.24
CA SER A 695 27.42 23.44 -0.10
C SER A 695 27.55 22.83 1.29
N SER A 696 26.41 22.51 1.92
CA SER A 696 26.34 21.90 3.25
C SER A 696 25.03 21.11 3.42
N PRO A 697 24.95 20.13 4.33
CA PRO A 697 23.70 19.44 4.68
C PRO A 697 22.50 20.42 4.82
N GLY A 698 21.43 20.21 4.04
CA GLY A 698 20.23 21.05 4.06
C GLY A 698 20.31 22.38 3.30
N CYS A 699 21.36 22.66 2.54
CA CYS A 699 21.39 23.83 1.64
C CYS A 699 20.42 23.64 0.46
N PRO A 700 19.76 24.69 -0.06
CA PRO A 700 18.94 24.56 -1.27
C PRO A 700 19.79 24.22 -2.50
N PRO A 701 19.21 23.66 -3.57
CA PRO A 701 19.89 23.50 -4.85
C PRO A 701 20.41 24.84 -5.40
N ARG A 702 21.57 24.83 -6.07
CA ARG A 702 22.24 26.06 -6.56
C ARG A 702 22.57 25.96 -8.04
N ARG A 703 22.12 26.94 -8.85
CA ARG A 703 22.61 27.11 -10.23
C ARG A 703 24.09 27.49 -10.22
N LEU A 704 24.87 26.86 -11.09
CA LEU A 704 26.32 27.02 -11.16
C LEU A 704 26.75 27.68 -12.47
N SER A 705 27.88 28.40 -12.43
CA SER A 705 28.71 28.74 -13.57
C SER A 705 29.82 27.70 -13.73
N TRP A 706 30.02 27.18 -14.95
CA TRP A 706 31.11 26.23 -15.20
C TRP A 706 32.51 26.80 -14.89
N PRO A 707 32.93 27.95 -15.46
CA PRO A 707 34.25 28.51 -15.20
C PRO A 707 34.42 29.07 -13.78
N ASP A 708 33.36 29.57 -13.14
CA ASP A 708 33.48 30.28 -11.85
C ASP A 708 33.24 29.37 -10.63
N ASP A 709 32.38 28.34 -10.74
CA ASP A 709 32.10 27.41 -9.64
C ASP A 709 32.80 26.06 -9.83
N ILE A 710 32.63 25.38 -10.98
CA ILE A 710 33.09 24.00 -11.14
C ILE A 710 34.61 23.92 -11.27
N VAL A 711 35.23 24.69 -12.16
CA VAL A 711 36.69 24.65 -12.37
C VAL A 711 37.48 24.98 -11.09
N PRO A 712 37.13 26.03 -10.31
CA PRO A 712 37.80 26.32 -9.03
C PRO A 712 37.48 25.30 -7.93
N SER A 713 36.31 24.67 -7.95
CA SER A 713 35.95 23.65 -6.95
C SER A 713 36.88 22.44 -6.99
N ARG A 714 37.45 22.07 -8.15
CA ARG A 714 38.39 20.94 -8.32
C ARG A 714 37.91 19.63 -7.63
N PRO A 715 36.80 19.02 -8.09
CA PRO A 715 36.25 17.81 -7.49
C PRO A 715 37.12 16.58 -7.79
N ASP A 716 37.30 15.73 -6.79
CA ASP A 716 37.92 14.40 -6.90
C ASP A 716 36.93 13.37 -7.44
N VAL A 717 35.63 13.61 -7.28
CA VAL A 717 34.53 12.76 -7.77
C VAL A 717 33.39 13.63 -8.32
N LEU A 718 32.88 13.25 -9.49
CA LEU A 718 31.67 13.79 -10.09
C LEU A 718 30.56 12.74 -10.04
N VAL A 719 29.44 13.09 -9.40
CA VAL A 719 28.21 12.27 -9.37
C VAL A 719 27.10 13.08 -10.04
N VAL A 720 26.52 12.55 -11.12
CA VAL A 720 25.47 13.21 -11.89
C VAL A 720 24.22 12.34 -11.84
N ALA A 721 23.10 12.93 -11.40
CA ALA A 721 21.80 12.27 -11.32
C ALA A 721 20.72 13.27 -11.74
N CYS A 722 20.49 13.39 -13.06
CA CYS A 722 19.58 14.41 -13.59
C CYS A 722 18.13 14.14 -13.15
N CYS A 723 17.44 15.17 -12.67
CA CYS A 723 16.06 15.05 -12.18
C CYS A 723 15.11 14.41 -13.21
N GLY A 724 14.40 13.36 -12.79
CA GLY A 724 13.45 12.62 -13.63
C GLY A 724 14.07 11.76 -14.74
N LYS A 725 15.39 11.54 -14.74
CA LYS A 725 16.10 10.80 -15.80
C LYS A 725 16.78 9.52 -15.31
N SER A 726 16.86 8.55 -16.21
CA SER A 726 17.70 7.37 -16.05
C SER A 726 19.19 7.72 -16.10
N ALA A 727 20.06 6.78 -15.68
CA ALA A 727 21.50 6.93 -15.81
C ALA A 727 21.94 7.10 -17.28
N PHE A 728 21.31 6.41 -18.23
CA PHE A 728 21.63 6.52 -19.66
C PHE A 728 21.23 7.87 -20.27
N GLU A 729 20.04 8.39 -19.93
CA GLU A 729 19.64 9.73 -20.37
C GLU A 729 20.51 10.82 -19.74
N THR A 730 20.93 10.62 -18.48
CA THR A 730 21.93 11.46 -17.81
C THR A 730 23.26 11.47 -18.58
N VAL A 731 23.76 10.31 -19.04
CA VAL A 731 24.97 10.24 -19.89
C VAL A 731 24.82 11.01 -21.20
N ARG A 732 23.65 10.95 -21.86
CA ARG A 732 23.39 11.70 -23.11
C ARG A 732 23.33 13.21 -22.88
N ASP A 733 22.73 13.65 -21.78
CA ASP A 733 22.79 15.05 -21.36
C ASP A 733 24.24 15.47 -21.08
N MET A 734 25.05 14.62 -20.43
CA MET A 734 26.46 14.91 -20.17
C MET A 734 27.30 15.01 -21.46
N GLU A 735 27.02 14.15 -22.45
CA GLU A 735 27.59 14.24 -23.80
C GLU A 735 27.29 15.61 -24.42
N GLN A 736 26.04 16.06 -24.37
CA GLN A 736 25.60 17.30 -25.00
C GLN A 736 26.15 18.56 -24.30
N TYR A 737 26.14 18.59 -22.96
CA TYR A 737 26.35 19.82 -22.18
C TYR A 737 27.67 19.89 -21.40
N LEU A 738 28.32 18.77 -21.07
CA LEU A 738 29.58 18.77 -20.30
C LEU A 738 30.83 18.60 -21.17
N LEU A 739 30.78 17.81 -22.24
CA LEU A 739 31.94 17.59 -23.12
C LEU A 739 32.48 18.86 -23.78
N SER A 740 31.60 19.81 -24.06
CA SER A 740 31.89 21.09 -24.71
C SER A 740 32.48 22.13 -23.76
N GLN A 741 32.58 21.83 -22.46
CA GLN A 741 33.02 22.79 -21.45
C GLN A 741 34.54 22.82 -21.30
N ASP A 742 35.12 24.02 -21.39
CA ASP A 742 36.54 24.24 -21.14
C ASP A 742 36.93 23.78 -19.72
N GLY A 743 38.04 23.04 -19.61
CA GLY A 743 38.54 22.53 -18.33
C GLY A 743 37.97 21.18 -17.88
N PHE A 744 36.95 20.61 -18.56
CA PHE A 744 36.33 19.33 -18.16
C PHE A 744 37.33 18.18 -17.99
N TRP A 745 38.17 17.95 -19.01
CA TRP A 745 39.18 16.89 -19.00
C TRP A 745 40.37 17.16 -18.06
N GLN A 746 40.42 18.34 -17.44
CA GLN A 746 41.45 18.77 -16.49
C GLN A 746 40.96 18.70 -15.02
N LEU A 747 39.69 18.39 -14.77
CA LEU A 747 39.16 18.19 -13.40
C LEU A 747 39.80 16.96 -12.74
N PRO A 748 40.11 16.98 -11.42
CA PRO A 748 40.76 15.83 -10.76
C PRO A 748 40.01 14.50 -10.94
N ALA A 749 38.67 14.53 -10.90
CA ALA A 749 37.82 13.38 -11.22
C ALA A 749 38.10 12.76 -12.60
N MET A 750 38.38 13.57 -13.63
CA MET A 750 38.74 13.11 -14.99
C MET A 750 40.23 12.80 -15.16
N LEU A 751 41.06 13.28 -14.23
CA LEU A 751 42.49 12.96 -14.20
C LEU A 751 42.79 11.60 -13.53
N ALA A 752 41.88 11.11 -12.68
CA ALA A 752 41.97 9.80 -12.02
C ALA A 752 42.00 8.62 -13.02
N THR A 753 42.49 7.46 -12.56
CA THR A 753 42.56 6.23 -13.35
C THR A 753 41.98 5.06 -12.54
N PRO A 754 40.81 4.50 -12.91
CA PRO A 754 39.87 5.03 -13.91
C PRO A 754 39.28 6.40 -13.50
N PRO A 755 38.72 7.17 -14.45
CA PRO A 755 38.01 8.40 -14.14
C PRO A 755 36.88 8.19 -13.11
N ARG A 756 36.69 9.16 -12.23
CA ARG A 756 35.69 9.15 -11.14
C ARG A 756 34.46 9.98 -11.50
N LEU A 757 33.91 9.67 -12.68
CA LEU A 757 32.69 10.26 -13.22
C LEU A 757 31.60 9.19 -13.24
N PHE A 758 30.54 9.43 -12.48
CA PHE A 758 29.43 8.51 -12.30
C PHE A 758 28.11 9.14 -12.73
N ALA A 759 27.36 8.45 -13.60
CA ALA A 759 25.97 8.74 -13.87
C ALA A 759 25.09 7.76 -13.07
N VAL A 760 24.12 8.29 -12.33
CA VAL A 760 23.27 7.53 -11.39
C VAL A 760 21.82 7.80 -11.72
N ASP A 761 20.98 6.77 -11.61
CA ASP A 761 19.53 6.92 -11.76
C ASP A 761 18.93 7.84 -10.68
N HIS A 762 18.04 8.75 -11.11
CA HIS A 762 17.38 9.72 -10.23
C HIS A 762 16.68 9.10 -9.01
N GLY A 763 16.03 7.94 -9.18
CA GLY A 763 15.22 7.32 -8.13
C GLY A 763 16.00 6.82 -6.91
N VAL A 764 17.33 6.76 -7.01
CA VAL A 764 18.24 6.16 -6.02
C VAL A 764 18.74 7.16 -4.98
N LEU A 765 19.00 8.40 -5.41
CA LEU A 765 19.62 9.44 -4.57
C LEU A 765 18.66 10.61 -4.30
N SER A 766 17.80 10.93 -5.26
CA SER A 766 17.08 12.20 -5.30
C SER A 766 15.63 12.09 -4.82
N ARG A 767 15.27 11.00 -4.15
CA ARG A 767 13.97 10.81 -3.50
C ARG A 767 14.17 10.69 -1.98
N PRO A 768 13.59 11.59 -1.17
CA PRO A 768 13.76 11.59 0.28
C PRO A 768 12.83 10.58 0.98
N GLY A 769 12.94 9.31 0.58
CA GLY A 769 12.25 8.16 1.17
C GLY A 769 13.20 7.15 1.82
N PRO A 770 12.70 6.03 2.35
CA PRO A 770 13.48 4.93 2.94
C PRO A 770 14.67 4.46 2.09
N ASN A 771 14.57 4.51 0.76
CA ASN A 771 15.65 4.13 -0.16
C ASN A 771 16.89 5.04 -0.07
N ILE A 772 16.80 6.22 0.55
CA ILE A 772 17.95 7.12 0.74
C ILE A 772 19.12 6.44 1.47
N ILE A 773 18.86 5.48 2.35
CA ILE A 773 19.92 4.74 3.06
C ILE A 773 20.69 3.82 2.11
N LEU A 774 20.00 3.18 1.16
CA LEU A 774 20.65 2.44 0.07
C LEU A 774 21.48 3.39 -0.81
N GLY A 775 20.97 4.59 -1.10
CA GLY A 775 21.73 5.63 -1.79
C GLY A 775 23.04 6.01 -1.08
N ILE A 776 23.04 6.06 0.26
CA ILE A 776 24.24 6.33 1.08
C ILE A 776 25.22 5.15 1.07
N GLU A 777 24.72 3.91 1.18
CA GLU A 777 25.53 2.68 1.06
C GLU A 777 26.23 2.60 -0.31
N ILE A 778 25.49 2.90 -1.39
CA ILE A 778 26.00 2.99 -2.76
C ILE A 778 27.07 4.09 -2.87
N LEU A 779 26.78 5.30 -2.39
CA LEU A 779 27.74 6.41 -2.43
C LEU A 779 29.03 6.05 -1.68
N ALA A 780 28.95 5.39 -0.51
CA ALA A 780 30.15 4.98 0.22
C ALA A 780 31.03 4.02 -0.60
N GLY A 781 30.41 3.07 -1.32
CA GLY A 781 31.10 2.19 -2.27
C GLY A 781 31.76 2.94 -3.45
N LEU A 782 31.09 3.96 -4.02
CA LEU A 782 31.65 4.77 -5.12
C LEU A 782 32.77 5.72 -4.66
N LEU A 783 32.65 6.27 -3.44
CA LEU A 783 33.62 7.20 -2.85
C LEU A 783 34.86 6.49 -2.30
N HIS A 784 34.74 5.23 -1.87
CA HIS A 784 35.81 4.44 -1.27
C HIS A 784 36.00 3.08 -1.95
N SER A 785 35.86 3.01 -3.28
CA SER A 785 35.90 1.75 -4.07
C SER A 785 37.19 0.92 -3.98
N THR A 786 38.24 1.44 -3.34
CA THR A 786 39.50 0.74 -3.03
C THR A 786 39.55 0.15 -1.62
N SER A 787 38.54 0.42 -0.80
CA SER A 787 38.53 0.16 0.64
C SER A 787 37.20 -0.39 1.16
N LEU A 788 36.11 -0.18 0.43
CA LEU A 788 34.79 -0.75 0.68
C LEU A 788 34.31 -1.53 -0.55
N GLU A 789 33.77 -2.72 -0.30
CA GLU A 789 33.02 -3.47 -1.32
C GLU A 789 31.70 -2.75 -1.62
N ALA A 790 31.26 -2.83 -2.88
CA ALA A 790 29.94 -2.38 -3.29
C ALA A 790 28.84 -3.18 -2.56
N PRO A 791 27.78 -2.55 -2.01
CA PRO A 791 26.64 -3.28 -1.45
C PRO A 791 26.03 -4.25 -2.48
N PRO A 792 25.53 -5.43 -2.07
CA PRO A 792 24.92 -6.41 -2.99
C PRO A 792 23.84 -5.82 -3.90
N GLU A 793 23.07 -4.87 -3.38
CA GLU A 793 21.95 -4.18 -4.01
C GLU A 793 22.37 -3.30 -5.21
N LEU A 794 23.66 -2.95 -5.34
CA LEU A 794 24.21 -2.22 -6.49
C LEU A 794 24.01 -3.00 -7.81
N LYS A 795 23.77 -4.32 -7.74
CA LYS A 795 23.41 -5.18 -8.88
C LYS A 795 22.03 -4.90 -9.49
N HIS A 796 21.12 -4.26 -8.74
CA HIS A 796 19.75 -3.97 -9.19
C HIS A 796 19.54 -2.50 -9.58
N VAL A 797 20.60 -1.69 -9.53
CA VAL A 797 20.55 -0.24 -9.73
C VAL A 797 21.45 0.16 -10.89
N CYS A 798 20.92 0.90 -11.87
CA CYS A 798 21.73 1.37 -13.00
C CYS A 798 22.66 2.51 -12.56
N ILE A 799 23.95 2.21 -12.42
CA ILE A 799 25.02 3.16 -12.14
C ILE A 799 26.12 2.94 -13.17
N LEU A 800 26.47 3.99 -13.88
CA LEU A 800 27.43 3.94 -14.97
C LEU A 800 28.68 4.75 -14.60
N GLN A 801 29.86 4.14 -14.73
CA GLN A 801 31.16 4.81 -14.60
C GLN A 801 31.78 5.04 -15.97
N TYR A 802 32.30 6.24 -16.22
CA TYR A 802 33.09 6.50 -17.40
C TYR A 802 34.48 5.82 -17.32
N ARG A 803 34.78 4.93 -18.26
CA ARG A 803 36.08 4.20 -18.34
C ARG A 803 36.89 4.47 -19.60
N GLY A 804 36.43 5.40 -20.44
CA GLY A 804 37.03 5.72 -21.72
C GLY A 804 38.33 6.53 -21.64
N PRO A 805 39.06 6.65 -22.76
CA PRO A 805 40.23 7.53 -22.87
C PRO A 805 39.82 9.00 -22.82
N ARG A 806 40.70 9.87 -22.30
CA ARG A 806 40.45 11.32 -22.29
C ARG A 806 40.23 11.84 -23.71
N PHE A 807 39.37 12.85 -23.83
CA PHE A 807 38.99 13.50 -25.09
C PHE A 807 38.15 12.65 -26.05
N ALA A 808 37.47 11.60 -25.57
CA ALA A 808 36.42 10.95 -26.35
C ALA A 808 35.25 11.92 -26.63
N THR A 809 34.66 11.83 -27.82
CA THR A 809 33.58 12.72 -28.29
C THR A 809 32.48 11.95 -29.01
N GLY A 810 31.24 12.42 -28.93
CA GLY A 810 30.10 11.78 -29.62
C GLY A 810 29.76 10.41 -29.04
N GLU A 811 29.32 9.49 -29.90
CA GLU A 811 29.04 8.08 -29.54
C GLU A 811 30.19 7.37 -28.81
N ALA A 812 31.45 7.77 -29.05
CA ALA A 812 32.61 7.23 -28.36
C ALA A 812 32.68 7.62 -26.87
N PHE A 813 32.09 8.76 -26.48
CA PHE A 813 31.97 9.10 -25.06
C PHE A 813 30.89 8.25 -24.38
N VAL A 814 29.72 8.13 -25.02
CA VAL A 814 28.57 7.38 -24.49
C VAL A 814 28.89 5.88 -24.37
N SER A 815 29.55 5.29 -25.36
CA SER A 815 29.88 3.85 -25.37
C SER A 815 30.93 3.41 -24.34
N HIS A 816 31.57 4.37 -23.65
CA HIS A 816 32.56 4.12 -22.61
C HIS A 816 32.02 4.26 -21.18
N PHE A 817 30.70 4.37 -21.01
CA PHE A 817 30.03 4.24 -19.72
C PHE A 817 29.72 2.76 -19.43
N GLU A 818 30.40 2.19 -18.44
CA GLU A 818 30.25 0.79 -18.02
C GLU A 818 29.44 0.69 -16.72
N PRO A 819 28.58 -0.32 -16.54
CA PRO A 819 27.93 -0.59 -15.26
C PRO A 819 28.93 -0.82 -14.13
N VAL A 820 28.68 -0.20 -12.97
CA VAL A 820 29.46 -0.45 -11.75
C VAL A 820 29.00 -1.76 -11.13
N LEU A 821 29.59 -2.87 -11.58
CA LEU A 821 29.33 -4.19 -11.02
C LEU A 821 30.03 -4.38 -9.67
N ALA A 822 29.35 -5.01 -8.72
CA ALA A 822 29.98 -5.51 -7.50
C ALA A 822 31.05 -6.57 -7.85
N SER A 823 32.23 -6.47 -7.26
CA SER A 823 33.39 -7.29 -7.58
C SER A 823 33.22 -8.76 -7.18
N THR A 824 32.70 -9.59 -8.08
CA THR A 824 32.83 -11.04 -7.99
C THR A 824 34.03 -11.49 -8.81
N GLU A 825 35.17 -11.75 -8.16
CA GLU A 825 36.27 -12.46 -8.80
C GLU A 825 35.79 -13.85 -9.25
N ARG A 826 35.77 -14.08 -10.57
CA ARG A 826 35.56 -15.41 -11.14
C ARG A 826 36.93 -16.05 -11.32
N ALA A 827 37.13 -17.25 -10.76
CA ALA A 827 38.34 -18.02 -11.04
C ALA A 827 38.50 -18.21 -12.56
N PRO A 828 39.72 -18.05 -13.13
CA PRO A 828 39.92 -18.17 -14.56
C PRO A 828 39.52 -19.57 -15.05
N PRO A 829 38.88 -19.70 -16.23
CA PRO A 829 38.49 -20.99 -16.77
C PRO A 829 39.72 -21.89 -16.98
N SER A 830 39.56 -23.18 -16.69
CA SER A 830 40.62 -24.17 -16.84
C SER A 830 41.08 -24.29 -18.30
N THR A 831 42.38 -24.54 -18.48
CA THR A 831 43.02 -24.68 -19.80
C THR A 831 42.71 -25.99 -20.53
N GLU A 832 41.86 -26.86 -19.97
CA GLU A 832 41.40 -28.10 -20.59
C GLU A 832 39.92 -27.98 -21.00
N PRO A 833 39.54 -28.47 -22.20
CA PRO A 833 38.16 -28.46 -22.64
C PRO A 833 37.39 -29.60 -21.97
N ALA A 834 36.57 -29.24 -20.99
CA ALA A 834 35.62 -30.14 -20.35
C ALA A 834 34.32 -29.38 -20.04
N TRP A 835 33.18 -30.06 -20.17
CA TRP A 835 31.91 -29.51 -19.69
C TRP A 835 31.91 -29.48 -18.16
N ARG A 836 31.59 -28.31 -17.60
CA ARG A 836 31.46 -28.10 -16.17
C ARG A 836 30.01 -27.84 -15.80
N THR A 837 29.47 -28.60 -14.85
CA THR A 837 28.19 -28.23 -14.20
C THR A 837 28.43 -27.06 -13.25
N LEU A 838 27.60 -26.04 -13.35
CA LEU A 838 27.55 -24.91 -12.44
C LEU A 838 26.51 -25.16 -11.34
N GLU A 839 26.89 -24.90 -10.09
CA GLU A 839 25.93 -24.83 -8.98
C GLU A 839 25.17 -23.51 -9.08
N ALA A 840 24.06 -23.53 -9.81
CA ALA A 840 23.15 -22.40 -9.97
C ALA A 840 21.77 -22.77 -9.43
N SER A 841 21.45 -22.32 -8.21
CA SER A 841 20.06 -22.26 -7.76
C SER A 841 19.25 -21.33 -8.66
N GLY A 842 18.01 -21.68 -8.98
CA GLY A 842 17.35 -21.01 -10.09
C GLY A 842 15.98 -21.57 -10.51
N PRO A 843 15.71 -21.65 -11.84
CA PRO A 843 14.42 -22.06 -12.37
C PRO A 843 14.08 -23.49 -11.94
N PRO A 844 12.79 -23.87 -11.94
CA PRO A 844 12.43 -25.27 -11.82
C PRO A 844 13.10 -26.10 -12.94
N ALA A 845 13.14 -27.42 -12.74
CA ALA A 845 13.55 -28.32 -13.80
C ALA A 845 12.61 -28.16 -15.01
N LEU A 846 13.15 -27.69 -16.14
CA LEU A 846 12.37 -27.32 -17.33
C LEU A 846 12.93 -28.00 -18.58
N ALA A 847 12.04 -28.54 -19.40
CA ALA A 847 12.31 -29.01 -20.76
C ALA A 847 11.51 -28.19 -21.78
N ALA A 848 11.96 -28.22 -23.03
CA ALA A 848 11.35 -27.56 -24.18
C ALA A 848 11.05 -26.06 -23.97
N HIS A 849 11.92 -25.42 -23.19
CA HIS A 849 12.08 -23.97 -23.09
C HIS A 849 12.98 -23.47 -24.24
N ALA A 850 13.07 -22.16 -24.41
CA ALA A 850 14.13 -21.54 -25.20
C ALA A 850 15.17 -20.87 -24.27
N VAL A 851 16.45 -20.94 -24.63
CA VAL A 851 17.51 -20.10 -24.03
C VAL A 851 18.10 -19.23 -25.13
N VAL A 852 18.11 -17.92 -24.91
CA VAL A 852 18.76 -16.94 -25.80
C VAL A 852 19.78 -16.12 -25.02
N ALA A 853 20.77 -15.56 -25.69
CA ALA A 853 21.80 -14.73 -25.07
C ALA A 853 21.70 -13.27 -25.55
N SER A 854 21.88 -12.33 -24.62
CA SER A 854 22.33 -10.96 -24.88
C SER A 854 23.86 -10.89 -24.71
N ARG A 855 24.45 -9.69 -24.62
CA ARG A 855 25.91 -9.50 -24.52
C ARG A 855 26.56 -10.17 -23.29
N ASP A 856 25.83 -10.21 -22.17
CA ASP A 856 26.31 -10.65 -20.85
C ASP A 856 25.32 -11.56 -20.09
N THR A 857 24.11 -11.73 -20.62
CA THR A 857 22.95 -12.29 -19.92
C THR A 857 22.29 -13.39 -20.75
N LEU A 858 22.03 -14.55 -20.15
CA LEU A 858 21.12 -15.58 -20.68
C LEU A 858 19.68 -15.26 -20.27
N TYR A 859 18.74 -15.44 -21.19
CA TYR A 859 17.31 -15.42 -20.93
C TYR A 859 16.73 -16.80 -21.22
N LEU A 860 16.09 -17.39 -20.22
CA LEU A 860 15.32 -18.63 -20.30
C LEU A 860 13.83 -18.28 -20.37
N VAL A 861 13.13 -18.82 -21.36
CA VAL A 861 11.76 -18.44 -21.69
C VAL A 861 10.90 -19.69 -21.79
N GLY A 862 9.77 -19.69 -21.07
CA GLY A 862 8.77 -20.75 -21.11
C GLY A 862 9.31 -22.15 -20.79
N GLY A 863 8.70 -23.16 -21.39
CA GLY A 863 9.01 -24.58 -21.17
C GLY A 863 7.93 -25.32 -20.39
N GLU A 864 8.21 -26.58 -20.06
CA GLU A 864 7.36 -27.45 -19.24
C GLU A 864 8.17 -28.14 -18.13
N ASP A 865 7.54 -28.29 -16.96
CA ASP A 865 8.14 -28.90 -15.77
C ASP A 865 7.93 -30.43 -15.68
N THR A 866 8.37 -31.05 -14.59
CA THR A 866 8.17 -32.49 -14.31
C THR A 866 6.70 -32.92 -14.21
N ALA A 867 5.77 -31.99 -13.95
CA ALA A 867 4.33 -32.25 -13.93
C ALA A 867 3.66 -31.98 -15.29
N SER A 868 4.43 -31.65 -16.33
CA SER A 868 3.97 -31.15 -17.64
C SER A 868 3.21 -29.81 -17.59
N THR A 869 3.36 -29.06 -16.49
CA THR A 869 2.87 -27.68 -16.37
C THR A 869 3.72 -26.79 -17.26
N ARG A 870 3.12 -26.00 -18.14
CA ARG A 870 3.86 -25.01 -18.94
C ARG A 870 3.95 -23.69 -18.22
N THR A 871 4.96 -22.90 -18.57
CA THR A 871 5.17 -21.58 -17.98
C THR A 871 5.25 -20.48 -19.03
N SER A 872 4.87 -19.29 -18.61
CA SER A 872 5.06 -17.99 -19.27
C SER A 872 6.24 -17.20 -18.66
N ALA A 873 6.85 -17.74 -17.60
CA ALA A 873 7.94 -17.09 -16.88
C ALA A 873 9.17 -16.87 -17.76
N VAL A 874 9.84 -15.74 -17.51
CA VAL A 874 11.16 -15.42 -18.04
C VAL A 874 12.14 -15.40 -16.89
N TRP A 875 13.25 -16.12 -17.01
CA TRP A 875 14.35 -16.08 -16.07
C TRP A 875 15.58 -15.48 -16.75
N GLN A 876 16.35 -14.69 -16.02
CA GLN A 876 17.63 -14.16 -16.46
C GLN A 876 18.78 -14.79 -15.66
N TRP A 877 19.95 -14.90 -16.27
CA TRP A 877 21.17 -15.36 -15.60
C TRP A 877 22.39 -14.66 -16.19
N THR A 878 23.30 -14.20 -15.33
CA THR A 878 24.61 -13.68 -15.73
C THR A 878 25.71 -14.54 -15.12
N PRO A 879 26.92 -14.62 -15.72
CA PRO A 879 28.04 -15.41 -15.19
C PRO A 879 28.54 -15.04 -13.78
N SER A 880 28.03 -13.94 -13.18
CA SER A 880 28.34 -13.45 -11.83
C SER A 880 27.15 -13.54 -10.85
N GLN A 881 26.02 -14.12 -11.27
CA GLN A 881 24.79 -14.27 -10.48
C GLN A 881 24.28 -15.72 -10.47
N SER A 882 23.34 -16.00 -9.56
CA SER A 882 22.38 -17.10 -9.71
C SER A 882 21.31 -16.73 -10.74
N TRP A 883 20.41 -17.64 -11.08
CA TRP A 883 19.27 -17.27 -11.92
C TRP A 883 18.29 -16.40 -11.13
N GLU A 884 17.68 -15.43 -11.80
CA GLU A 884 16.66 -14.52 -11.24
C GLU A 884 15.39 -14.59 -12.09
N LEU A 885 14.22 -14.59 -11.45
CA LEU A 885 12.94 -14.46 -12.16
C LEU A 885 12.77 -13.02 -12.60
N LEU A 886 12.58 -12.78 -13.90
CA LEU A 886 12.39 -11.44 -14.47
C LEU A 886 10.89 -11.06 -14.41
N PRO A 887 10.48 -10.08 -13.58
CA PRO A 887 9.08 -9.67 -13.51
C PRO A 887 8.70 -8.93 -14.79
N CYS A 888 7.71 -9.45 -15.52
CA CYS A 888 7.21 -8.87 -16.75
C CYS A 888 5.71 -8.54 -16.62
N ALA A 889 5.28 -7.43 -17.21
CA ALA A 889 3.88 -6.96 -17.21
C ALA A 889 3.23 -7.14 -18.59
N THR A 890 1.91 -7.00 -18.69
CA THR A 890 1.18 -6.98 -19.96
C THR A 890 0.61 -5.59 -20.25
N VAL A 891 0.57 -5.21 -21.52
CA VAL A 891 -0.12 -3.99 -21.95
C VAL A 891 -1.61 -4.32 -22.11
N TYR A 892 -2.49 -3.43 -21.62
CA TYR A 892 -3.96 -3.52 -21.68
C TYR A 892 -4.68 -4.50 -20.73
N GLY A 893 -4.02 -5.04 -19.70
CA GLY A 893 -4.68 -5.87 -18.69
C GLY A 893 -5.17 -7.22 -19.23
N GLU A 894 -4.43 -7.77 -20.19
CA GLU A 894 -4.63 -9.13 -20.70
C GLU A 894 -3.81 -10.09 -19.81
N ASP A 895 -4.46 -10.94 -19.02
CA ASP A 895 -3.79 -11.82 -18.03
C ASP A 895 -3.03 -13.01 -18.66
N ASP A 896 -3.27 -13.30 -19.95
CA ASP A 896 -2.81 -14.52 -20.65
C ASP A 896 -1.60 -14.30 -21.60
N VAL A 897 -0.89 -13.16 -21.51
CA VAL A 897 0.26 -12.83 -22.38
C VAL A 897 1.56 -12.79 -21.56
N PRO A 898 2.64 -13.52 -21.93
CA PRO A 898 2.72 -14.45 -23.04
C PRO A 898 1.96 -15.73 -22.68
N THR A 899 1.31 -16.38 -23.65
CA THR A 899 0.63 -17.65 -23.36
C THR A 899 1.65 -18.69 -22.90
N ALA A 900 1.41 -19.31 -21.74
CA ALA A 900 2.28 -20.33 -21.16
C ALA A 900 2.47 -21.51 -22.13
N ARG A 901 3.73 -21.82 -22.48
CA ARG A 901 4.05 -22.63 -23.67
C ARG A 901 5.32 -23.46 -23.57
N SER A 902 5.36 -24.59 -24.28
CA SER A 902 6.56 -25.41 -24.47
C SER A 902 6.79 -25.77 -25.94
N ASN A 903 8.02 -26.13 -26.28
CA ASN A 903 8.50 -26.42 -27.64
C ASN A 903 8.24 -25.26 -28.63
N HIS A 904 8.37 -24.02 -28.15
CA HIS A 904 8.32 -22.81 -28.96
C HIS A 904 9.72 -22.44 -29.45
N ALA A 905 9.82 -21.51 -30.40
CA ALA A 905 11.09 -20.91 -30.80
C ALA A 905 11.19 -19.49 -30.24
N ALA A 906 12.38 -19.08 -29.81
CA ALA A 906 12.66 -17.71 -29.40
C ALA A 906 13.98 -17.21 -29.98
N ALA A 907 14.05 -15.91 -30.25
CA ALA A 907 15.27 -15.24 -30.73
C ALA A 907 15.28 -13.78 -30.26
N LEU A 908 16.47 -13.20 -30.10
CA LEU A 908 16.65 -11.82 -29.65
C LEU A 908 16.94 -10.89 -30.83
N TRP A 909 16.23 -9.76 -30.91
CA TRP A 909 16.55 -8.66 -31.82
C TRP A 909 16.66 -7.36 -31.02
N HIS A 910 17.89 -6.86 -30.85
CA HIS A 910 18.20 -5.75 -29.95
C HIS A 910 17.69 -6.02 -28.51
N HIS A 911 16.82 -5.18 -27.98
CA HIS A 911 16.16 -5.35 -26.67
C HIS A 911 14.79 -6.05 -26.77
N ILE A 912 14.41 -6.59 -27.94
CA ILE A 912 13.13 -7.27 -28.16
C ILE A 912 13.34 -8.77 -28.28
N LEU A 913 12.81 -9.52 -27.31
CA LEU A 913 12.71 -10.96 -27.35
C LEU A 913 11.47 -11.35 -28.18
N LEU A 914 11.71 -12.08 -29.27
CA LEU A 914 10.69 -12.62 -30.17
C LEU A 914 10.36 -14.06 -29.74
N VAL A 915 9.08 -14.39 -29.56
CA VAL A 915 8.61 -15.75 -29.25
C VAL A 915 7.54 -16.18 -30.25
N PHE A 916 7.74 -17.33 -30.90
CA PHE A 916 6.83 -17.86 -31.90
C PHE A 916 6.55 -19.37 -31.73
N GLY A 917 5.29 -19.76 -31.95
CA GLY A 917 4.87 -21.15 -31.94
C GLY A 917 4.85 -21.80 -30.55
N GLY A 918 4.88 -23.13 -30.54
CA GLY A 918 4.81 -23.97 -29.34
C GLY A 918 3.46 -24.63 -29.12
N TRP A 919 3.32 -25.29 -27.97
CA TRP A 919 2.08 -25.92 -27.50
C TRP A 919 1.56 -25.21 -26.26
N ASP A 920 0.22 -25.09 -26.17
CA ASP A 920 -0.51 -24.46 -25.05
C ASP A 920 -0.54 -25.31 -23.77
N GLN A 921 -1.04 -24.75 -22.67
CA GLN A 921 -1.12 -25.40 -21.35
C GLN A 921 -1.80 -26.78 -21.40
N ASP A 922 -2.88 -26.93 -22.18
CA ASP A 922 -3.59 -28.21 -22.35
C ASP A 922 -2.79 -29.23 -23.20
N GLY A 923 -1.73 -28.79 -23.89
CA GLY A 923 -0.96 -29.59 -24.84
C GLY A 923 -1.79 -29.99 -26.08
N LEU A 924 -2.95 -29.36 -26.27
CA LEU A 924 -3.95 -29.77 -27.25
C LEU A 924 -3.89 -28.94 -28.53
N GLN A 925 -3.51 -27.66 -28.48
CA GLN A 925 -3.41 -26.81 -29.68
C GLN A 925 -1.98 -26.29 -29.93
N PRO A 926 -1.55 -26.24 -31.20
CA PRO A 926 -0.35 -25.51 -31.57
C PRO A 926 -0.64 -24.00 -31.54
N LEU A 927 0.35 -23.22 -31.09
CA LEU A 927 0.31 -21.76 -31.08
C LEU A 927 0.86 -21.19 -32.39
N GLY A 928 0.42 -20.00 -32.78
CA GLY A 928 0.82 -19.32 -34.03
C GLY A 928 0.85 -17.80 -33.95
N GLN A 929 0.63 -17.23 -32.76
CA GLN A 929 0.82 -15.81 -32.52
C GLN A 929 2.29 -15.53 -32.22
N LEU A 930 2.79 -14.41 -32.75
CA LEU A 930 4.08 -13.84 -32.38
C LEU A 930 3.88 -13.01 -31.11
N GLU A 931 4.67 -13.29 -30.08
CA GLU A 931 4.71 -12.51 -28.84
C GLU A 931 6.06 -11.82 -28.72
N LEU A 932 6.02 -10.62 -28.16
CA LEU A 932 7.15 -9.70 -28.07
C LEU A 932 7.30 -9.25 -26.62
N LEU A 933 8.46 -9.52 -26.03
CA LEU A 933 8.86 -8.88 -24.77
C LEU A 933 9.90 -7.81 -25.09
N ASN A 934 9.59 -6.57 -24.72
CA ASN A 934 10.61 -5.54 -24.65
C ASN A 934 11.35 -5.70 -23.30
N LEU A 935 12.66 -5.94 -23.33
CA LEU A 935 13.48 -6.20 -22.14
C LEU A 935 13.74 -4.94 -21.31
N ASP A 936 13.71 -3.76 -21.93
CA ASP A 936 13.91 -2.47 -21.26
C ASP A 936 12.68 -2.10 -20.43
N THR A 937 11.48 -2.25 -21.00
CA THR A 937 10.21 -1.95 -20.29
C THR A 937 9.64 -3.15 -19.52
N ARG A 938 10.15 -4.36 -19.80
CA ARG A 938 9.64 -5.65 -19.29
C ARG A 938 8.17 -5.89 -19.61
N CYS A 939 7.66 -5.31 -20.70
CA CYS A 939 6.27 -5.46 -21.12
C CYS A 939 6.12 -6.46 -22.27
N TRP A 940 5.20 -7.40 -22.10
CA TRP A 940 4.74 -8.32 -23.14
C TRP A 940 3.63 -7.70 -24.00
N THR A 941 3.69 -7.97 -25.29
CA THR A 941 2.69 -7.58 -26.29
C THR A 941 2.53 -8.65 -27.37
N HIS A 942 1.36 -8.71 -28.01
CA HIS A 942 1.19 -9.46 -29.26
C HIS A 942 1.75 -8.65 -30.44
N GLY A 943 2.62 -9.27 -31.23
CA GLY A 943 3.16 -8.68 -32.46
C GLY A 943 2.07 -8.53 -33.52
N SER A 944 1.62 -7.28 -33.75
CA SER A 944 0.65 -6.95 -34.81
C SER A 944 1.30 -7.06 -36.19
N THR A 945 1.35 -8.28 -36.71
CA THR A 945 1.98 -8.60 -37.99
C THR A 945 0.97 -8.64 -39.15
N THR A 946 1.46 -8.41 -40.37
CA THR A 946 0.67 -8.48 -41.61
C THR A 946 1.28 -9.49 -42.59
N GLY A 947 0.63 -9.77 -43.73
CA GLY A 947 1.17 -10.67 -44.75
C GLY A 947 0.97 -12.16 -44.45
N ALA A 948 1.82 -13.00 -45.05
CA ALA A 948 1.69 -14.47 -45.04
C ALA A 948 2.39 -15.08 -43.82
N ALA A 949 1.77 -14.94 -42.64
CA ALA A 949 2.28 -15.48 -41.38
C ALA A 949 2.32 -17.02 -41.39
N PRO A 950 3.32 -17.65 -40.75
CA PRO A 950 3.35 -19.10 -40.58
C PRO A 950 2.14 -19.60 -39.80
N SER A 951 1.59 -20.73 -40.24
CA SER A 951 0.49 -21.41 -39.55
C SER A 951 0.90 -21.89 -38.15
N SER A 952 -0.07 -22.00 -37.23
CA SER A 952 0.18 -22.47 -35.86
C SER A 952 0.89 -23.81 -35.82
N ARG A 953 2.00 -23.90 -35.06
CA ARG A 953 2.88 -25.08 -35.01
C ARG A 953 3.67 -25.15 -33.71
N GLY A 954 3.87 -26.37 -33.22
CA GLY A 954 4.89 -26.70 -32.24
C GLY A 954 6.23 -27.02 -32.90
N ASN A 955 7.30 -26.91 -32.13
CA ASN A 955 8.66 -27.29 -32.50
C ASN A 955 9.20 -26.62 -33.81
N PRO A 956 8.88 -25.35 -34.14
CA PRO A 956 9.57 -24.63 -35.22
C PRO A 956 10.97 -24.19 -34.78
N THR A 957 11.74 -23.63 -35.70
CA THR A 957 12.93 -22.82 -35.37
C THR A 957 12.72 -21.37 -35.77
N LEU A 958 13.36 -20.45 -35.04
CA LEU A 958 13.36 -19.00 -35.28
C LEU A 958 14.79 -18.48 -35.21
N VAL A 959 15.25 -17.78 -36.25
CA VAL A 959 16.57 -17.12 -36.27
C VAL A 959 16.42 -15.66 -36.74
N VAL A 960 17.39 -14.80 -36.43
CA VAL A 960 17.37 -13.37 -36.77
C VAL A 960 18.60 -12.98 -37.58
N ASP A 961 18.37 -12.45 -38.78
CA ASP A 961 19.34 -11.62 -39.52
C ASP A 961 19.22 -10.18 -39.00
N ALA A 962 20.12 -9.82 -38.09
CA ALA A 962 20.17 -8.48 -37.52
C ALA A 962 20.53 -7.40 -38.57
N GLN A 963 21.34 -7.74 -39.58
CA GLN A 963 21.81 -6.77 -40.59
C GLN A 963 20.68 -6.30 -41.50
N ARG A 964 19.82 -7.23 -41.95
CA ARG A 964 18.62 -6.89 -42.75
C ARG A 964 17.39 -6.61 -41.91
N SER A 965 17.46 -6.78 -40.58
CA SER A 965 16.31 -6.69 -39.67
C SER A 965 15.20 -7.68 -40.05
N MET A 966 15.57 -8.94 -40.24
CA MET A 966 14.67 -10.02 -40.65
C MET A 966 14.66 -11.15 -39.62
N ALA A 967 13.48 -11.58 -39.19
CA ALA A 967 13.29 -12.83 -38.46
C ALA A 967 12.81 -13.94 -39.42
N ILE A 968 13.28 -15.16 -39.21
CA ILE A 968 13.12 -16.29 -40.13
C ILE A 968 12.59 -17.50 -39.36
N VAL A 969 11.41 -17.99 -39.74
CA VAL A 969 10.81 -19.21 -39.19
C VAL A 969 10.91 -20.34 -40.20
N PHE A 970 11.28 -21.53 -39.73
CA PHE A 970 11.34 -22.74 -40.56
C PHE A 970 10.82 -23.99 -39.81
N GLY A 971 10.11 -24.85 -40.55
CA GLY A 971 9.70 -26.18 -40.11
C GLY A 971 8.67 -26.21 -38.97
N GLY A 972 8.60 -27.34 -38.26
CA GLY A 972 7.69 -27.60 -37.13
C GLY A 972 6.56 -28.58 -37.46
N TRP A 973 5.61 -28.74 -36.54
CA TRP A 973 4.49 -29.70 -36.64
C TRP A 973 3.19 -29.15 -36.05
N ASN A 974 2.05 -29.34 -36.72
CA ASN A 974 0.72 -28.89 -36.26
C ASN A 974 -0.22 -30.04 -35.84
N LYS A 975 0.34 -31.21 -35.50
CA LYS A 975 -0.35 -32.51 -35.30
C LYS A 975 -0.84 -33.20 -36.58
N ILE A 976 -1.06 -32.48 -37.68
CA ILE A 976 -1.54 -33.04 -38.95
C ILE A 976 -0.36 -33.30 -39.90
N GLU A 977 0.50 -32.31 -40.12
CA GLU A 977 1.66 -32.40 -41.00
C GLU A 977 2.88 -31.68 -40.43
N ARG A 978 4.07 -32.18 -40.78
CA ARG A 978 5.35 -31.50 -40.57
C ARG A 978 5.54 -30.46 -41.68
N PHE A 979 6.27 -29.39 -41.42
CA PHE A 979 6.53 -28.32 -42.39
C PHE A 979 7.98 -28.28 -42.88
N ASN A 980 8.19 -27.65 -44.04
CA ASN A 980 9.49 -27.24 -44.59
C ASN A 980 9.37 -25.89 -45.33
N ASP A 981 8.35 -25.10 -44.99
CA ASP A 981 8.17 -23.72 -45.40
C ASP A 981 9.20 -22.81 -44.72
N VAL A 982 9.54 -21.70 -45.39
CA VAL A 982 10.36 -20.62 -44.82
C VAL A 982 9.50 -19.36 -44.80
N HIS A 983 9.29 -18.79 -43.62
CA HIS A 983 8.58 -17.54 -43.45
C HIS A 983 9.52 -16.45 -42.95
N LEU A 984 9.50 -15.31 -43.63
CA LEU A 984 10.33 -14.15 -43.38
C LEU A 984 9.47 -13.04 -42.78
N LEU A 985 9.78 -12.59 -41.57
CA LEU A 985 9.20 -11.41 -40.94
C LEU A 985 10.18 -10.25 -41.05
N ASP A 986 9.79 -9.21 -41.79
CA ASP A 986 10.48 -7.93 -41.77
C ASP A 986 10.20 -7.24 -40.41
N LEU A 987 11.24 -7.03 -39.61
CA LEU A 987 11.14 -6.45 -38.26
C LEU A 987 11.01 -4.91 -38.27
N ARG A 988 11.12 -4.27 -39.44
CA ARG A 988 10.85 -2.85 -39.64
C ARG A 988 9.40 -2.59 -40.02
N THR A 989 8.81 -3.47 -40.85
CA THR A 989 7.43 -3.33 -41.34
C THR A 989 6.41 -4.25 -40.66
N TRP A 990 6.89 -5.19 -39.84
CA TRP A 990 6.12 -6.28 -39.22
C TRP A 990 5.31 -7.09 -40.25
N ALA A 991 5.85 -7.26 -41.46
CA ALA A 991 5.22 -7.97 -42.55
C ALA A 991 5.87 -9.35 -42.77
N TRP A 992 5.05 -10.40 -42.71
CA TRP A 992 5.41 -11.75 -43.07
C TRP A 992 5.32 -11.98 -44.59
N ARG A 993 6.30 -12.73 -45.10
CA ARG A 993 6.29 -13.30 -46.45
C ARG A 993 6.74 -14.75 -46.40
N GLU A 994 5.92 -15.64 -46.94
CA GLU A 994 6.34 -17.01 -47.26
C GLU A 994 7.28 -16.99 -48.46
N VAL A 995 8.42 -17.67 -48.33
CA VAL A 995 9.35 -17.93 -49.45
C VAL A 995 8.79 -19.10 -50.25
N ARG A 996 8.54 -18.88 -51.54
CA ARG A 996 8.05 -19.93 -52.43
C ARG A 996 9.17 -20.95 -52.66
N SER A 997 9.03 -22.13 -52.05
CA SER A 997 10.06 -23.16 -52.00
C SER A 997 10.69 -23.47 -53.36
N THR A 998 12.01 -23.58 -53.38
CA THR A 998 12.78 -24.13 -54.49
C THR A 998 12.52 -25.63 -54.66
N ALA A 999 12.75 -26.16 -55.86
CA ALA A 999 12.55 -27.59 -56.19
C ALA A 999 13.51 -28.54 -55.43
N VAL A 1000 14.58 -27.99 -54.86
CA VAL A 1000 15.47 -28.65 -53.91
C VAL A 1000 15.30 -27.92 -52.57
N ALA A 1001 14.90 -28.63 -51.53
CA ALA A 1001 14.64 -28.13 -50.18
C ALA A 1001 14.68 -29.31 -49.18
N PRO A 1002 14.99 -29.08 -47.89
CA PRO A 1002 14.94 -30.11 -46.86
C PRO A 1002 13.55 -30.76 -46.76
N GLN A 1003 13.52 -32.07 -46.45
CA GLN A 1003 12.28 -32.77 -46.11
C GLN A 1003 11.53 -32.07 -44.96
N LYS A 1004 10.18 -32.17 -45.00
CA LYS A 1004 9.25 -31.74 -43.93
C LYS A 1004 9.66 -32.30 -42.56
N ARG A 1005 10.01 -31.41 -41.63
CA ARG A 1005 10.67 -31.77 -40.36
C ARG A 1005 10.21 -30.96 -39.15
N THR A 1006 10.42 -31.56 -37.98
CA THR A 1006 10.21 -31.02 -36.63
C THR A 1006 11.46 -31.29 -35.81
N ASP A 1007 11.65 -30.60 -34.68
CA ASP A 1007 12.68 -30.94 -33.68
C ASP A 1007 14.13 -30.92 -34.22
N HIS A 1008 14.34 -30.17 -35.29
CA HIS A 1008 15.64 -29.75 -35.82
C HIS A 1008 16.15 -28.53 -35.05
N ALA A 1009 17.47 -28.32 -35.03
CA ALA A 1009 18.03 -27.03 -34.62
C ALA A 1009 18.28 -26.15 -35.85
N ALA A 1010 18.20 -24.83 -35.69
CA ALA A 1010 18.62 -23.90 -36.73
C ALA A 1010 19.36 -22.70 -36.11
N VAL A 1011 20.35 -22.19 -36.83
CA VAL A 1011 21.20 -21.07 -36.39
C VAL A 1011 21.49 -20.12 -37.55
N TRP A 1012 21.74 -18.85 -37.22
CA TRP A 1012 22.21 -17.84 -38.17
C TRP A 1012 23.74 -17.72 -38.09
N ALA A 1013 24.44 -18.05 -39.18
CA ALA A 1013 25.89 -17.97 -39.27
C ALA A 1013 26.31 -17.59 -40.70
N ASP A 1014 27.36 -16.78 -40.84
CA ASP A 1014 27.93 -16.39 -42.14
C ASP A 1014 26.87 -16.00 -43.20
N ASP A 1015 26.02 -15.06 -42.79
CA ASP A 1015 24.90 -14.47 -43.56
C ASP A 1015 23.84 -15.47 -44.07
N ARG A 1016 23.75 -16.65 -43.44
CA ARG A 1016 22.92 -17.77 -43.89
C ARG A 1016 22.25 -18.49 -42.71
N MET A 1017 21.12 -19.14 -42.97
CA MET A 1017 20.45 -20.01 -42.00
C MET A 1017 20.92 -21.45 -42.20
N PHE A 1018 21.51 -22.06 -41.18
CA PHE A 1018 21.85 -23.47 -41.13
C PHE A 1018 20.76 -24.23 -40.39
N VAL A 1019 20.34 -25.38 -40.91
CA VAL A 1019 19.36 -26.31 -40.31
C VAL A 1019 20.04 -27.67 -40.14
N LEU A 1020 19.93 -28.24 -38.94
CA LEU A 1020 20.64 -29.45 -38.53
C LEU A 1020 19.65 -30.53 -38.07
N GLY A 1021 19.73 -31.71 -38.67
CA GLY A 1021 19.00 -32.92 -38.28
C GLY A 1021 17.48 -32.72 -38.09
N GLY A 1022 16.96 -33.27 -36.98
CA GLY A 1022 15.53 -33.27 -36.64
C GLY A 1022 14.80 -34.53 -37.11
N SER A 1023 13.48 -34.57 -37.00
CA SER A 1023 12.64 -35.71 -37.36
C SER A 1023 11.77 -35.43 -38.59
N THR A 1024 11.91 -36.27 -39.63
CA THR A 1024 11.03 -36.31 -40.81
C THR A 1024 10.04 -37.49 -40.69
N CYS A 1025 9.34 -37.83 -41.78
CA CYS A 1025 8.56 -39.08 -41.86
C CYS A 1025 9.42 -40.35 -41.87
N ASP A 1026 10.67 -40.25 -42.32
CA ASP A 1026 11.58 -41.39 -42.52
C ASP A 1026 12.42 -41.70 -41.27
N GLY A 1027 12.42 -40.79 -40.30
CA GLY A 1027 13.11 -40.94 -39.01
C GLY A 1027 13.83 -39.65 -38.55
N PRO A 1028 14.72 -39.76 -37.56
CA PRO A 1028 15.68 -38.72 -37.23
C PRO A 1028 16.74 -38.59 -38.34
N MET A 1029 17.26 -37.38 -38.54
CA MET A 1029 18.27 -37.07 -39.54
C MET A 1029 19.56 -36.56 -38.91
N ASN A 1030 20.66 -36.63 -39.67
CA ASN A 1030 21.94 -35.97 -39.40
C ASN A 1030 22.42 -35.14 -40.61
N ASP A 1031 21.50 -34.77 -41.49
CA ASP A 1031 21.76 -33.86 -42.61
C ASP A 1031 21.97 -32.42 -42.12
N VAL A 1032 22.72 -31.65 -42.92
CA VAL A 1032 22.95 -30.22 -42.70
C VAL A 1032 22.50 -29.47 -43.95
N TRP A 1033 21.52 -28.60 -43.79
CA TRP A 1033 20.98 -27.78 -44.87
C TRP A 1033 21.29 -26.32 -44.64
N VAL A 1034 21.54 -25.59 -45.72
CA VAL A 1034 21.75 -24.14 -45.68
C VAL A 1034 20.75 -23.45 -46.59
N TRP A 1035 20.12 -22.40 -46.06
CA TRP A 1035 19.29 -21.47 -46.81
C TRP A 1035 19.97 -20.11 -46.87
N SER A 1036 20.04 -19.53 -48.07
CA SER A 1036 20.65 -18.21 -48.29
C SER A 1036 19.58 -17.13 -48.50
N PRO A 1037 19.61 -16.00 -47.76
CA PRO A 1037 18.66 -14.90 -47.94
C PRO A 1037 18.83 -14.18 -49.27
N SER A 1038 20.02 -14.21 -49.87
CA SER A 1038 20.34 -13.48 -51.10
C SER A 1038 19.85 -14.18 -52.37
N THR A 1039 19.65 -15.50 -52.31
CA THR A 1039 19.17 -16.32 -53.43
C THR A 1039 17.82 -16.99 -53.15
N GLU A 1040 17.32 -16.90 -51.92
CA GLU A 1040 16.14 -17.60 -51.37
C GLU A 1040 16.16 -19.13 -51.58
N ALA A 1041 17.34 -19.71 -51.82
CA ALA A 1041 17.52 -21.10 -52.21
C ALA A 1041 18.18 -21.95 -51.11
N TRP A 1042 17.85 -23.25 -51.14
CA TRP A 1042 18.45 -24.26 -50.28
C TRP A 1042 19.61 -25.00 -50.96
N SER A 1043 20.58 -25.42 -50.15
CA SER A 1043 21.65 -26.35 -50.50
C SER A 1043 21.90 -27.34 -49.36
N GLU A 1044 21.99 -28.63 -49.66
CA GLU A 1044 22.46 -29.65 -48.72
C GLU A 1044 23.99 -29.65 -48.64
N LEU A 1045 24.54 -29.61 -47.42
CA LEU A 1045 25.97 -29.64 -47.18
C LEU A 1045 26.45 -31.06 -46.89
N HIS A 1046 27.38 -31.53 -47.71
CA HIS A 1046 28.06 -32.80 -47.51
C HIS A 1046 29.21 -32.61 -46.53
N CYS A 1047 28.93 -32.82 -45.23
CA CYS A 1047 29.91 -32.69 -44.17
C CYS A 1047 30.76 -33.98 -44.00
N SER A 1048 31.97 -33.83 -43.47
CA SER A 1048 32.92 -34.92 -43.16
C SER A 1048 33.35 -34.88 -41.69
N GLY A 1049 34.29 -35.74 -41.28
CA GLY A 1049 34.79 -35.82 -39.90
C GLY A 1049 33.93 -36.67 -38.97
N ASP A 1050 33.86 -36.29 -37.70
CA ASP A 1050 33.13 -36.99 -36.63
C ASP A 1050 31.61 -36.80 -36.75
N LEU A 1051 31.02 -37.36 -37.80
CA LEU A 1051 29.61 -37.16 -38.14
C LEU A 1051 28.68 -37.54 -36.97
N PRO A 1052 27.81 -36.61 -36.52
CA PRO A 1052 26.81 -36.90 -35.51
C PRO A 1052 25.84 -38.00 -35.96
N ALA A 1053 25.51 -38.92 -35.05
CA ALA A 1053 24.41 -39.86 -35.28
C ALA A 1053 23.06 -39.14 -35.50
N PRO A 1054 22.15 -39.68 -36.35
CA PRO A 1054 20.83 -39.10 -36.61
C PRO A 1054 20.03 -38.87 -35.34
N ARG A 1055 19.54 -37.63 -35.15
CA ARG A 1055 18.98 -37.19 -33.87
C ARG A 1055 17.90 -36.12 -34.00
N THR A 1056 17.04 -36.10 -32.99
CA THR A 1056 15.93 -35.16 -32.85
C THR A 1056 16.02 -34.45 -31.50
N SER A 1057 15.43 -33.25 -31.39
CA SER A 1057 15.28 -32.48 -30.15
C SER A 1057 16.64 -32.18 -29.46
N HIS A 1058 17.66 -31.90 -30.28
CA HIS A 1058 18.97 -31.40 -29.89
C HIS A 1058 18.98 -29.87 -29.92
N ALA A 1059 19.97 -29.24 -29.30
CA ALA A 1059 20.16 -27.79 -29.39
C ALA A 1059 21.42 -27.45 -30.21
N ALA A 1060 21.45 -26.25 -30.78
CA ALA A 1060 22.63 -25.73 -31.47
C ALA A 1060 22.80 -24.22 -31.25
N ALA A 1061 24.05 -23.76 -31.27
CA ALA A 1061 24.40 -22.34 -31.16
C ALA A 1061 25.69 -22.04 -31.95
N VAL A 1062 25.98 -20.76 -32.20
CA VAL A 1062 27.14 -20.32 -32.99
C VAL A 1062 28.21 -19.76 -32.07
N CYS A 1063 29.44 -20.24 -32.20
CA CYS A 1063 30.62 -19.72 -31.50
C CYS A 1063 31.69 -19.37 -32.54
N GLY A 1064 31.74 -18.08 -32.91
CA GLY A 1064 32.63 -17.58 -33.96
C GLY A 1064 32.38 -18.28 -35.31
N ARG A 1065 33.38 -19.06 -35.76
CA ARG A 1065 33.40 -19.78 -37.04
C ARG A 1065 32.84 -21.22 -36.96
N HIS A 1066 32.26 -21.61 -35.82
CA HIS A 1066 31.78 -22.96 -35.57
C HIS A 1066 30.29 -22.98 -35.17
N ILE A 1067 29.57 -23.96 -35.69
CA ILE A 1067 28.23 -24.32 -35.23
C ILE A 1067 28.38 -25.47 -34.25
N LEU A 1068 27.92 -25.27 -33.03
CA LEU A 1068 27.98 -26.25 -31.96
C LEU A 1068 26.65 -26.97 -31.85
N MET A 1069 26.68 -28.28 -31.69
CA MET A 1069 25.48 -29.09 -31.46
C MET A 1069 25.64 -29.92 -30.19
N THR A 1070 24.59 -29.92 -29.36
CA THR A 1070 24.60 -30.54 -28.03
C THR A 1070 23.41 -31.49 -27.86
N GLY A 1071 23.67 -32.69 -27.34
CA GLY A 1071 22.63 -33.64 -26.90
C GLY A 1071 21.71 -34.15 -28.01
N GLY A 1072 20.42 -34.28 -27.68
CA GLY A 1072 19.36 -34.83 -28.53
C GLY A 1072 19.01 -36.29 -28.20
N GLN A 1073 18.11 -36.88 -28.98
CA GLN A 1073 17.70 -38.28 -28.82
C GLN A 1073 17.55 -39.03 -30.15
N SER A 1074 17.60 -40.36 -30.10
CA SER A 1074 17.28 -41.25 -31.23
C SER A 1074 15.77 -41.44 -31.42
N HIS A 1075 15.36 -42.20 -32.45
CA HIS A 1075 13.96 -42.60 -32.62
C HIS A 1075 13.53 -43.58 -31.52
N THR A 1076 12.25 -43.58 -31.17
CA THR A 1076 11.65 -44.62 -30.33
C THR A 1076 11.78 -45.98 -31.03
N THR A 1077 12.61 -46.87 -30.47
CA THR A 1077 12.72 -48.26 -30.94
C THR A 1077 11.99 -49.20 -29.98
N ALA A 1078 11.81 -50.47 -30.36
CA ALA A 1078 11.32 -51.51 -29.46
C ALA A 1078 12.24 -51.78 -28.23
N ARG A 1079 13.41 -51.13 -28.15
CA ARG A 1079 14.32 -51.13 -26.99
C ARG A 1079 14.31 -49.80 -26.20
N GLY A 1080 13.41 -48.88 -26.54
CA GLY A 1080 13.32 -47.53 -25.97
C GLY A 1080 13.94 -46.45 -26.87
N THR A 1081 13.84 -45.20 -26.41
CA THR A 1081 14.54 -44.00 -26.92
C THR A 1081 15.89 -43.87 -26.22
N SER A 1082 16.97 -43.56 -26.96
CA SER A 1082 18.28 -43.27 -26.36
C SER A 1082 18.57 -41.77 -26.41
N VAL A 1083 18.73 -41.13 -25.25
CA VAL A 1083 19.15 -39.73 -25.13
C VAL A 1083 20.68 -39.65 -25.18
N PHE A 1084 21.22 -38.66 -25.89
CA PHE A 1084 22.63 -38.48 -26.14
C PHE A 1084 23.26 -37.44 -25.20
N ALA A 1085 24.47 -37.72 -24.72
CA ALA A 1085 25.36 -36.75 -24.07
C ALA A 1085 26.37 -36.12 -25.04
N SER A 1086 26.41 -36.57 -26.30
CA SER A 1086 27.44 -36.14 -27.25
C SER A 1086 27.29 -34.69 -27.68
N SER A 1087 28.42 -33.99 -27.78
CA SER A 1087 28.50 -32.65 -28.34
C SER A 1087 29.53 -32.59 -29.48
N TYR A 1088 29.33 -31.68 -30.43
CA TYR A 1088 30.14 -31.59 -31.66
C TYR A 1088 30.28 -30.14 -32.10
N ALA A 1089 31.36 -29.84 -32.83
CA ALA A 1089 31.56 -28.59 -33.54
C ALA A 1089 31.66 -28.85 -35.05
N LEU A 1090 30.85 -28.15 -35.85
CA LEU A 1090 30.99 -28.05 -37.31
C LEU A 1090 31.74 -26.76 -37.65
N ASN A 1091 32.88 -26.85 -38.33
CA ASN A 1091 33.55 -25.69 -38.90
C ASN A 1091 32.87 -25.31 -40.23
N ILE A 1092 32.40 -24.06 -40.34
CA ILE A 1092 31.61 -23.64 -41.51
C ILE A 1092 32.45 -23.29 -42.77
N ASP A 1093 33.79 -23.33 -42.69
CA ASP A 1093 34.70 -23.24 -43.86
C ASP A 1093 35.03 -24.63 -44.41
N SER A 1094 35.50 -25.55 -43.55
CA SER A 1094 35.93 -26.89 -43.99
C SER A 1094 34.78 -27.89 -44.13
N LEU A 1095 33.63 -27.60 -43.51
CA LEU A 1095 32.48 -28.52 -43.38
C LEU A 1095 32.81 -29.83 -42.64
N GLU A 1096 33.85 -29.79 -41.80
CA GLU A 1096 34.27 -30.91 -40.96
C GLU A 1096 33.64 -30.81 -39.56
N TRP A 1097 33.05 -31.92 -39.12
CA TRP A 1097 32.63 -32.14 -37.75
C TRP A 1097 33.80 -32.63 -36.90
N THR A 1098 33.94 -32.06 -35.71
CA THR A 1098 34.86 -32.50 -34.65
C THR A 1098 34.03 -32.90 -33.43
N ALA A 1099 34.28 -34.09 -32.88
CA ALA A 1099 33.67 -34.50 -31.62
C ALA A 1099 34.23 -33.67 -30.46
N LEU A 1100 33.34 -33.11 -29.65
CA LEU A 1100 33.68 -32.38 -28.43
C LEU A 1100 33.49 -33.29 -27.20
N PRO A 1101 34.02 -32.92 -26.02
CA PRO A 1101 33.72 -33.60 -24.77
C PRO A 1101 32.21 -33.83 -24.59
N ASN A 1102 31.82 -34.99 -24.06
CA ASN A 1102 30.42 -35.24 -23.76
C ASN A 1102 29.93 -34.33 -22.63
N LEU A 1103 28.65 -33.95 -22.69
CA LEU A 1103 27.93 -33.31 -21.59
C LEU A 1103 27.96 -34.20 -20.34
N PRO A 1104 27.85 -33.64 -19.12
CA PRO A 1104 27.88 -34.42 -17.88
C PRO A 1104 26.65 -35.34 -17.71
N LEU A 1105 25.61 -35.15 -18.52
CA LEU A 1105 24.42 -35.98 -18.63
C LEU A 1105 23.94 -36.04 -20.09
N SER A 1106 23.29 -37.14 -20.46
CA SER A 1106 22.49 -37.19 -21.68
C SER A 1106 21.29 -36.27 -21.54
N ILE A 1107 21.05 -35.37 -22.51
CA ILE A 1107 19.90 -34.45 -22.50
C ILE A 1107 19.31 -34.24 -23.90
N CYS A 1108 17.98 -34.09 -23.97
CA CYS A 1108 17.26 -33.58 -25.12
C CYS A 1108 16.26 -32.50 -24.69
N ARG A 1109 15.72 -31.71 -25.64
CA ARG A 1109 14.77 -30.62 -25.37
C ARG A 1109 15.31 -29.57 -24.38
N HIS A 1110 16.63 -29.40 -24.32
CA HIS A 1110 17.35 -28.37 -23.56
C HIS A 1110 17.60 -27.13 -24.42
N GLY A 1111 17.88 -26.00 -23.79
CA GLY A 1111 18.41 -24.81 -24.48
C GLY A 1111 19.93 -24.84 -24.59
N THR A 1112 20.49 -24.20 -25.62
CA THR A 1112 21.93 -23.92 -25.70
C THR A 1112 22.15 -22.54 -26.31
N ALA A 1113 23.01 -21.74 -25.67
CA ALA A 1113 23.36 -20.39 -26.09
C ALA A 1113 24.84 -20.10 -25.81
N VAL A 1114 25.37 -18.99 -26.32
CA VAL A 1114 26.78 -18.60 -26.19
C VAL A 1114 26.88 -17.20 -25.60
N LEU A 1115 27.74 -17.04 -24.58
CA LEU A 1115 28.13 -15.75 -24.01
C LEU A 1115 29.66 -15.61 -24.12
N GLY A 1116 30.11 -14.64 -24.91
CA GLY A 1116 31.52 -14.53 -25.28
C GLY A 1116 32.01 -15.79 -25.99
N ASP A 1117 33.06 -16.42 -25.46
CA ASP A 1117 33.63 -17.68 -25.97
C ASP A 1117 33.17 -18.93 -25.17
N VAL A 1118 32.14 -18.79 -24.33
CA VAL A 1118 31.64 -19.85 -23.45
C VAL A 1118 30.22 -20.27 -23.85
N VAL A 1119 30.03 -21.57 -23.95
CA VAL A 1119 28.78 -22.21 -24.38
C VAL A 1119 28.05 -22.69 -23.15
N TYR A 1120 26.77 -22.33 -23.05
CA TYR A 1120 25.90 -22.69 -21.94
C TYR A 1120 24.78 -23.60 -22.42
N ALA A 1121 24.59 -24.74 -21.76
CA ALA A 1121 23.45 -25.65 -21.95
C ALA A 1121 22.66 -25.73 -20.64
N PHE A 1122 21.33 -25.57 -20.71
CA PHE A 1122 20.46 -25.57 -19.53
C PHE A 1122 19.31 -26.56 -19.64
N GLY A 1123 19.06 -27.29 -18.55
CA GLY A 1123 17.87 -28.13 -18.35
C GLY A 1123 17.69 -29.24 -19.39
N GLY A 1124 16.44 -29.49 -19.79
CA GLY A 1124 16.05 -30.55 -20.72
C GLY A 1124 15.57 -31.83 -20.03
N TYR A 1125 15.48 -32.91 -20.79
CA TYR A 1125 15.02 -34.22 -20.35
C TYR A 1125 16.12 -35.28 -20.57
N ASP A 1126 16.45 -36.06 -19.54
CA ASP A 1126 17.58 -36.99 -19.56
C ASP A 1126 17.26 -38.41 -20.08
N GLY A 1127 15.98 -38.70 -20.32
CA GLY A 1127 15.45 -40.04 -20.61
C GLY A 1127 14.49 -40.55 -19.53
N HIS A 1128 14.58 -40.01 -18.32
CA HIS A 1128 13.78 -40.36 -17.14
C HIS A 1128 13.15 -39.15 -16.44
N HIS A 1129 13.88 -38.04 -16.33
CA HIS A 1129 13.47 -36.84 -15.59
C HIS A 1129 13.78 -35.57 -16.38
N VAL A 1130 13.04 -34.50 -16.06
CA VAL A 1130 13.41 -33.14 -16.45
C VAL A 1130 14.50 -32.63 -15.50
N THR A 1131 15.48 -31.88 -16.03
CA THR A 1131 16.64 -31.40 -15.27
C THR A 1131 16.65 -29.87 -15.14
N HIS A 1132 17.41 -29.36 -14.17
CA HIS A 1132 17.64 -27.93 -13.93
C HIS A 1132 19.15 -27.57 -14.02
N GLY A 1133 19.97 -28.47 -14.55
CA GLY A 1133 21.43 -28.28 -14.60
C GLY A 1133 21.82 -27.19 -15.59
N LEU A 1134 22.71 -26.29 -15.16
CA LEU A 1134 23.43 -25.38 -16.05
C LEU A 1134 24.84 -25.94 -16.28
N HIS A 1135 25.22 -26.10 -17.54
CA HIS A 1135 26.52 -26.64 -17.94
C HIS A 1135 27.25 -25.64 -18.83
N GLU A 1136 28.54 -25.42 -18.58
CA GLU A 1136 29.38 -24.53 -19.38
C GLU A 1136 30.56 -25.26 -20.05
N LEU A 1137 30.95 -24.83 -21.24
CA LEU A 1137 32.15 -25.26 -21.96
C LEU A 1137 32.87 -24.05 -22.55
N SER A 1138 34.15 -23.87 -22.21
CA SER A 1138 35.01 -22.83 -22.83
C SER A 1138 35.55 -23.32 -24.17
N VAL A 1139 35.17 -22.67 -25.27
CA VAL A 1139 35.55 -23.10 -26.63
C VAL A 1139 36.98 -22.68 -26.97
N SER A 1140 37.50 -21.63 -26.34
CA SER A 1140 38.91 -21.21 -26.44
C SER A 1140 39.91 -22.26 -25.95
N ALA A 1141 39.50 -23.15 -25.04
CA ALA A 1141 40.32 -24.26 -24.54
C ALA A 1141 40.22 -25.52 -25.43
N ALA A 1142 39.28 -25.58 -26.38
CA ALA A 1142 38.98 -26.80 -27.15
C ALA A 1142 39.94 -27.09 -28.31
N ALA A 1143 40.92 -26.20 -28.57
CA ALA A 1143 41.92 -26.36 -29.62
C ALA A 1143 41.33 -26.77 -30.99
N LEU A 1144 40.17 -26.19 -31.36
CA LEU A 1144 39.57 -26.39 -32.68
C LEU A 1144 40.58 -25.92 -33.75
N PRO A 1145 41.02 -26.80 -34.67
CA PRO A 1145 42.16 -26.50 -35.53
C PRO A 1145 41.83 -25.38 -36.52
N SER A 1146 42.46 -24.23 -36.34
CA SER A 1146 42.51 -23.18 -37.35
C SER A 1146 43.68 -23.43 -38.30
N SER A 1147 43.42 -23.81 -39.55
CA SER A 1147 44.45 -23.87 -40.58
C SER A 1147 43.91 -23.52 -41.97
N PRO A 1148 44.41 -22.46 -42.62
CA PRO A 1148 44.13 -22.18 -44.03
C PRO A 1148 45.19 -22.82 -44.94
N VAL A 1149 44.78 -23.46 -46.04
CA VAL A 1149 45.69 -23.92 -47.11
C VAL A 1149 45.18 -23.47 -48.48
N PRO A 1150 45.97 -22.76 -49.30
CA PRO A 1150 45.54 -22.23 -50.60
C PRO A 1150 45.96 -23.10 -51.81
N ALA A 1151 45.09 -23.18 -52.81
CA ALA A 1151 45.39 -23.58 -54.20
C ALA A 1151 44.30 -22.97 -55.11
N SER A 1152 44.53 -21.85 -55.80
CA SER A 1152 45.25 -21.67 -57.07
C SER A 1152 44.47 -22.12 -58.33
N ASP A 1153 44.05 -21.14 -59.14
CA ASP A 1153 43.86 -21.18 -60.60
C ASP A 1153 42.90 -22.23 -61.24
N THR A 1154 42.04 -21.92 -62.23
CA THR A 1154 42.07 -20.80 -63.20
C THR A 1154 40.73 -20.60 -63.95
N LYS A 1155 40.60 -19.41 -64.59
CA LYS A 1155 39.96 -19.10 -65.90
C LYS A 1155 38.46 -18.73 -66.04
N GLN A 1156 38.29 -17.46 -66.45
CA GLN A 1156 37.49 -16.94 -67.57
C GLN A 1156 35.94 -16.95 -67.44
N ALA A 1157 35.29 -15.79 -67.20
CA ALA A 1157 34.99 -14.66 -68.12
C ALA A 1157 33.73 -14.91 -68.98
N VAL A 1158 32.71 -14.04 -69.00
CA VAL A 1158 32.41 -12.94 -69.96
C VAL A 1158 30.92 -12.60 -69.73
N ALA A 1159 30.35 -11.37 -69.73
CA ALA A 1159 30.83 -9.98 -69.77
C ALA A 1159 29.71 -9.04 -69.22
N SER A 1160 29.99 -7.74 -69.04
CA SER A 1160 28.96 -6.70 -68.80
C SER A 1160 28.13 -6.40 -70.07
N PRO A 1161 26.95 -5.76 -69.92
CA PRO A 1161 26.87 -4.35 -70.32
C PRO A 1161 26.25 -3.43 -69.27
N ALA A 1162 26.36 -2.13 -69.50
CA ALA A 1162 26.02 -1.05 -68.56
C ALA A 1162 24.61 -0.45 -68.80
N VAL A 1163 24.35 0.70 -68.13
CA VAL A 1163 23.18 1.61 -68.26
C VAL A 1163 21.96 1.18 -67.41
N ALA A 1164 21.30 2.03 -66.61
CA ALA A 1164 21.36 3.49 -66.41
C ALA A 1164 21.36 3.89 -64.91
N ASN A 1165 21.74 5.14 -64.64
CA ASN A 1165 21.26 5.85 -63.45
C ASN A 1165 19.78 6.19 -63.62
N GLU A 1166 18.90 5.62 -62.81
CA GLU A 1166 17.65 6.28 -62.42
C GLU A 1166 17.60 6.36 -60.89
N VAL A 1167 17.80 7.58 -60.38
CA VAL A 1167 17.39 7.94 -59.02
C VAL A 1167 15.87 8.04 -59.03
N LEU A 1168 15.19 6.93 -58.77
CA LEU A 1168 13.79 6.98 -58.37
C LEU A 1168 13.71 7.63 -56.99
N PRO A 1169 12.72 8.52 -56.75
CA PRO A 1169 12.75 9.45 -55.64
C PRO A 1169 12.73 8.71 -54.30
N VAL A 1170 13.45 9.28 -53.32
CA VAL A 1170 13.12 9.08 -51.92
C VAL A 1170 11.70 9.61 -51.72
N VAL A 1171 10.71 8.73 -51.87
CA VAL A 1171 9.40 8.96 -51.28
C VAL A 1171 9.64 8.91 -49.79
N SER A 1172 9.65 10.09 -49.16
CA SER A 1172 9.63 10.19 -47.71
C SER A 1172 8.31 9.60 -47.23
N TRP A 1173 8.32 8.32 -46.85
CA TRP A 1173 7.28 7.75 -46.01
C TRP A 1173 7.48 8.26 -44.57
N ALA A 1174 7.41 9.58 -44.42
CA ALA A 1174 7.11 10.18 -43.15
C ALA A 1174 5.75 9.62 -42.72
N PRO A 1175 5.58 9.22 -41.44
CA PRO A 1175 4.24 9.03 -40.93
C PRO A 1175 3.53 10.38 -41.05
N THR A 1176 2.47 10.44 -41.87
CA THR A 1176 1.57 11.61 -41.82
C THR A 1176 1.01 11.66 -40.41
N THR A 1177 1.24 12.78 -39.73
CA THR A 1177 0.98 12.92 -38.29
C THR A 1177 -0.45 12.42 -38.00
N PRO A 1178 -0.62 11.45 -37.10
CA PRO A 1178 -1.93 10.89 -36.83
C PRO A 1178 -2.86 12.00 -36.33
N LEU A 1179 -4.07 12.08 -36.92
CA LEU A 1179 -5.07 13.08 -36.57
C LEU A 1179 -5.35 13.05 -35.06
N THR A 1180 -5.09 14.14 -34.35
CA THR A 1180 -5.35 14.24 -32.91
C THR A 1180 -6.69 14.92 -32.64
N LEU A 1181 -7.19 14.81 -31.41
CA LEU A 1181 -8.40 15.53 -31.00
C LEU A 1181 -8.20 17.06 -31.01
N ASN A 1182 -6.97 17.55 -30.82
CA ASN A 1182 -6.63 18.96 -30.93
C ASN A 1182 -6.69 19.48 -32.38
N ASP A 1183 -6.43 18.63 -33.37
CA ASP A 1183 -6.52 19.01 -34.79
C ASP A 1183 -7.98 19.19 -35.25
N LEU A 1184 -8.94 18.62 -34.52
CA LEU A 1184 -10.38 18.73 -34.79
C LEU A 1184 -11.01 19.98 -34.14
N VAL A 1185 -10.61 20.30 -32.90
CA VAL A 1185 -11.13 21.47 -32.15
C VAL A 1185 -10.68 22.81 -32.78
N ASN A 1186 -9.57 22.82 -33.52
CA ASN A 1186 -9.01 24.02 -34.14
C ASN A 1186 -9.34 24.19 -35.64
N ASP A 1187 -10.17 23.32 -36.23
CA ASP A 1187 -10.55 23.40 -37.64
C ASP A 1187 -11.93 24.06 -37.84
N PRO A 1188 -12.01 25.28 -38.40
CA PRO A 1188 -13.29 25.99 -38.58
C PRO A 1188 -14.24 25.34 -39.61
N SER A 1189 -13.82 24.29 -40.33
CA SER A 1189 -14.69 23.52 -41.22
C SER A 1189 -15.57 22.46 -40.52
N MET A 1190 -15.42 22.28 -39.20
CA MET A 1190 -16.14 21.26 -38.41
C MET A 1190 -17.29 21.83 -37.55
N ALA A 1191 -17.61 23.12 -37.67
CA ALA A 1191 -18.57 23.79 -36.80
C ALA A 1191 -19.99 23.19 -36.87
N ASP A 1192 -20.44 22.74 -38.05
CA ASP A 1192 -21.78 22.18 -38.23
C ASP A 1192 -21.87 20.72 -37.74
N ASP A 1193 -20.85 19.87 -38.01
CA ASP A 1193 -20.81 18.47 -37.54
C ASP A 1193 -20.67 18.36 -36.00
N LEU A 1194 -20.10 19.36 -35.34
CA LEU A 1194 -20.00 19.44 -33.88
C LEU A 1194 -21.25 20.06 -33.23
N ALA A 1195 -22.07 20.79 -33.99
CA ALA A 1195 -23.27 21.45 -33.47
C ALA A 1195 -24.49 20.52 -33.31
N GLU A 1196 -24.47 19.32 -33.88
CA GLU A 1196 -25.52 18.30 -33.72
C GLU A 1196 -25.34 17.40 -32.48
N ILE A 1197 -24.27 17.58 -31.69
CA ILE A 1197 -23.93 16.72 -30.55
C ILE A 1197 -24.04 17.52 -29.25
N ASP A 1198 -24.91 17.08 -28.34
CA ASP A 1198 -25.06 17.69 -27.01
C ASP A 1198 -23.83 17.31 -26.14
N GLU A 1199 -23.16 18.30 -25.51
CA GLU A 1199 -21.87 18.08 -24.82
C GLU A 1199 -21.96 17.01 -23.72
N VAL A 1200 -23.15 16.77 -23.17
CA VAL A 1200 -23.44 15.79 -22.12
C VAL A 1200 -23.33 14.34 -22.62
N GLU A 1201 -23.58 14.03 -23.90
CA GLU A 1201 -23.54 12.65 -24.39
C GLU A 1201 -22.11 12.12 -24.65
N LEU A 1202 -21.12 13.01 -24.87
CA LEU A 1202 -19.75 12.61 -25.25
C LEU A 1202 -18.88 12.10 -24.09
N ASP A 1203 -19.14 12.54 -22.86
CA ASP A 1203 -18.40 12.10 -21.67
C ASP A 1203 -19.05 10.88 -20.99
N GLU A 1204 -20.36 10.67 -21.14
CA GLU A 1204 -21.05 9.45 -20.65
C GLU A 1204 -20.91 8.26 -21.60
N GLN A 1205 -20.63 8.48 -22.90
CA GLN A 1205 -20.41 7.41 -23.89
C GLN A 1205 -19.13 7.61 -24.75
N PRO A 1206 -17.95 7.22 -24.23
CA PRO A 1206 -16.68 7.33 -24.97
C PRO A 1206 -16.68 6.69 -26.37
N SER A 1207 -17.51 5.67 -26.58
CA SER A 1207 -17.66 4.97 -27.85
C SER A 1207 -18.12 5.85 -29.02
N GLU A 1208 -18.97 6.85 -28.80
CA GLU A 1208 -19.39 7.76 -29.88
C GLU A 1208 -18.30 8.80 -30.20
N ARG A 1209 -17.55 9.27 -29.20
CA ARG A 1209 -16.37 10.13 -29.40
C ARG A 1209 -15.29 9.46 -30.27
N TYR A 1210 -15.01 8.17 -30.02
CA TYR A 1210 -14.09 7.38 -30.88
C TYR A 1210 -14.66 7.13 -32.27
N ARG A 1211 -15.97 6.87 -32.38
CA ARG A 1211 -16.65 6.67 -33.66
C ARG A 1211 -16.57 7.93 -34.53
N LEU A 1212 -16.76 9.11 -33.94
CA LEU A 1212 -16.68 10.39 -34.64
C LEU A 1212 -15.25 10.70 -35.10
N LEU A 1213 -14.24 10.55 -34.23
CA LEU A 1213 -12.83 10.70 -34.61
C LEU A 1213 -12.45 9.74 -35.76
N HIS A 1214 -12.85 8.48 -35.66
CA HIS A 1214 -12.58 7.48 -36.68
C HIS A 1214 -13.27 7.83 -38.01
N LYS A 1215 -14.53 8.29 -37.96
CA LYS A 1215 -15.29 8.74 -39.13
C LYS A 1215 -14.59 9.92 -39.82
N VAL A 1216 -14.28 11.00 -39.08
CA VAL A 1216 -13.64 12.19 -39.67
C VAL A 1216 -12.25 11.88 -40.23
N ALA A 1217 -11.46 11.03 -39.54
CA ALA A 1217 -10.18 10.54 -40.08
C ALA A 1217 -10.37 9.71 -41.37
N CYS A 1218 -11.45 8.94 -41.48
CA CYS A 1218 -11.81 8.19 -42.68
C CYS A 1218 -12.34 9.06 -43.83
N ASP A 1219 -13.11 10.11 -43.54
CA ASP A 1219 -13.70 10.98 -44.57
C ASP A 1219 -12.64 11.94 -45.15
N ARG A 1220 -11.60 12.28 -44.37
CA ARG A 1220 -10.53 13.22 -44.75
C ARG A 1220 -9.24 12.59 -45.29
N GLY A 1221 -9.20 11.28 -45.51
CA GLY A 1221 -8.04 10.64 -46.15
C GLY A 1221 -6.91 10.19 -45.20
N TYR A 1222 -7.02 10.42 -43.88
CA TYR A 1222 -5.97 10.08 -42.92
C TYR A 1222 -5.80 8.56 -42.81
N LEU A 1223 -4.56 8.11 -42.67
CA LEU A 1223 -4.23 6.68 -42.48
C LEU A 1223 -4.31 6.25 -41.01
N GLN A 1224 -4.21 7.21 -40.09
CA GLN A 1224 -4.09 7.00 -38.65
C GLN A 1224 -4.56 8.23 -37.87
N TYR A 1225 -5.04 8.02 -36.65
CA TYR A 1225 -5.45 9.03 -35.68
C TYR A 1225 -4.92 8.67 -34.29
N VAL A 1226 -4.81 9.61 -33.37
CA VAL A 1226 -4.41 9.32 -31.98
C VAL A 1226 -5.66 9.13 -31.14
N ASP A 1227 -5.75 8.01 -30.41
CA ASP A 1227 -6.78 7.81 -29.40
C ASP A 1227 -6.55 8.80 -28.23
N PRO A 1228 -7.48 9.73 -27.96
CA PRO A 1228 -7.33 10.75 -26.92
C PRO A 1228 -7.29 10.18 -25.50
N ALA A 1229 -7.79 8.96 -25.27
CA ALA A 1229 -7.83 8.36 -23.92
C ALA A 1229 -6.54 7.59 -23.58
N SER A 1230 -5.88 6.97 -24.57
CA SER A 1230 -4.68 6.15 -24.36
C SER A 1230 -3.39 6.76 -24.90
N GLY A 1231 -3.47 7.77 -25.77
CA GLY A 1231 -2.32 8.38 -26.44
C GLY A 1231 -1.72 7.55 -27.58
N TYR A 1232 -2.27 6.36 -27.87
CA TYR A 1232 -1.77 5.48 -28.92
C TYR A 1232 -2.29 5.82 -30.31
N THR A 1233 -1.51 5.48 -31.34
CA THR A 1233 -1.88 5.67 -32.74
C THR A 1233 -2.76 4.53 -33.24
N VAL A 1234 -3.95 4.85 -33.72
CA VAL A 1234 -4.96 3.93 -34.23
C VAL A 1234 -5.13 4.11 -35.74
N PHE A 1235 -5.10 3.02 -36.51
CA PHE A 1235 -5.22 3.06 -37.97
C PHE A 1235 -6.67 3.16 -38.45
N THR A 1236 -6.90 3.92 -39.53
CA THR A 1236 -8.26 4.20 -40.05
C THR A 1236 -8.79 3.10 -40.96
N ALA A 1237 -10.11 3.11 -41.21
CA ALA A 1237 -10.70 2.26 -42.24
C ALA A 1237 -10.18 2.55 -43.66
N ILE A 1238 -9.51 3.67 -43.96
CA ILE A 1238 -8.82 3.86 -45.26
C ILE A 1238 -7.51 3.06 -45.31
N PHE A 1239 -6.70 3.12 -44.26
CA PHE A 1239 -5.50 2.30 -44.13
C PHE A 1239 -5.84 0.81 -44.22
N LEU A 1240 -6.97 0.41 -43.63
CA LEU A 1240 -7.49 -0.95 -43.72
C LEU A 1240 -8.14 -1.26 -45.09
N LYS A 1241 -8.94 -0.38 -45.71
CA LYS A 1241 -9.57 -0.61 -47.03
C LYS A 1241 -8.56 -0.74 -48.18
N LYS A 1242 -7.35 -0.20 -48.03
CA LYS A 1242 -6.23 -0.44 -48.96
C LYS A 1242 -5.61 -1.84 -48.84
N ARG A 1243 -6.14 -2.71 -47.96
CA ARG A 1243 -5.67 -4.08 -47.71
C ARG A 1243 -6.87 -5.04 -47.64
N ALA A 1244 -6.71 -6.28 -48.12
CA ALA A 1244 -7.73 -7.31 -47.92
C ALA A 1244 -7.75 -7.78 -46.45
N CYS A 1245 -8.93 -8.15 -45.94
CA CYS A 1245 -9.12 -8.56 -44.54
C CYS A 1245 -8.29 -9.81 -44.18
N CYS A 1246 -7.74 -9.85 -42.96
CA CYS A 1246 -6.81 -10.90 -42.50
C CYS A 1246 -7.42 -12.32 -42.45
N GLY A 1247 -8.74 -12.46 -42.34
CA GLY A 1247 -9.44 -13.75 -42.18
C GLY A 1247 -9.33 -14.40 -40.78
N TYR A 1248 -8.30 -14.09 -40.00
CA TYR A 1248 -7.95 -14.74 -38.74
C TYR A 1248 -8.55 -14.11 -37.47
N LYS A 1249 -9.81 -13.64 -37.50
CA LYS A 1249 -10.53 -13.08 -36.33
C LYS A 1249 -9.75 -11.99 -35.54
N CYS A 1250 -8.92 -11.24 -36.23
CA CYS A 1250 -8.15 -10.12 -35.68
C CYS A 1250 -9.11 -9.05 -35.10
N ARG A 1251 -8.95 -8.65 -33.82
CA ARG A 1251 -9.87 -7.75 -33.07
C ARG A 1251 -9.98 -6.32 -33.63
N HIS A 1252 -9.18 -5.97 -34.63
CA HIS A 1252 -9.04 -4.62 -35.17
C HIS A 1252 -9.98 -4.32 -36.37
N CYS A 1253 -11.01 -5.14 -36.58
CA CYS A 1253 -11.97 -4.93 -37.67
C CYS A 1253 -13.11 -3.99 -37.24
N PRO A 1254 -13.29 -2.82 -37.88
CA PRO A 1254 -14.37 -1.88 -37.52
C PRO A 1254 -15.79 -2.38 -37.89
N TRP A 1255 -15.92 -3.54 -38.54
CA TRP A 1255 -17.20 -4.13 -38.97
C TRP A 1255 -17.84 -5.10 -37.96
N GLY A 1256 -17.66 -4.83 -36.65
CA GLY A 1256 -18.59 -5.28 -35.61
C GLY A 1256 -18.23 -6.57 -34.86
N HIS A 1257 -17.98 -6.43 -33.55
CA HIS A 1257 -18.02 -7.52 -32.58
C HIS A 1257 -19.41 -7.62 -31.89
N LYS A 1258 -20.39 -8.20 -32.60
CA LYS A 1258 -21.51 -9.00 -32.05
C LYS A 1258 -22.35 -9.55 -33.22
N ASN A 1259 -22.78 -10.81 -33.13
CA ASN A 1259 -23.56 -11.55 -34.13
C ASN A 1259 -22.87 -11.93 -35.46
N VAL A 1260 -21.97 -12.92 -35.40
CA VAL A 1260 -22.04 -14.02 -36.38
C VAL A 1260 -22.69 -15.21 -35.68
N ALA A 1261 -23.95 -15.50 -36.02
CA ALA A 1261 -24.69 -16.61 -35.44
C ALA A 1261 -24.03 -17.95 -35.79
N LYS A 1262 -24.12 -18.94 -34.88
CA LYS A 1262 -23.73 -20.33 -35.14
C LYS A 1262 -24.69 -20.98 -36.14
N ASN A 1263 -24.55 -20.69 -37.44
CA ASN A 1263 -25.30 -21.39 -38.46
C ASN A 1263 -24.73 -22.79 -38.70
N LYS A 1264 -25.33 -23.78 -38.03
CA LYS A 1264 -25.42 -25.13 -38.59
C LYS A 1264 -26.41 -25.09 -39.75
N THR A 1265 -25.93 -25.43 -40.95
CA THR A 1265 -26.68 -25.94 -42.12
C THR A 1265 -27.89 -25.13 -42.64
N THR A 1266 -27.80 -24.57 -43.86
CA THR A 1266 -28.35 -25.21 -45.08
C THR A 1266 -28.16 -24.37 -46.37
N ASN A 1267 -27.93 -25.10 -47.46
CA ASN A 1267 -28.21 -24.89 -48.90
C ASN A 1267 -28.62 -23.55 -49.56
N THR A 1268 -28.21 -23.51 -50.85
CA THR A 1268 -28.85 -22.92 -52.06
C THR A 1268 -28.78 -21.40 -52.37
N HIS A 1269 -28.06 -21.13 -53.47
CA HIS A 1269 -28.24 -20.12 -54.52
C HIS A 1269 -29.36 -19.05 -54.37
N THR A 1270 -29.06 -17.77 -54.64
CA THR A 1270 -29.18 -17.16 -55.99
C THR A 1270 -28.70 -15.71 -56.09
N ASN A 1271 -28.36 -15.32 -57.32
CA ASN A 1271 -27.99 -14.01 -57.90
C ASN A 1271 -28.48 -12.69 -57.26
N ALA A 1272 -27.59 -11.68 -57.41
CA ALA A 1272 -27.81 -10.37 -58.07
C ALA A 1272 -27.50 -9.10 -57.25
N SER A 1273 -26.61 -8.28 -57.84
CA SER A 1273 -26.51 -6.80 -57.79
C SER A 1273 -26.60 -6.06 -56.45
N LEU A 1274 -25.43 -5.58 -56.00
CA LEU A 1274 -25.13 -4.16 -55.73
C LEU A 1274 -26.31 -3.23 -55.39
N GLU A 1275 -26.39 -2.80 -54.12
CA GLU A 1275 -26.22 -1.38 -53.77
C GLU A 1275 -25.78 -1.25 -52.29
N TRP A 1276 -24.56 -0.73 -52.11
CA TRP A 1276 -23.86 -0.32 -50.86
C TRP A 1276 -23.68 -1.36 -49.73
#